data_AF-A0A7X3IK98-F1
#
_entry.id   AF-A0A7X3IK98-F1
#
_cell.length_a   1.000
_cell.length_b   1.000
_cell.length_c   1.000
_cell.angle_alpha   90.00
_cell.angle_beta   90.00
_cell.angle_gamma   90.00
#
_symmetry.space_group_name_H-M   'P 1'
#
loop_
_entity.id
_entity.type
_entity.pdbx_description
1 polymer ?
#
loop_
_entity_poly.entity_id
_entity_poly.type
_entity_poly.pdbx_seq_one_letter_code
_entity_poly.pdbx_strand_id
1 'polypeptide(L)'
;MRLSEETIKLLKTTKGIHPITGEVGLHALEQAMLQNKNQIMVYHGDPAKIRRSTGFQPSEAQPKQAEARPPVVRTDHKALFEKVSQDLLETACRLLKIQNMDIDHDMMQYGFDSINITVFTNKINDLYELDVMPTIIFELEQPTIRSLTLHLCEKHVDRLRYYYRHDLMDRADTARADQVADVVPNPVLKPSYIEEDDPFKAADSKGPMRFIYSERKDDIHRDSRDEEEPIAIIGMDGIFPQSDDLDEFWEHLLQEKRLITEIPEERFDWRAFDDPRVKWGGFMKEVDKFDAAFFGISDREAEVMDPQHRLFLQVAWSAIEDAGYKASDLSGSDTGIFVGIGTQDYAQLIDQHLTEHNPYVLTGRTPFMLVNRISSLLNLHGPSEPVDTACSSSLIAVHKAAEAIRKGTCKMAIAGGVNVILTPSVHLYFSEAGMLSDDGRCNVFDKDAGGTVRSEGVGAILLKRMSDAVADGDHIHALIRYSAQNHKGKSASLTAPNANAQADLLIEVYDKAKIDPTTIGYIETHSTGTRLGDPIEIAGLKNAFSELYRRNGVSSVQSHCALGSLKTNIGHLETAAGIGAVIKVLLSLKNEMIPGTPGFNELNPYINFSQSPFYINEKSTPWNRIQPDIPRRAGVSAFGFGGVNAHVMIEEYMAQRSERPQEKITQQNPAIIMLSAANIGRLTELAKQLLDATEKRQFQDEDLPNIAYTLQVGREAHGERLALTAASIDELRKKLSAWLHGDHTVGKAVHRGTVNKRDDVVALLAQDEGMEDIIEAWIKKGEYNKLLSLWVRGLALDWNRLYPNAKPCRISLPTYPFERQRHWIKISNPEMRHAEKEPSRQTAKIATVNASVNGIPTEASISDRIVNLFASLLGVNASEIDRDQSVVELGADSIILTQVLQQLQSIDPSIDFETLYHCTSISEIIGVIRIPEESSTEKRIRIEQEALEVAVTRPSVTTEFDQRSEYPELIRLNKANQKRPVFWFHGGFGGVEIYRLIANKIVRPFYGIQAKGYMTEDEPIEGIEAMAAYYVEMIRSVQPEGPYDFGGLSLGGMIAYEVARQMQEQGQTVNSIIMLESIYVDEMMKDYWLTIPQANLKKDRMLRAINLLLAFSSAEQLVLIADHEVQIDVSDNAFLDQLVLLAKQKGITKPPHQLRKSVIQYERILDTLDMSTTIYDGLPLLDPNNVPCYYFCNPEGTLFGEDESYFRLVDKGRVYDYVSFAAKWKEKMPALTALRVDASNHLTLLTEPESQERIVTFCEKLYSDEPLSTAYLKSLSIE
;
A
#
# COMPACT_ATOMS: atom_id res chain seq x y z
N MET A 1 50.61 -8.57 -61.07
CA MET A 1 50.41 -7.67 -59.92
C MET A 1 49.67 -8.45 -58.83
N ARG A 2 50.18 -8.46 -57.60
CA ARG A 2 49.43 -8.98 -56.44
C ARG A 2 48.90 -7.78 -55.66
N LEU A 3 47.61 -7.76 -55.38
CA LEU A 3 47.00 -6.73 -54.52
C LEU A 3 47.45 -6.97 -53.07
N SER A 4 47.54 -5.90 -52.28
CA SER A 4 47.84 -6.01 -50.85
C SER A 4 46.68 -6.68 -50.10
N GLU A 5 46.97 -7.34 -48.98
CA GLU A 5 45.94 -8.02 -48.18
C GLU A 5 44.88 -7.06 -47.65
N GLU A 6 45.26 -5.83 -47.31
CA GLU A 6 44.33 -4.78 -46.87
C GLU A 6 43.39 -4.37 -48.00
N THR A 7 43.90 -4.22 -49.23
CA THR A 7 43.06 -3.92 -50.40
C THR A 7 42.11 -5.09 -50.72
N ILE A 8 42.56 -6.33 -50.56
CA ILE A 8 41.72 -7.52 -50.75
C ILE A 8 40.63 -7.56 -49.70
N LYS A 9 40.96 -7.30 -48.43
CA LYS A 9 39.97 -7.25 -47.34
C LYS A 9 38.93 -6.16 -47.62
N LEU A 10 39.36 -4.95 -47.95
CA LEU A 10 38.48 -3.84 -48.29
C LEU A 10 37.54 -4.17 -49.46
N LEU A 11 38.03 -4.73 -50.56
CA LEU A 11 37.22 -5.09 -51.72
C LEU A 11 36.19 -6.19 -51.41
N LYS A 12 36.54 -7.15 -50.53
CA LYS A 12 35.62 -8.18 -50.07
C LYS A 12 34.52 -7.60 -49.17
N THR A 13 34.87 -6.76 -48.21
CA THR A 13 33.88 -6.24 -47.24
C THR A 13 32.95 -5.21 -47.89
N THR A 14 33.49 -4.33 -48.74
CA THR A 14 32.72 -3.19 -49.29
C THR A 14 32.04 -3.49 -50.62
N LYS A 15 32.66 -4.27 -51.52
CA LYS A 15 32.12 -4.56 -52.86
C LYS A 15 31.78 -6.02 -53.11
N GLY A 16 32.13 -6.91 -52.17
CA GLY A 16 31.94 -8.35 -52.33
C GLY A 16 32.86 -8.97 -53.38
N ILE A 17 33.92 -8.29 -53.84
CA ILE A 17 34.81 -8.77 -54.91
C ILE A 17 36.03 -9.48 -54.31
N HIS A 18 36.29 -10.69 -54.79
CA HIS A 18 37.39 -11.56 -54.39
C HIS A 18 38.42 -11.67 -55.52
N PRO A 19 39.71 -11.90 -55.21
CA PRO A 19 40.72 -12.18 -56.23
C PRO A 19 40.35 -13.42 -57.06
N ILE A 20 40.48 -13.33 -58.38
CA ILE A 20 40.28 -14.48 -59.27
C ILE A 20 41.46 -15.44 -59.09
N THR A 21 41.20 -16.68 -58.69
CA THR A 21 42.21 -17.74 -58.61
C THR A 21 42.48 -18.31 -60.00
N GLY A 22 43.61 -19.00 -60.20
CA GLY A 22 43.96 -19.57 -61.52
C GLY A 22 42.88 -20.51 -62.07
N GLU A 23 42.29 -21.33 -61.22
CA GLU A 23 41.21 -22.27 -61.58
C GLU A 23 39.91 -21.55 -61.97
N VAL A 24 39.50 -20.55 -61.18
CA VAL A 24 38.31 -19.73 -61.50
C VAL A 24 38.54 -18.90 -62.76
N GLY A 25 39.75 -18.41 -62.98
CA GLY A 25 40.13 -17.67 -64.19
C GLY A 25 40.11 -18.54 -65.44
N LEU A 26 40.61 -19.77 -65.36
CA LEU A 26 40.55 -20.76 -66.44
C LEU A 26 39.10 -21.15 -66.77
N HIS A 27 38.27 -21.39 -65.76
CA HIS A 27 36.85 -21.68 -65.96
C HIS A 27 36.09 -20.49 -66.57
N ALA A 28 36.35 -19.27 -66.09
CA ALA A 28 35.75 -18.06 -66.67
C ALA A 28 36.20 -17.82 -68.12
N LEU A 29 37.44 -18.17 -68.46
CA LEU A 29 37.96 -18.11 -69.83
C LEU A 29 37.30 -19.15 -70.75
N GLU A 30 37.12 -20.40 -70.30
CA GLU A 30 36.36 -21.41 -71.04
C GLU A 30 34.92 -20.94 -71.31
N GLN A 31 34.24 -20.41 -70.29
CA GLN A 31 32.88 -19.89 -70.44
C GLN A 31 32.83 -18.66 -71.35
N ALA A 32 33.83 -17.79 -71.30
CA ALA A 32 33.95 -16.66 -72.21
C ALA A 32 34.14 -17.09 -73.67
N MET A 33 34.93 -18.14 -73.92
CA MET A 33 35.15 -18.69 -75.27
C MET A 33 33.93 -19.40 -75.86
N LEU A 34 33.02 -19.89 -75.02
CA LEU A 34 31.75 -20.50 -75.44
C LEU A 34 30.65 -19.47 -75.74
N GLN A 35 30.89 -18.18 -75.49
CA GLN A 35 29.93 -17.11 -75.73
C GLN A 35 30.33 -16.26 -76.94
N ASN A 36 29.36 -15.90 -77.80
CA ASN A 36 29.56 -15.06 -78.99
C ASN A 36 29.71 -13.55 -78.67
N LYS A 37 30.28 -13.18 -77.51
CA LYS A 37 30.47 -11.77 -77.10
C LYS A 37 31.93 -11.36 -77.24
N ASN A 38 32.15 -10.23 -77.92
CA ASN A 38 33.49 -9.77 -78.29
C ASN A 38 34.26 -9.11 -77.12
N GLN A 39 33.57 -8.77 -76.02
CA GLN A 39 34.16 -8.20 -74.80
C GLN A 39 33.42 -8.73 -73.57
N ILE A 40 34.17 -9.28 -72.61
CA ILE A 40 33.63 -9.91 -71.41
C ILE A 40 34.43 -9.43 -70.19
N MET A 41 33.74 -9.07 -69.12
CA MET A 41 34.32 -8.67 -67.84
C MET A 41 33.90 -9.67 -66.76
N VAL A 42 34.87 -10.18 -66.00
CA VAL A 42 34.65 -11.25 -65.02
C VAL A 42 34.80 -10.70 -63.60
N TYR A 43 33.80 -10.96 -62.77
CA TYR A 43 33.84 -10.70 -61.33
C TYR A 43 33.77 -12.01 -60.57
N HIS A 44 34.60 -12.18 -59.55
CA HIS A 44 34.62 -13.34 -58.66
C HIS A 44 34.32 -12.85 -57.25
N GLY A 45 33.36 -13.47 -56.55
CA GLY A 45 32.98 -13.06 -55.19
C GLY A 45 31.50 -13.23 -54.89
N ASP A 46 31.00 -12.48 -53.90
CA ASP A 46 29.60 -12.51 -53.47
C ASP A 46 28.67 -11.86 -54.52
N PRO A 47 27.81 -12.65 -55.20
CA PRO A 47 26.98 -12.16 -56.30
C PRO A 47 26.00 -11.06 -55.87
N ALA A 48 25.45 -11.13 -54.65
CA ALA A 48 24.45 -10.18 -54.16
C ALA A 48 25.07 -8.81 -53.84
N LYS A 49 26.29 -8.81 -53.30
CA LYS A 49 27.05 -7.58 -53.03
C LYS A 49 27.69 -6.99 -54.27
N ILE A 50 28.17 -7.82 -55.20
CA ILE A 50 28.69 -7.35 -56.49
C ILE A 50 27.59 -6.70 -57.33
N ARG A 51 26.38 -7.29 -57.37
CA ARG A 51 25.21 -6.70 -58.04
C ARG A 51 24.84 -5.32 -57.46
N ARG A 52 24.81 -5.20 -56.12
CA ARG A 52 24.55 -3.93 -55.43
C ARG A 52 25.63 -2.87 -55.68
N SER A 53 26.91 -3.25 -55.78
CA SER A 53 28.02 -2.31 -55.88
C SER A 53 28.42 -1.91 -57.32
N THR A 54 28.10 -2.74 -58.32
CA THR A 54 28.44 -2.48 -59.73
C THR A 54 27.25 -2.02 -60.57
N GLY A 55 26.01 -2.24 -60.11
CA GLY A 55 24.79 -1.82 -60.79
C GLY A 55 24.42 -2.65 -62.03
N PHE A 56 25.21 -3.65 -62.40
CA PHE A 56 24.93 -4.56 -63.51
C PHE A 56 24.29 -5.86 -63.01
N GLN A 57 23.40 -6.48 -63.80
CA GLN A 57 22.91 -7.84 -63.58
C GLN A 57 23.74 -8.84 -64.42
N PRO A 58 24.79 -9.46 -63.87
CA PRO A 58 25.59 -10.43 -64.60
C PRO A 58 24.85 -11.75 -64.78
N SER A 59 25.08 -12.41 -65.92
CA SER A 59 24.67 -13.80 -66.14
C SER A 59 25.57 -14.71 -65.30
N GLU A 60 24.99 -15.49 -64.39
CA GLU A 60 25.75 -16.47 -63.60
C GLU A 60 26.21 -17.62 -64.50
N ALA A 61 27.51 -17.97 -64.42
CA ALA A 61 28.02 -19.17 -65.06
C ALA A 61 27.55 -20.38 -64.26
N GLN A 62 26.76 -21.27 -64.87
CA GLN A 62 26.32 -22.50 -64.22
C GLN A 62 27.52 -23.44 -64.04
N PRO A 63 27.82 -23.89 -62.82
CA PRO A 63 28.88 -24.86 -62.61
C PRO A 63 28.50 -26.19 -63.27
N LYS A 64 29.49 -26.85 -63.89
CA LYS A 64 29.36 -28.26 -64.28
C LYS A 64 28.87 -29.05 -63.07
N GLN A 65 27.73 -29.73 -63.19
CA GLN A 65 27.29 -30.74 -62.25
C GLN A 65 28.41 -31.77 -62.10
N ALA A 66 29.11 -31.71 -60.97
CA ALA A 66 29.95 -32.81 -60.52
C ALA A 66 29.03 -33.85 -59.90
N GLU A 67 29.06 -35.02 -60.51
CA GLU A 67 28.38 -36.24 -60.11
C GLU A 67 28.71 -36.66 -58.68
N ALA A 68 27.78 -37.45 -58.13
CA ALA A 68 27.81 -38.16 -56.86
C ALA A 68 27.72 -37.29 -55.60
N ARG A 69 26.52 -37.33 -54.99
CA ARG A 69 26.34 -37.12 -53.55
C ARG A 69 27.47 -37.87 -52.81
N PRO A 70 28.32 -37.21 -51.99
CA PRO A 70 28.99 -37.95 -50.94
C PRO A 70 27.91 -38.50 -50.00
N PRO A 71 28.16 -39.62 -49.32
CA PRO A 71 27.18 -40.19 -48.42
C PRO A 71 26.78 -39.12 -47.40
N VAL A 72 25.51 -39.10 -47.02
CA VAL A 72 25.08 -38.41 -45.81
C VAL A 72 25.93 -38.99 -44.68
N VAL A 73 26.98 -38.27 -44.28
CA VAL A 73 27.62 -38.51 -43.00
C VAL A 73 26.55 -38.12 -42.01
N ARG A 74 25.99 -39.11 -41.30
CA ARG A 74 25.32 -38.87 -40.02
C ARG A 74 26.38 -38.23 -39.13
N THR A 75 26.49 -36.91 -39.16
CA THR A 75 27.38 -36.16 -38.27
C THR A 75 26.86 -36.28 -36.86
N ASP A 76 27.77 -36.65 -35.97
CA ASP A 76 27.52 -36.72 -34.55
C ASP A 76 27.22 -35.31 -34.02
N HIS A 77 25.94 -35.01 -33.76
CA HIS A 77 25.51 -33.74 -33.14
C HIS A 77 26.26 -33.50 -31.81
N LYS A 78 26.72 -34.57 -31.16
CA LYS A 78 27.55 -34.52 -29.96
C LYS A 78 28.94 -33.95 -30.24
N ALA A 79 29.58 -34.31 -31.35
CA ALA A 79 30.92 -33.83 -31.69
C ALA A 79 30.94 -32.33 -32.06
N LEU A 80 29.89 -31.84 -32.75
CA LEU A 80 29.73 -30.41 -33.03
C LEU A 80 29.49 -29.63 -31.73
N PHE A 81 28.62 -30.14 -30.86
CA PHE A 81 28.35 -29.56 -29.55
C PHE A 81 29.63 -29.48 -28.70
N GLU A 82 30.41 -30.58 -28.61
CA GLU A 82 31.68 -30.62 -27.87
C GLU A 82 32.67 -29.55 -28.32
N LYS A 83 32.83 -29.36 -29.64
CA LYS A 83 33.75 -28.36 -30.21
C LYS A 83 33.30 -26.93 -29.92
N VAL A 84 32.03 -26.62 -30.17
CA VAL A 84 31.47 -25.29 -29.90
C VAL A 84 31.55 -24.99 -28.39
N SER A 85 31.22 -25.95 -27.53
CA SER A 85 31.36 -25.80 -26.07
C SER A 85 32.80 -25.53 -25.65
N GLN A 86 33.78 -26.21 -26.24
CA GLN A 86 35.20 -25.99 -25.93
C GLN A 86 35.63 -24.56 -26.28
N ASP A 87 35.31 -24.07 -27.48
CA ASP A 87 35.69 -22.72 -27.92
C ASP A 87 35.02 -21.62 -27.06
N LEU A 88 33.75 -21.83 -26.70
CA LEU A 88 33.04 -20.93 -25.79
C LEU A 88 33.68 -20.92 -24.40
N LEU A 89 34.06 -22.09 -23.88
CA LEU A 89 34.69 -22.22 -22.56
C LEU A 89 36.06 -21.56 -22.53
N GLU A 90 36.89 -21.78 -23.56
CA GLU A 90 38.21 -21.15 -23.68
C GLU A 90 38.09 -19.64 -23.80
N THR A 91 37.11 -19.15 -24.57
CA THR A 91 36.85 -17.73 -24.74
C THR A 91 36.36 -17.09 -23.44
N ALA A 92 35.47 -17.77 -22.70
CA ALA A 92 34.96 -17.33 -21.41
C ALA A 92 36.06 -17.30 -20.33
N CYS A 93 36.84 -18.38 -20.19
CA CYS A 93 37.95 -18.47 -19.24
C CYS A 93 39.01 -17.39 -19.51
N ARG A 94 39.34 -17.15 -20.79
CA ARG A 94 40.29 -16.09 -21.19
C ARG A 94 39.76 -14.69 -20.89
N LEU A 95 38.46 -14.45 -21.08
CA LEU A 95 37.84 -13.15 -20.81
C LEU A 95 37.84 -12.84 -19.31
N LEU A 96 37.43 -13.81 -18.48
CA LEU A 96 37.36 -13.66 -17.03
C LEU A 96 38.70 -13.87 -16.30
N LYS A 97 39.75 -14.28 -17.02
CA LYS A 97 41.07 -14.62 -16.47
C LYS A 97 41.02 -15.74 -15.41
N ILE A 98 40.16 -16.73 -15.61
CA ILE A 98 40.03 -17.92 -14.76
C ILE A 98 40.58 -19.16 -15.48
N GLN A 99 41.00 -20.18 -14.72
CA GLN A 99 41.66 -21.37 -15.28
C GLN A 99 40.67 -22.41 -15.83
N ASN A 100 39.57 -22.65 -15.11
CA ASN A 100 38.55 -23.62 -15.48
C ASN A 100 37.17 -23.06 -15.15
N MET A 101 36.19 -23.45 -15.96
CA MET A 101 34.78 -23.13 -15.79
C MET A 101 33.98 -24.42 -16.05
N ASP A 102 32.90 -24.64 -15.32
CA ASP A 102 31.96 -25.73 -15.60
C ASP A 102 30.92 -25.27 -16.62
N ILE A 103 30.71 -26.06 -17.69
CA ILE A 103 29.76 -25.74 -18.76
C ILE A 103 28.30 -25.73 -18.30
N ASP A 104 28.00 -26.44 -17.23
CA ASP A 104 26.65 -26.58 -16.66
C ASP A 104 26.35 -25.57 -15.56
N HIS A 105 27.36 -24.79 -15.17
CA HIS A 105 27.27 -23.85 -14.07
C HIS A 105 27.00 -22.44 -14.58
N ASP A 106 26.22 -21.69 -13.80
CA ASP A 106 25.73 -20.37 -14.18
C ASP A 106 26.89 -19.41 -14.44
N MET A 107 26.94 -18.84 -15.65
CA MET A 107 28.00 -17.93 -16.09
C MET A 107 28.12 -16.71 -15.16
N MET A 108 27.01 -16.22 -14.59
CA MET A 108 27.00 -15.05 -13.73
C MET A 108 27.75 -15.29 -12.42
N GLN A 109 27.78 -16.52 -11.92
CA GLN A 109 28.52 -16.89 -10.71
C GLN A 109 30.04 -16.85 -10.88
N TYR A 110 30.52 -16.88 -12.13
CA TYR A 110 31.93 -16.68 -12.47
C TYR A 110 32.31 -15.21 -12.69
N GLY A 111 31.38 -14.27 -12.51
CA GLY A 111 31.63 -12.83 -12.64
C GLY A 111 31.37 -12.27 -14.05
N PHE A 112 30.55 -12.95 -14.86
CA PHE A 112 29.99 -12.31 -16.05
C PHE A 112 29.06 -11.17 -15.62
N ASP A 113 29.39 -9.94 -16.02
CA ASP A 113 28.52 -8.77 -15.93
C ASP A 113 28.05 -8.36 -17.33
N SER A 114 27.25 -7.29 -17.42
CA SER A 114 26.74 -6.75 -18.67
C SER A 114 27.83 -6.40 -19.70
N ILE A 115 29.01 -5.98 -19.26
CA ILE A 115 30.13 -5.62 -20.14
C ILE A 115 30.80 -6.88 -20.67
N ASN A 116 31.09 -7.83 -19.78
CA ASN A 116 31.70 -9.11 -20.12
C ASN A 116 30.80 -9.92 -21.05
N ILE A 117 29.47 -9.89 -20.86
CA ILE A 117 28.51 -10.52 -21.77
C ILE A 117 28.60 -9.93 -23.17
N THR A 118 28.57 -8.60 -23.31
CA THR A 118 28.73 -7.95 -24.62
C THR A 118 30.06 -8.32 -25.29
N VAL A 119 31.17 -8.26 -24.55
CA VAL A 119 32.50 -8.59 -25.10
C VAL A 119 32.57 -10.07 -25.50
N PHE A 120 31.97 -10.96 -24.71
CA PHE A 120 31.92 -12.38 -24.99
C PHE A 120 31.12 -12.68 -26.26
N THR A 121 29.91 -12.12 -26.39
CA THR A 121 29.08 -12.30 -27.59
C THR A 121 29.75 -11.74 -28.84
N ASN A 122 30.41 -10.57 -28.74
CA ASN A 122 31.16 -10.02 -29.87
C ASN A 122 32.30 -10.95 -30.31
N LYS A 123 33.01 -11.58 -29.36
CA LYS A 123 34.04 -12.58 -29.68
C LYS A 123 33.46 -13.82 -30.35
N ILE A 124 32.25 -14.26 -29.96
CA ILE A 124 31.55 -15.38 -30.61
C ILE A 124 31.19 -15.01 -32.06
N ASN A 125 30.67 -13.80 -32.26
CA ASN A 125 30.35 -13.28 -33.59
C ASN A 125 31.59 -13.19 -34.48
N ASP A 126 32.69 -12.67 -33.96
CA ASP A 126 33.97 -12.60 -34.67
C ASP A 126 34.53 -14.00 -34.98
N LEU A 127 34.39 -14.95 -34.04
CA LEU A 127 34.94 -16.30 -34.17
C LEU A 127 34.22 -17.11 -35.23
N TYR A 128 32.88 -17.08 -35.23
CA TYR A 128 32.04 -17.91 -36.12
C TYR A 128 31.46 -17.14 -37.30
N GLU A 129 31.75 -15.84 -37.42
CA GLU A 129 31.13 -14.92 -38.38
C GLU A 129 29.59 -14.96 -38.26
N LEU A 130 29.09 -14.75 -37.04
CA LEU A 130 27.67 -14.71 -36.69
C LEU A 130 27.20 -13.27 -36.36
N ASP A 131 25.89 -13.10 -36.19
CA ASP A 131 25.24 -11.84 -35.82
C ASP A 131 24.31 -12.04 -34.60
N VAL A 132 24.86 -12.63 -33.55
CA VAL A 132 24.16 -12.95 -32.30
C VAL A 132 24.14 -11.72 -31.40
N MET A 133 22.97 -11.36 -30.88
CA MET A 133 22.85 -10.23 -29.95
C MET A 133 23.21 -10.64 -28.52
N PRO A 134 23.86 -9.77 -27.71
CA PRO A 134 24.19 -10.09 -26.31
C PRO A 134 22.97 -10.39 -25.43
N THR A 135 21.79 -9.89 -25.79
CA THR A 135 20.53 -10.18 -25.09
C THR A 135 20.21 -11.66 -25.01
N ILE A 136 20.70 -12.47 -25.98
CA ILE A 136 20.39 -13.89 -26.04
C ILE A 136 20.79 -14.65 -24.78
N ILE A 137 21.87 -14.23 -24.12
CA ILE A 137 22.36 -14.90 -22.90
C ILE A 137 21.37 -14.70 -21.75
N PHE A 138 20.67 -13.57 -21.71
CA PHE A 138 19.61 -13.28 -20.72
C PHE A 138 18.27 -13.95 -21.06
N GLU A 139 18.11 -14.42 -22.30
CA GLU A 139 16.91 -15.13 -22.76
C GLU A 139 16.97 -16.65 -22.50
N LEU A 140 18.15 -17.19 -22.16
CA LEU A 140 18.34 -18.61 -21.84
C LEU A 140 17.75 -18.95 -20.46
N GLU A 141 17.00 -20.06 -20.35
CA GLU A 141 16.45 -20.55 -19.08
C GLU A 141 17.52 -20.73 -17.99
N GLN A 142 18.72 -21.13 -18.41
CA GLN A 142 19.92 -21.25 -17.59
C GLN A 142 21.04 -20.56 -18.39
N PRO A 143 21.65 -19.45 -17.94
CA PRO A 143 22.72 -18.78 -18.69
C PRO A 143 24.05 -19.53 -18.48
N THR A 144 24.19 -20.71 -19.10
CA THR A 144 25.37 -21.58 -19.00
C THR A 144 26.06 -21.69 -20.35
N ILE A 145 27.33 -22.10 -20.37
CA ILE A 145 28.02 -22.35 -21.64
C ILE A 145 27.30 -23.46 -22.42
N ARG A 146 26.75 -24.48 -21.74
CA ARG A 146 25.95 -25.54 -22.37
C ARG A 146 24.73 -25.01 -23.08
N SER A 147 23.89 -24.22 -22.41
CA SER A 147 22.65 -23.72 -23.01
C SER A 147 22.91 -22.76 -24.17
N LEU A 148 23.93 -21.90 -24.05
CA LEU A 148 24.37 -21.04 -25.15
C LEU A 148 24.89 -21.87 -26.34
N THR A 149 25.66 -22.94 -26.07
CA THR A 149 26.10 -23.88 -27.11
C THR A 149 24.90 -24.52 -27.81
N LEU A 150 23.92 -25.02 -27.05
CA LEU A 150 22.71 -25.64 -27.59
C LEU A 150 21.96 -24.64 -28.50
N HIS A 151 21.77 -23.42 -28.03
CA HIS A 151 21.09 -22.36 -28.78
C HIS A 151 21.80 -22.05 -30.11
N LEU A 152 23.13 -21.88 -30.08
CA LEU A 152 23.92 -21.63 -31.28
C LEU A 152 23.90 -22.82 -32.25
N CYS A 153 23.99 -24.04 -31.72
CA CYS A 153 23.91 -25.27 -32.51
C CYS A 153 22.52 -25.49 -33.13
N GLU A 154 21.45 -24.97 -32.52
CA GLU A 154 20.09 -25.06 -33.06
C GLU A 154 19.84 -23.98 -34.12
N LYS A 155 20.15 -22.72 -33.82
CA LYS A 155 19.83 -21.57 -34.68
C LYS A 155 20.84 -21.30 -35.80
N HIS A 156 22.10 -21.73 -35.62
CA HIS A 156 23.20 -21.43 -36.54
C HIS A 156 23.97 -22.68 -37.00
N VAL A 157 23.29 -23.83 -37.02
CA VAL A 157 23.88 -25.16 -37.29
C VAL A 157 24.73 -25.21 -38.58
N ASP A 158 24.26 -24.59 -39.66
CA ASP A 158 24.93 -24.68 -40.96
C ASP A 158 26.25 -23.88 -40.97
N ARG A 159 26.29 -22.76 -40.25
CA ARG A 159 27.49 -21.92 -40.16
C ARG A 159 28.55 -22.57 -39.28
N LEU A 160 28.15 -23.14 -38.15
CA LEU A 160 29.04 -23.87 -37.25
C LEU A 160 29.60 -25.15 -37.91
N ARG A 161 28.77 -25.89 -38.66
CA ARG A 161 29.23 -27.04 -39.47
C ARG A 161 30.25 -26.63 -40.52
N TYR A 162 30.03 -25.50 -41.19
CA TYR A 162 30.99 -24.98 -42.15
C TYR A 162 32.31 -24.61 -41.47
N TYR A 163 32.28 -24.03 -40.27
CA TYR A 163 33.46 -23.67 -39.50
C TYR A 163 34.31 -24.91 -39.13
N TYR A 164 33.69 -25.96 -38.58
CA TYR A 164 34.40 -27.20 -38.17
C TYR A 164 34.49 -28.30 -39.23
N ARG A 165 34.31 -27.96 -40.51
CA ARG A 165 34.27 -28.95 -41.60
C ARG A 165 35.53 -29.82 -41.70
N HIS A 166 36.69 -29.32 -41.27
CA HIS A 166 37.95 -30.07 -41.26
C HIS A 166 38.13 -30.91 -39.99
N ASP A 167 37.75 -30.39 -38.82
CA ASP A 167 37.82 -31.11 -37.54
C ASP A 167 36.83 -32.28 -37.41
N LEU A 168 35.66 -32.17 -38.05
CA LEU A 168 34.63 -33.21 -38.04
C LEU A 168 34.88 -34.32 -39.08
N MET A 169 35.84 -34.15 -40.00
CA MET A 169 36.26 -35.18 -40.95
C MET A 169 37.30 -36.14 -40.33
N ASP A 170 38.20 -35.66 -39.46
CA ASP A 170 39.26 -36.49 -38.85
C ASP A 170 38.72 -37.59 -37.90
N ARG A 171 37.56 -37.38 -37.25
CA ARG A 171 36.94 -38.40 -36.38
C ARG A 171 36.29 -39.56 -37.14
N ALA A 172 35.92 -39.37 -38.41
CA ALA A 172 35.32 -40.42 -39.24
C ALA A 172 36.36 -41.47 -39.68
N ASP A 173 37.63 -41.09 -39.79
CA ASP A 173 38.73 -42.01 -40.14
C ASP A 173 39.25 -42.79 -38.92
N THR A 174 39.19 -42.24 -37.71
CA THR A 174 39.56 -42.97 -36.47
C THR A 174 38.52 -44.00 -36.03
N ALA A 175 37.24 -43.81 -36.33
CA ALA A 175 36.16 -44.75 -35.94
C ALA A 175 36.16 -46.07 -36.74
N ARG A 176 36.94 -46.15 -37.84
CA ARG A 176 37.05 -47.35 -38.68
C ARG A 176 38.12 -48.35 -38.22
N ALA A 177 38.98 -47.99 -37.26
CA ALA A 177 40.06 -48.86 -36.81
C ALA A 177 39.67 -49.81 -35.67
N ASP A 178 38.62 -49.52 -34.90
CA ASP A 178 38.26 -50.25 -33.67
C ASP A 178 37.07 -51.23 -33.80
N GLN A 179 36.50 -51.43 -35.00
CA GLN A 179 35.33 -52.32 -35.21
C GLN A 179 35.66 -53.70 -35.83
N VAL A 180 36.76 -54.33 -35.41
CA VAL A 180 37.03 -55.74 -35.73
C VAL A 180 37.39 -56.53 -34.47
N ALA A 181 36.45 -56.64 -33.54
CA ALA A 181 36.35 -57.77 -32.62
C ALA A 181 34.91 -57.90 -32.09
N ASP A 182 34.40 -59.13 -32.17
CA ASP A 182 33.19 -59.68 -31.55
C ASP A 182 31.82 -59.43 -32.21
N VAL A 183 31.41 -60.44 -32.97
CA VAL A 183 30.05 -60.71 -33.44
C VAL A 183 29.57 -62.02 -32.78
N VAL A 184 28.24 -62.17 -32.70
CA VAL A 184 27.40 -63.40 -32.67
C VAL A 184 26.70 -63.63 -31.30
N PRO A 185 25.42 -64.05 -31.22
CA PRO A 185 24.20 -63.46 -31.81
C PRO A 185 23.03 -63.41 -30.80
N ASN A 186 22.00 -62.62 -31.10
CA ASN A 186 20.73 -62.61 -30.35
C ASN A 186 19.95 -63.94 -30.54
N PRO A 187 19.25 -64.41 -29.49
CA PRO A 187 17.91 -64.96 -29.68
C PRO A 187 16.86 -64.24 -28.82
N VAL A 188 15.70 -64.06 -29.44
CA VAL A 188 14.46 -63.51 -28.90
C VAL A 188 13.90 -64.40 -27.79
N LEU A 189 13.45 -63.81 -26.67
CA LEU A 189 12.43 -64.38 -25.79
C LEU A 189 11.62 -63.27 -25.10
N LYS A 190 10.29 -63.36 -25.23
CA LYS A 190 9.28 -62.56 -24.53
C LYS A 190 9.29 -62.86 -23.02
N PRO A 191 8.77 -61.96 -22.18
CA PRO A 191 8.14 -62.38 -20.93
C PRO A 191 6.69 -61.92 -20.79
N SER A 192 5.87 -62.88 -20.41
CA SER A 192 4.56 -62.75 -19.77
C SER A 192 4.72 -62.82 -18.24
N TYR A 193 3.86 -62.06 -17.55
CA TYR A 193 3.39 -62.03 -16.14
C TYR A 193 3.82 -63.21 -15.20
N ILE A 194 4.09 -63.05 -13.89
CA ILE A 194 3.21 -62.60 -12.79
C ILE A 194 4.05 -62.30 -11.49
N GLU A 195 3.65 -61.23 -10.77
CA GLU A 195 3.66 -60.87 -9.31
C GLU A 195 4.88 -61.25 -8.41
N GLU A 196 5.43 -60.40 -7.53
CA GLU A 196 4.84 -59.72 -6.36
C GLU A 196 5.61 -58.45 -5.89
N ASP A 197 4.88 -57.57 -5.19
CA ASP A 197 5.25 -56.52 -4.21
C ASP A 197 5.96 -55.21 -4.60
N ASP A 198 5.12 -54.20 -4.85
CA ASP A 198 5.42 -52.77 -4.90
C ASP A 198 4.56 -52.04 -3.83
N PRO A 199 5.14 -51.46 -2.77
CA PRO A 199 4.44 -50.55 -1.89
C PRO A 199 4.53 -49.12 -2.44
N PHE A 200 3.38 -48.42 -2.44
CA PHE A 200 3.13 -47.02 -2.84
C PHE A 200 2.57 -46.78 -4.25
N LYS A 201 1.39 -47.37 -4.50
CA LYS A 201 0.31 -46.70 -5.23
C LYS A 201 -0.67 -46.06 -4.26
N ALA A 202 -0.77 -44.73 -4.26
CA ALA A 202 -1.85 -43.99 -3.63
C ALA A 202 -2.98 -43.79 -4.66
N ALA A 203 -4.13 -44.39 -4.38
CA ALA A 203 -5.40 -44.10 -5.03
C ALA A 203 -6.18 -43.07 -4.19
N ASP A 204 -6.92 -42.23 -4.92
CA ASP A 204 -8.07 -41.43 -4.50
C ASP A 204 -7.90 -40.45 -3.32
N SER A 205 -7.33 -39.27 -3.61
CA SER A 205 -7.57 -38.08 -2.81
C SER A 205 -8.81 -37.32 -3.34
N LYS A 206 -9.91 -37.46 -2.61
CA LYS A 206 -11.11 -36.62 -2.68
C LYS A 206 -10.75 -35.13 -2.57
N GLY A 207 -11.23 -34.34 -3.53
CA GLY A 207 -11.66 -32.93 -3.47
C GLY A 207 -10.81 -31.87 -2.75
N PRO A 208 -10.55 -30.69 -3.36
CA PRO A 208 -10.07 -29.54 -2.59
C PRO A 208 -11.16 -29.09 -1.59
N MET A 209 -10.82 -29.07 -0.30
CA MET A 209 -11.67 -28.53 0.75
C MET A 209 -11.84 -27.02 0.56
N ARG A 210 -13.10 -26.61 0.40
CA ARG A 210 -13.58 -25.23 0.54
C ARG A 210 -13.35 -24.77 1.99
N PHE A 211 -12.65 -23.65 2.17
CA PHE A 211 -12.86 -22.81 3.34
C PHE A 211 -14.18 -22.06 3.15
N ILE A 212 -15.16 -22.39 3.97
CA ILE A 212 -16.44 -21.69 4.03
C ILE A 212 -16.21 -20.42 4.85
N TYR A 213 -16.02 -19.29 4.16
CA TYR A 213 -16.41 -18.00 4.73
C TYR A 213 -17.94 -18.00 4.78
N SER A 214 -18.52 -17.68 5.94
CA SER A 214 -19.95 -17.47 6.06
C SER A 214 -20.31 -16.16 5.36
N GLU A 215 -20.52 -16.22 4.05
CA GLU A 215 -21.22 -15.16 3.31
C GLU A 215 -22.66 -15.08 3.83
N ARG A 216 -23.04 -13.88 4.29
CA ARG A 216 -24.45 -13.50 4.31
C ARG A 216 -24.95 -13.61 2.87
N LYS A 217 -25.88 -14.54 2.65
CA LYS A 217 -26.60 -14.67 1.38
C LYS A 217 -27.48 -13.44 1.16
N ASP A 218 -27.03 -12.55 0.29
CA ASP A 218 -27.93 -11.85 -0.62
C ASP A 218 -27.69 -12.46 -2.02
N ASP A 219 -28.66 -13.23 -2.51
CA ASP A 219 -28.60 -13.87 -3.82
C ASP A 219 -28.61 -12.81 -4.93
N ILE A 220 -27.44 -12.58 -5.56
CA ILE A 220 -27.35 -11.96 -6.89
C ILE A 220 -26.82 -13.03 -7.85
N HIS A 221 -27.69 -13.50 -8.75
CA HIS A 221 -27.31 -14.37 -9.86
C HIS A 221 -26.21 -13.69 -10.72
N ARG A 222 -24.95 -14.15 -10.63
CA ARG A 222 -23.86 -13.71 -11.52
C ARG A 222 -23.92 -14.46 -12.85
N ASP A 223 -23.99 -13.74 -13.96
CA ASP A 223 -23.91 -14.28 -15.32
C ASP A 223 -22.43 -14.40 -15.73
N SER A 224 -22.04 -15.37 -16.55
CA SER A 224 -20.63 -15.55 -16.99
C SER A 224 -20.11 -14.39 -17.86
N ARG A 225 -20.96 -13.40 -18.15
CA ARG A 225 -20.63 -12.16 -18.86
C ARG A 225 -19.95 -11.13 -17.95
N ASP A 226 -20.13 -11.25 -16.63
CA ASP A 226 -19.62 -10.27 -15.67
C ASP A 226 -18.08 -10.37 -15.49
N GLU A 227 -17.46 -11.52 -15.75
CA GLU A 227 -16.00 -11.71 -15.65
C GLU A 227 -15.21 -11.14 -16.85
N GLU A 228 -15.89 -10.88 -17.98
CA GLU A 228 -15.25 -10.42 -19.23
C GLU A 228 -15.47 -8.92 -19.51
N GLU A 229 -16.14 -8.21 -18.61
CA GLU A 229 -16.51 -6.81 -18.80
C GLU A 229 -15.30 -5.85 -18.66
N PRO A 230 -15.14 -4.86 -19.57
CA PRO A 230 -14.15 -3.80 -19.40
C PRO A 230 -14.40 -2.91 -18.18
N ILE A 231 -13.31 -2.38 -17.62
CA ILE A 231 -13.37 -1.39 -16.54
C ILE A 231 -13.22 0.01 -17.15
N ALA A 232 -14.20 0.88 -16.93
CA ALA A 232 -14.16 2.26 -17.37
C ALA A 232 -13.28 3.11 -16.43
N ILE A 233 -12.45 3.97 -17.03
CA ILE A 233 -11.76 5.06 -16.35
C ILE A 233 -12.67 6.29 -16.48
N ILE A 234 -13.28 6.71 -15.37
CA ILE A 234 -14.30 7.76 -15.37
C ILE A 234 -13.79 9.11 -14.86
N GLY A 235 -12.67 9.13 -14.14
CA GLY A 235 -12.01 10.35 -13.69
C GLY A 235 -10.50 10.18 -13.63
N MET A 236 -9.76 11.28 -13.79
CA MET A 236 -8.31 11.30 -13.65
C MET A 236 -7.80 12.66 -13.19
N ASP A 237 -6.70 12.67 -12.43
CA ASP A 237 -5.93 13.87 -12.15
C ASP A 237 -4.45 13.55 -11.90
N GLY A 238 -3.57 14.55 -11.98
CA GLY A 238 -2.16 14.37 -11.68
C GLY A 238 -1.32 15.64 -11.75
N ILE A 239 -0.20 15.62 -11.02
CA ILE A 239 0.79 16.69 -10.94
C ILE A 239 2.14 16.09 -11.30
N PHE A 240 2.84 16.72 -12.24
CA PHE A 240 4.06 16.18 -12.86
C PHE A 240 5.17 17.25 -12.87
N PRO A 241 6.42 16.89 -13.21
CA PRO A 241 7.51 17.85 -13.20
C PRO A 241 7.18 19.09 -14.03
N GLN A 242 7.32 20.26 -13.42
CA GLN A 242 7.02 21.56 -14.02
C GLN A 242 5.57 21.76 -14.51
N SER A 243 4.64 20.87 -14.17
CA SER A 243 3.24 20.92 -14.62
C SER A 243 2.29 20.80 -13.43
N ASP A 244 1.53 21.86 -13.16
CA ASP A 244 0.63 21.96 -12.01
C ASP A 244 -0.70 21.22 -12.27
N ASP A 245 -1.03 20.95 -13.54
CA ASP A 245 -2.23 20.22 -13.96
C ASP A 245 -2.00 19.39 -15.25
N LEU A 246 -2.99 18.57 -15.62
CA LEU A 246 -2.94 17.69 -16.80
C LEU A 246 -2.97 18.44 -18.14
N ASP A 247 -3.54 19.65 -18.19
CA ASP A 247 -3.59 20.45 -19.43
C ASP A 247 -2.19 21.04 -19.70
N GLU A 248 -1.50 21.60 -18.70
CA GLU A 248 -0.10 22.05 -18.79
C GLU A 248 0.84 20.87 -19.08
N PHE A 249 0.62 19.73 -18.44
CA PHE A 249 1.39 18.51 -18.71
C PHE A 249 1.26 18.07 -20.16
N TRP A 250 0.03 18.04 -20.70
CA TRP A 250 -0.21 17.69 -22.09
C TRP A 250 0.46 18.66 -23.08
N GLU A 251 0.41 19.97 -22.81
CA GLU A 251 1.11 20.97 -23.61
C GLU A 251 2.62 20.72 -23.65
N HIS A 252 3.23 20.35 -22.52
CA HIS A 252 4.64 20.00 -22.45
C HIS A 252 4.99 18.73 -23.24
N LEU A 253 4.14 17.70 -23.19
CA LEU A 253 4.32 16.47 -23.97
C LEU A 253 4.25 16.74 -25.48
N LEU A 254 3.26 17.51 -25.93
CA LEU A 254 3.12 17.89 -27.35
C LEU A 254 4.28 18.74 -27.85
N GLN A 255 4.82 19.61 -27.00
CA GLN A 255 6.00 20.43 -27.29
C GLN A 255 7.31 19.63 -27.21
N GLU A 256 7.25 18.33 -26.89
CA GLU A 256 8.41 17.44 -26.78
C GLU A 256 9.45 17.97 -25.78
N LYS A 257 8.98 18.67 -24.73
CA LYS A 257 9.84 19.26 -23.71
C LYS A 257 10.45 18.18 -22.82
N ARG A 258 11.71 18.40 -22.45
CA ARG A 258 12.39 17.68 -21.35
C ARG A 258 12.34 18.56 -20.11
N LEU A 259 11.73 18.05 -19.06
CA LEU A 259 11.43 18.75 -17.81
C LEU A 259 12.38 18.33 -16.67
N ILE A 260 13.53 17.77 -17.02
CA ILE A 260 14.62 17.50 -16.07
C ILE A 260 15.37 18.79 -15.78
N THR A 261 15.60 19.07 -14.51
CA THR A 261 16.36 20.21 -14.02
C THR A 261 17.45 19.77 -13.05
N GLU A 262 18.32 20.69 -12.65
CA GLU A 262 19.15 20.44 -11.47
C GLU A 262 18.28 20.28 -10.22
N ILE A 263 18.79 19.58 -9.21
CA ILE A 263 18.12 19.40 -7.92
C ILE A 263 17.92 20.78 -7.28
N PRO A 264 16.68 21.19 -6.96
CA PRO A 264 16.41 22.49 -6.35
C PRO A 264 17.06 22.61 -4.95
N GLU A 265 17.52 23.82 -4.60
CA GLU A 265 18.23 24.08 -3.34
C GLU A 265 17.34 23.83 -2.11
N GLU A 266 16.03 23.97 -2.26
CA GLU A 266 15.05 23.65 -1.21
C GLU A 266 14.94 22.15 -0.90
N ARG A 267 15.51 21.26 -1.73
CA ARG A 267 15.52 19.80 -1.47
C ARG A 267 16.77 19.41 -0.69
N PHE A 268 17.93 19.53 -1.32
CA PHE A 268 19.25 19.33 -0.71
C PHE A 268 20.34 19.91 -1.62
N ASP A 269 21.46 20.31 -1.03
CA ASP A 269 22.61 20.83 -1.80
C ASP A 269 23.39 19.68 -2.43
N TRP A 270 23.17 19.48 -3.73
CA TRP A 270 23.86 18.45 -4.49
C TRP A 270 25.36 18.72 -4.66
N ARG A 271 25.81 19.97 -4.50
CA ARG A 271 27.23 20.37 -4.67
C ARG A 271 28.11 19.83 -3.55
N ALA A 272 27.50 19.36 -2.46
CA ALA A 272 28.19 18.65 -1.38
C ALA A 272 28.71 17.27 -1.81
N PHE A 273 28.27 16.74 -2.96
CA PHE A 273 28.66 15.43 -3.47
C PHE A 273 29.57 15.55 -4.70
N ASP A 274 30.69 14.82 -4.70
CA ASP A 274 31.65 14.77 -5.82
C ASP A 274 31.21 13.77 -6.90
N ASP A 275 29.92 13.77 -7.24
CA ASP A 275 29.34 12.88 -8.26
C ASP A 275 28.42 13.67 -9.21
N PRO A 276 28.81 13.88 -10.49
CA PRO A 276 28.03 14.68 -11.43
C PRO A 276 26.69 14.05 -11.82
N ARG A 277 26.42 12.79 -11.47
CA ARG A 277 25.13 12.12 -11.66
C ARG A 277 24.10 12.54 -10.61
N VAL A 278 24.57 12.89 -9.41
CA VAL A 278 23.75 13.24 -8.23
C VAL A 278 23.39 14.73 -8.29
N LYS A 279 22.97 15.23 -9.45
CA LYS A 279 22.57 16.65 -9.61
C LYS A 279 21.29 16.87 -10.38
N TRP A 280 20.73 15.83 -11.01
CA TRP A 280 19.60 15.94 -11.93
C TRP A 280 18.35 15.24 -11.39
N GLY A 281 17.19 15.79 -11.72
CA GLY A 281 15.90 15.14 -11.46
C GLY A 281 14.73 15.86 -12.16
N GLY A 282 13.58 15.19 -12.24
CA GLY A 282 12.32 15.84 -12.59
C GLY A 282 11.58 16.24 -11.32
N PHE A 283 11.29 17.53 -11.12
CA PHE A 283 10.71 18.04 -9.87
C PHE A 283 9.36 18.69 -10.08
N MET A 284 8.40 18.32 -9.22
CA MET A 284 7.15 19.06 -9.07
C MET A 284 7.44 20.42 -8.42
N LYS A 285 6.64 21.41 -8.77
CA LYS A 285 6.65 22.70 -8.06
C LYS A 285 5.99 22.48 -6.70
N GLU A 286 6.41 23.25 -5.70
CA GLU A 286 5.60 23.47 -4.50
C GLU A 286 5.21 22.19 -3.71
N VAL A 287 6.11 21.20 -3.62
CA VAL A 287 5.90 19.93 -2.87
C VAL A 287 5.52 20.12 -1.40
N ASP A 288 5.84 21.29 -0.84
CA ASP A 288 5.57 21.65 0.55
C ASP A 288 4.18 22.28 0.75
N LYS A 289 3.37 22.41 -0.32
CA LYS A 289 2.05 23.03 -0.28
C LYS A 289 0.91 22.03 -0.09
N PHE A 290 -0.06 22.39 0.75
CA PHE A 290 -1.24 21.58 1.03
C PHE A 290 -2.37 22.44 1.61
N ASP A 291 -3.62 22.02 1.45
CA ASP A 291 -4.81 22.68 2.00
C ASP A 291 -5.35 21.86 3.18
N ALA A 292 -4.70 21.97 4.34
CA ALA A 292 -4.98 21.12 5.49
C ALA A 292 -6.42 21.32 6.02
N ALA A 293 -6.86 22.59 6.12
CA ALA A 293 -8.18 22.95 6.60
C ALA A 293 -9.31 22.36 5.73
N PHE A 294 -9.14 22.31 4.41
CA PHE A 294 -10.13 21.68 3.52
C PHE A 294 -10.39 20.21 3.88
N PHE A 295 -9.37 19.48 4.31
CA PHE A 295 -9.45 18.06 4.66
C PHE A 295 -9.70 17.82 6.16
N GLY A 296 -9.97 18.86 6.95
CA GLY A 296 -10.13 18.74 8.40
C GLY A 296 -8.85 18.29 9.12
N ILE A 297 -7.69 18.66 8.58
CA ILE A 297 -6.37 18.32 9.13
C ILE A 297 -5.78 19.59 9.77
N SER A 298 -5.29 19.47 11.00
CA SER A 298 -4.63 20.59 11.69
C SER A 298 -3.25 20.89 11.11
N ASP A 299 -2.79 22.14 11.22
CA ASP A 299 -1.45 22.55 10.74
C ASP A 299 -0.34 21.72 11.39
N ARG A 300 -0.51 21.42 12.68
CA ARG A 300 0.42 20.60 13.47
C ARG A 300 0.54 19.16 12.96
N GLU A 301 -0.55 18.57 12.48
CA GLU A 301 -0.52 17.27 11.82
C GLU A 301 0.09 17.39 10.41
N ALA A 302 -0.37 18.36 9.62
CA ALA A 302 0.07 18.57 8.25
C ALA A 302 1.60 18.82 8.13
N GLU A 303 2.22 19.45 9.13
CA GLU A 303 3.68 19.65 9.19
C GLU A 303 4.46 18.33 9.22
N VAL A 304 3.96 17.29 9.88
CA VAL A 304 4.63 15.98 9.98
C VAL A 304 4.04 14.93 9.02
N MET A 305 3.04 15.29 8.23
CA MET A 305 2.56 14.46 7.13
C MET A 305 3.56 14.43 5.99
N ASP A 306 3.90 13.23 5.53
CA ASP A 306 4.68 13.02 4.32
C ASP A 306 4.01 13.77 3.14
N PRO A 307 4.74 14.58 2.37
CA PRO A 307 4.22 15.23 1.17
C PRO A 307 3.51 14.28 0.20
N GLN A 308 3.94 13.01 0.15
CA GLN A 308 3.27 11.98 -0.65
C GLN A 308 1.81 11.80 -0.24
N HIS A 309 1.53 11.85 1.08
CA HIS A 309 0.18 11.73 1.60
C HIS A 309 -0.68 12.93 1.22
N ARG A 310 -0.11 14.12 1.37
CA ARG A 310 -0.78 15.41 1.11
C ARG A 310 -1.16 15.57 -0.36
N LEU A 311 -0.20 15.33 -1.24
CA LEU A 311 -0.38 15.48 -2.69
C LEU A 311 -1.38 14.45 -3.24
N PHE A 312 -1.28 13.19 -2.82
CA PHE A 312 -2.20 12.17 -3.32
C PHE A 312 -3.63 12.38 -2.82
N LEU A 313 -3.83 12.93 -1.61
CA LEU A 313 -5.16 13.26 -1.11
C LEU A 313 -5.87 14.31 -2.01
N GLN A 314 -5.13 15.35 -2.42
CA GLN A 314 -5.63 16.37 -3.34
C GLN A 314 -5.95 15.78 -4.72
N VAL A 315 -5.04 14.97 -5.27
CA VAL A 315 -5.22 14.34 -6.58
C VAL A 315 -6.36 13.30 -6.59
N ALA A 316 -6.54 12.54 -5.51
CA ALA A 316 -7.67 11.63 -5.36
C ALA A 316 -9.00 12.38 -5.32
N TRP A 317 -9.08 13.49 -4.59
CA TRP A 317 -10.25 14.37 -4.58
C TRP A 317 -10.55 14.93 -5.97
N SER A 318 -9.54 15.49 -6.64
CA SER A 318 -9.67 16.01 -8.00
C SER A 318 -10.13 14.95 -9.00
N ALA A 319 -9.63 13.71 -8.91
CA ALA A 319 -10.07 12.63 -9.79
C ALA A 319 -11.56 12.27 -9.60
N ILE A 320 -12.09 12.39 -8.38
CA ILE A 320 -13.54 12.24 -8.10
C ILE A 320 -14.33 13.38 -8.73
N GLU A 321 -13.85 14.63 -8.58
CA GLU A 321 -14.50 15.79 -9.21
C GLU A 321 -14.42 15.77 -10.74
N ASP A 322 -13.32 15.29 -11.32
CA ASP A 322 -13.16 15.12 -12.77
C ASP A 322 -14.19 14.12 -13.32
N ALA A 323 -14.50 13.06 -12.56
CA ALA A 323 -15.59 12.12 -12.88
C ALA A 323 -16.99 12.73 -12.74
N GLY A 324 -17.12 13.91 -12.14
CA GLY A 324 -18.40 14.58 -11.90
C GLY A 324 -19.19 13.98 -10.72
N TYR A 325 -18.50 13.41 -9.74
CA TYR A 325 -19.07 12.97 -8.47
C TYR A 325 -18.74 13.96 -7.36
N LYS A 326 -19.62 14.07 -6.37
CA LYS A 326 -19.25 14.69 -5.09
C LYS A 326 -18.49 13.66 -4.27
N ALA A 327 -17.49 14.10 -3.52
CA ALA A 327 -16.80 13.22 -2.59
C ALA A 327 -17.77 12.62 -1.57
N SER A 328 -18.77 13.40 -1.11
CA SER A 328 -19.84 12.95 -0.22
C SER A 328 -20.71 11.85 -0.80
N ASP A 329 -20.87 11.79 -2.14
CA ASP A 329 -21.70 10.77 -2.79
C ASP A 329 -21.08 9.37 -2.67
N LEU A 330 -19.77 9.29 -2.40
CA LEU A 330 -19.05 8.04 -2.18
C LEU A 330 -19.12 7.55 -0.72
N SER A 331 -19.59 8.39 0.21
CA SER A 331 -19.65 8.04 1.64
C SER A 331 -20.52 6.80 1.89
N GLY A 332 -19.98 5.85 2.65
CA GLY A 332 -20.60 4.57 2.95
C GLY A 332 -20.52 3.54 1.83
N SER A 333 -19.91 3.87 0.69
CA SER A 333 -19.74 2.92 -0.42
C SER A 333 -18.59 1.95 -0.19
N ASP A 334 -18.58 0.86 -0.96
CA ASP A 334 -17.50 -0.13 -1.01
C ASP A 334 -16.34 0.30 -1.93
N THR A 335 -16.12 1.60 -2.13
CA THR A 335 -15.06 2.10 -3.02
C THR A 335 -13.67 1.69 -2.49
N GLY A 336 -12.87 1.02 -3.32
CA GLY A 336 -11.51 0.60 -2.98
C GLY A 336 -10.46 1.68 -3.25
N ILE A 337 -9.33 1.64 -2.55
CA ILE A 337 -8.18 2.54 -2.69
C ILE A 337 -6.91 1.72 -2.87
N PHE A 338 -6.19 1.92 -3.98
CA PHE A 338 -4.94 1.21 -4.28
C PHE A 338 -3.88 2.21 -4.74
N VAL A 339 -2.78 2.34 -4.00
CA VAL A 339 -1.82 3.42 -4.27
C VAL A 339 -0.38 2.94 -4.25
N GLY A 340 0.34 3.20 -5.33
CA GLY A 340 1.78 3.00 -5.42
C GLY A 340 2.56 4.02 -4.58
N ILE A 341 3.24 3.57 -3.53
CA ILE A 341 4.06 4.40 -2.62
C ILE A 341 5.19 3.55 -2.03
N GLY A 342 6.37 4.12 -1.79
CA GLY A 342 7.51 3.32 -1.30
C GLY A 342 8.65 4.10 -0.67
N THR A 343 9.06 5.25 -1.22
CA THR A 343 10.15 6.05 -0.63
C THR A 343 9.72 6.66 0.70
N GLN A 344 10.66 6.79 1.64
CA GLN A 344 10.43 7.31 3.00
C GLN A 344 11.35 8.48 3.33
N ASP A 345 11.65 9.31 2.33
CA ASP A 345 12.54 10.47 2.45
C ASP A 345 12.10 11.43 3.58
N TYR A 346 10.78 11.65 3.74
CA TYR A 346 10.28 12.55 4.78
C TYR A 346 10.43 11.95 6.19
N ALA A 347 10.29 10.63 6.33
CA ALA A 347 10.57 9.96 7.60
C ALA A 347 12.02 10.16 8.03
N GLN A 348 12.97 10.09 7.09
CA GLN A 348 14.37 10.39 7.36
C GLN A 348 14.58 11.85 7.81
N LEU A 349 13.94 12.81 7.13
CA LEU A 349 14.02 14.23 7.53
C LEU A 349 13.44 14.47 8.92
N ILE A 350 12.31 13.82 9.26
CA ILE A 350 11.70 13.88 10.58
C ILE A 350 12.67 13.33 11.64
N ASP A 351 13.20 12.13 11.44
CA ASP A 351 14.12 11.48 12.38
C ASP A 351 15.41 12.31 12.61
N GLN A 352 15.84 13.08 11.61
CA GLN A 352 17.03 13.93 11.69
C GLN A 352 16.79 15.30 12.32
N HIS A 353 15.62 15.91 12.14
CA HIS A 353 15.42 17.33 12.43
C HIS A 353 14.28 17.64 13.42
N LEU A 354 13.34 16.73 13.63
CA LEU A 354 12.23 16.97 14.56
C LEU A 354 12.70 16.77 16.00
N THR A 355 12.81 17.87 16.75
CA THR A 355 13.27 17.87 18.14
C THR A 355 12.14 17.87 19.17
N GLU A 356 10.96 18.33 18.77
CA GLU A 356 9.77 18.39 19.62
C GLU A 356 8.90 17.15 19.43
N HIS A 357 8.28 16.66 20.51
CA HIS A 357 7.39 15.51 20.41
C HIS A 357 6.09 15.88 19.68
N ASN A 358 5.88 15.27 18.51
CA ASN A 358 4.63 15.36 17.77
C ASN A 358 3.99 13.95 17.67
N PRO A 359 2.80 13.71 18.25
CA PRO A 359 2.15 12.40 18.24
C PRO A 359 1.70 11.95 16.83
N TYR A 360 1.53 12.90 15.90
CA TYR A 360 1.13 12.61 14.52
C TYR A 360 2.26 12.03 13.67
N VAL A 361 3.50 11.94 14.17
CA VAL A 361 4.63 11.42 13.38
C VAL A 361 4.36 10.00 12.88
N LEU A 362 3.73 9.14 13.69
CA LEU A 362 3.42 7.77 13.29
C LEU A 362 2.38 7.75 12.16
N THR A 363 1.29 8.49 12.31
CA THR A 363 0.19 8.55 11.34
C THR A 363 0.52 9.39 10.10
N GLY A 364 1.47 10.31 10.22
CA GLY A 364 1.90 11.25 9.19
C GLY A 364 2.86 10.63 8.17
N ARG A 365 3.70 9.67 8.56
CA ARG A 365 4.79 9.14 7.71
C ARG A 365 4.63 7.69 7.23
N THR A 366 3.67 6.94 7.76
CA THR A 366 3.58 5.50 7.49
C THR A 366 2.81 5.24 6.18
N PRO A 367 3.34 4.47 5.20
CA PRO A 367 2.73 4.36 3.87
C PRO A 367 1.28 3.87 3.83
N PHE A 368 0.89 2.91 4.69
CA PHE A 368 -0.51 2.43 4.74
C PHE A 368 -1.48 3.52 5.23
N MET A 369 -0.99 4.54 5.93
CA MET A 369 -1.84 5.64 6.39
C MET A 369 -2.33 6.49 5.22
N LEU A 370 -1.62 6.52 4.08
CA LEU A 370 -2.08 7.26 2.90
C LEU A 370 -3.46 6.80 2.46
N VAL A 371 -3.60 5.50 2.19
CA VAL A 371 -4.85 4.92 1.68
C VAL A 371 -5.93 4.92 2.75
N ASN A 372 -5.57 4.58 3.99
CA ASN A 372 -6.51 4.53 5.11
C ASN A 372 -7.05 5.92 5.48
N ARG A 373 -6.26 6.99 5.30
CA ARG A 373 -6.70 8.37 5.52
C ARG A 373 -7.76 8.78 4.50
N ILE A 374 -7.60 8.40 3.23
CA ILE A 374 -8.60 8.66 2.19
C ILE A 374 -9.88 7.88 2.49
N SER A 375 -9.75 6.58 2.79
CA SER A 375 -10.90 5.74 3.17
C SER A 375 -11.63 6.30 4.40
N SER A 376 -10.90 6.75 5.42
CA SER A 376 -11.50 7.33 6.62
C SER A 376 -12.16 8.68 6.34
N LEU A 377 -11.50 9.57 5.59
CA LEU A 377 -12.02 10.90 5.27
C LEU A 377 -13.32 10.83 4.46
N LEU A 378 -13.34 9.94 3.46
CA LEU A 378 -14.46 9.79 2.53
C LEU A 378 -15.46 8.70 2.99
N ASN A 379 -15.23 8.08 4.15
CA ASN A 379 -16.03 6.99 4.70
C ASN A 379 -16.23 5.83 3.70
N LEU A 380 -15.14 5.32 3.14
CA LEU A 380 -15.13 4.23 2.15
C LEU A 380 -14.84 2.89 2.83
N HIS A 381 -15.51 1.84 2.38
CA HIS A 381 -15.47 0.50 2.98
C HIS A 381 -14.92 -0.58 2.03
N GLY A 382 -14.38 -0.19 0.87
CA GLY A 382 -13.67 -1.12 -0.02
C GLY A 382 -12.24 -1.42 0.47
N PRO A 383 -11.51 -2.31 -0.22
CA PRO A 383 -10.11 -2.60 0.09
C PRO A 383 -9.26 -1.32 0.06
N SER A 384 -8.38 -1.12 1.03
CA SER A 384 -7.52 0.07 1.14
C SER A 384 -6.07 -0.36 1.31
N GLU A 385 -5.30 -0.34 0.22
CA GLU A 385 -3.99 -0.99 0.15
C GLU A 385 -2.90 -0.09 -0.43
N PRO A 386 -1.80 0.16 0.31
CA PRO A 386 -0.58 0.64 -0.31
C PRO A 386 0.05 -0.49 -1.13
N VAL A 387 0.69 -0.13 -2.24
CA VAL A 387 1.38 -1.05 -3.13
C VAL A 387 2.83 -0.61 -3.27
N ASP A 388 3.77 -1.48 -2.89
CA ASP A 388 5.19 -1.29 -3.15
C ASP A 388 5.75 -2.51 -3.89
N THR A 389 5.94 -2.33 -5.19
CA THR A 389 6.64 -3.25 -6.07
C THR A 389 7.73 -2.49 -6.83
N ALA A 390 8.32 -1.47 -6.20
CA ALA A 390 9.25 -0.52 -6.81
C ALA A 390 8.65 0.19 -8.05
N CYS A 391 9.33 0.16 -9.19
CA CYS A 391 8.95 0.90 -10.40
C CYS A 391 7.61 0.48 -11.03
N SER A 392 7.05 -0.68 -10.66
CA SER A 392 5.75 -1.17 -11.15
C SER A 392 4.57 -0.84 -10.22
N SER A 393 4.82 -0.22 -9.06
CA SER A 393 3.85 -0.09 -7.96
C SER A 393 2.49 0.47 -8.39
N SER A 394 2.45 1.62 -9.05
CA SER A 394 1.19 2.23 -9.49
C SER A 394 0.47 1.43 -10.59
N LEU A 395 1.19 0.72 -11.46
CA LEU A 395 0.54 -0.10 -12.49
C LEU A 395 -0.02 -1.40 -11.88
N ILE A 396 0.63 -1.94 -10.85
CA ILE A 396 0.09 -3.00 -10.01
C ILE A 396 -1.14 -2.50 -9.23
N ALA A 397 -1.13 -1.26 -8.75
CA ALA A 397 -2.28 -0.65 -8.09
C ALA A 397 -3.49 -0.57 -9.04
N VAL A 398 -3.28 -0.16 -10.31
CA VAL A 398 -4.33 -0.20 -11.36
C VAL A 398 -4.82 -1.62 -11.62
N HIS A 399 -3.92 -2.60 -11.72
CA HIS A 399 -4.29 -4.01 -11.87
C HIS A 399 -5.16 -4.52 -10.70
N LYS A 400 -4.73 -4.29 -9.46
CA LYS A 400 -5.46 -4.67 -8.25
C LYS A 400 -6.85 -4.03 -8.19
N ALA A 401 -6.96 -2.75 -8.52
CA ALA A 401 -8.22 -2.04 -8.55
C ALA A 401 -9.19 -2.62 -9.60
N ALA A 402 -8.69 -2.88 -10.82
CA ALA A 402 -9.49 -3.49 -11.87
C ALA A 402 -9.94 -4.92 -11.48
N GLU A 403 -9.06 -5.72 -10.88
CA GLU A 403 -9.38 -7.06 -10.36
C GLU A 403 -10.40 -7.03 -9.23
N ALA A 404 -10.29 -6.08 -8.30
CA ALA A 404 -11.22 -5.92 -7.20
C ALA A 404 -12.64 -5.60 -7.72
N ILE A 405 -12.75 -4.73 -8.72
CA ILE A 405 -14.03 -4.41 -9.37
C ILE A 405 -14.60 -5.64 -10.10
N ARG A 406 -13.77 -6.38 -10.86
CA ARG A 406 -14.20 -7.60 -11.57
C ARG A 406 -14.68 -8.69 -10.61
N LYS A 407 -14.00 -8.88 -9.48
CA LYS A 407 -14.39 -9.86 -8.46
C LYS A 407 -15.62 -9.44 -7.65
N GLY A 408 -15.97 -8.15 -7.73
CA GLY A 408 -17.05 -7.54 -6.97
C GLY A 408 -16.72 -7.34 -5.50
N THR A 409 -15.43 -7.21 -5.14
CA THR A 409 -15.01 -6.79 -3.79
C THR A 409 -15.20 -5.29 -3.57
N CYS A 410 -15.33 -4.52 -4.65
CA CYS A 410 -15.71 -3.11 -4.66
C CYS A 410 -16.46 -2.78 -5.95
N LYS A 411 -17.34 -1.78 -5.95
CA LYS A 411 -18.00 -1.30 -7.19
C LYS A 411 -17.20 -0.22 -7.93
N MET A 412 -16.49 0.61 -7.18
CA MET A 412 -15.59 1.64 -7.66
C MET A 412 -14.23 1.50 -7.02
N ALA A 413 -13.19 2.03 -7.66
CA ALA A 413 -11.87 2.09 -7.04
C ALA A 413 -11.08 3.31 -7.49
N ILE A 414 -10.33 3.91 -6.56
CA ILE A 414 -9.30 4.89 -6.86
C ILE A 414 -7.97 4.15 -6.95
N ALA A 415 -7.29 4.27 -8.09
CA ALA A 415 -5.98 3.68 -8.32
C ALA A 415 -4.97 4.75 -8.72
N GLY A 416 -3.74 4.67 -8.21
CA GLY A 416 -2.74 5.66 -8.57
C GLY A 416 -1.36 5.40 -7.98
N GLY A 417 -0.55 6.46 -7.89
CA GLY A 417 0.72 6.41 -7.19
C GLY A 417 1.34 7.79 -7.03
N VAL A 418 2.32 7.86 -6.14
CA VAL A 418 3.03 9.07 -5.78
C VAL A 418 4.51 8.76 -5.56
N ASN A 419 5.38 9.68 -5.99
CA ASN A 419 6.81 9.66 -5.70
C ASN A 419 7.32 11.09 -5.48
N VAL A 420 8.13 11.29 -4.45
CA VAL A 420 8.81 12.56 -4.14
C VAL A 420 10.27 12.31 -3.79
N ILE A 421 11.10 13.34 -3.96
CA ILE A 421 12.55 13.32 -3.73
C ILE A 421 12.87 14.43 -2.73
N LEU A 422 13.21 14.05 -1.50
CA LEU A 422 13.47 15.01 -0.42
C LEU A 422 14.85 14.86 0.21
N THR A 423 15.53 13.73 -0.03
CA THR A 423 16.87 13.45 0.52
C THR A 423 17.84 12.96 -0.55
N PRO A 424 19.17 13.12 -0.33
CA PRO A 424 20.18 12.61 -1.26
C PRO A 424 20.32 11.08 -1.21
N SER A 425 19.83 10.41 -0.17
CA SER A 425 20.11 9.00 0.13
C SER A 425 19.89 8.06 -1.06
N VAL A 426 18.69 8.09 -1.66
CA VAL A 426 18.34 7.19 -2.77
C VAL A 426 19.09 7.57 -4.06
N HIS A 427 19.37 8.87 -4.28
CA HIS A 427 20.21 9.29 -5.41
C HIS A 427 21.62 8.72 -5.32
N LEU A 428 22.23 8.77 -4.13
CA LEU A 428 23.57 8.23 -3.89
C LEU A 428 23.61 6.72 -4.16
N TYR A 429 22.65 5.96 -3.61
CA TYR A 429 22.57 4.52 -3.85
C TYR A 429 22.35 4.16 -5.32
N PHE A 430 21.50 4.90 -6.04
CA PHE A 430 21.30 4.68 -7.47
C PHE A 430 22.56 5.00 -8.28
N SER A 431 23.31 6.02 -7.86
CA SER A 431 24.58 6.38 -8.49
C SER A 431 25.64 5.30 -8.28
N GLU A 432 25.79 4.81 -7.04
CA GLU A 432 26.70 3.72 -6.69
C GLU A 432 26.35 2.41 -7.40
N ALA A 433 25.05 2.14 -7.57
CA ALA A 433 24.55 0.98 -8.32
C ALA A 433 24.69 1.13 -9.85
N GLY A 434 25.13 2.30 -10.35
CA GLY A 434 25.27 2.57 -11.78
C GLY A 434 23.93 2.69 -12.53
N MET A 435 22.86 3.06 -11.83
CA MET A 435 21.51 3.18 -12.41
C MET A 435 21.23 4.58 -12.98
N LEU A 436 21.95 5.62 -12.51
CA LEU A 436 21.76 7.00 -12.97
C LEU A 436 22.52 7.31 -14.26
N SER A 437 21.92 8.12 -15.13
CA SER A 437 22.59 8.66 -16.30
C SER A 437 23.63 9.73 -15.94
N ASP A 438 24.77 9.71 -16.62
CA ASP A 438 25.86 10.69 -16.49
C ASP A 438 25.44 12.11 -16.92
N ASP A 439 24.52 12.23 -17.88
CA ASP A 439 24.13 13.50 -18.49
C ASP A 439 22.76 14.02 -18.00
N GLY A 440 22.14 13.33 -17.04
CA GLY A 440 20.82 13.71 -16.54
C GLY A 440 19.70 13.50 -17.55
N ARG A 441 19.82 12.50 -18.44
CA ARG A 441 18.78 12.18 -19.43
C ARG A 441 18.46 10.69 -19.47
N CYS A 442 17.19 10.38 -19.66
CA CYS A 442 16.75 9.04 -20.02
C CYS A 442 16.78 8.91 -21.56
N ASN A 443 17.91 8.48 -22.12
CA ASN A 443 18.06 8.31 -23.59
C ASN A 443 17.43 6.98 -24.03
N VAL A 444 16.10 6.89 -23.94
CA VAL A 444 15.34 5.66 -24.20
C VAL A 444 15.45 5.23 -25.66
N PHE A 445 15.75 3.94 -25.88
CA PHE A 445 16.00 3.30 -27.20
C PHE A 445 17.22 3.79 -27.99
N ASP A 446 17.89 4.84 -27.54
CA ASP A 446 19.02 5.44 -28.25
C ASP A 446 20.33 4.67 -27.97
N LYS A 447 21.29 4.73 -28.90
CA LYS A 447 22.63 4.16 -28.70
C LYS A 447 23.35 4.73 -27.47
N ASP A 448 23.01 5.97 -27.09
CA ASP A 448 23.58 6.69 -25.94
C ASP A 448 22.77 6.44 -24.65
N ALA A 449 21.92 5.41 -24.61
CA ALA A 449 21.30 4.88 -23.41
C ALA A 449 22.37 4.53 -22.34
N GLY A 450 22.34 5.27 -21.23
CA GLY A 450 23.37 5.22 -20.19
C GLY A 450 22.84 5.05 -18.76
N GLY A 451 21.52 5.10 -18.55
CA GLY A 451 20.92 5.10 -17.22
C GLY A 451 19.63 5.91 -17.20
N THR A 452 19.07 6.05 -15.99
CA THR A 452 17.83 6.78 -15.76
C THR A 452 18.04 8.05 -14.94
N VAL A 453 16.99 8.86 -14.81
CA VAL A 453 16.98 10.07 -13.99
C VAL A 453 15.79 9.96 -13.05
N ARG A 454 15.98 10.18 -11.75
CA ARG A 454 14.86 10.11 -10.79
C ARG A 454 13.91 11.28 -11.00
N SER A 455 12.65 11.08 -10.66
CA SER A 455 11.63 12.10 -10.86
C SER A 455 10.47 11.99 -9.88
N GLU A 456 9.85 13.12 -9.62
CA GLU A 456 8.67 13.26 -8.79
C GLU A 456 7.39 13.24 -9.64
N GLY A 457 6.29 12.83 -9.03
CA GLY A 457 4.98 12.95 -9.65
C GLY A 457 3.90 12.25 -8.82
N VAL A 458 2.67 12.65 -9.04
CA VAL A 458 1.48 12.05 -8.45
C VAL A 458 0.38 11.94 -9.48
N GLY A 459 -0.37 10.84 -9.46
CA GLY A 459 -1.52 10.65 -10.35
C GLY A 459 -2.52 9.69 -9.75
N ALA A 460 -3.81 9.91 -10.05
CA ALA A 460 -4.89 9.00 -9.69
C ALA A 460 -5.92 8.89 -10.82
N ILE A 461 -6.59 7.74 -10.87
CA ILE A 461 -7.75 7.48 -11.73
C ILE A 461 -8.89 6.88 -10.89
N LEU A 462 -10.13 7.22 -11.25
CA LEU A 462 -11.33 6.62 -10.71
C LEU A 462 -11.88 5.58 -11.69
N LEU A 463 -12.12 4.38 -11.20
CA LEU A 463 -12.49 3.20 -11.97
C LEU A 463 -13.90 2.71 -11.60
N LYS A 464 -14.64 2.22 -12.60
CA LYS A 464 -15.94 1.57 -12.42
C LYS A 464 -16.17 0.52 -13.51
N ARG A 465 -17.10 -0.41 -13.34
CA ARG A 465 -17.53 -1.27 -14.47
C ARG A 465 -18.10 -0.41 -15.59
N MET A 466 -17.85 -0.79 -16.84
CA MET A 466 -18.29 -0.03 -18.01
C MET A 466 -19.82 0.13 -18.06
N SER A 467 -20.57 -0.93 -17.77
CA SER A 467 -22.04 -0.96 -17.73
C SER A 467 -22.58 0.02 -16.69
N ASP A 468 -22.02 0.00 -15.48
CA ASP A 468 -22.37 0.93 -14.41
C ASP A 468 -22.01 2.39 -14.81
N ALA A 469 -20.87 2.59 -15.48
CA ALA A 469 -20.46 3.94 -15.94
C ALA A 469 -21.44 4.50 -16.99
N VAL A 470 -21.85 3.66 -17.95
CA VAL A 470 -22.85 4.01 -18.96
C VAL A 470 -24.23 4.23 -18.32
N ALA A 471 -24.63 3.39 -17.36
CA ALA A 471 -25.91 3.48 -16.67
C ALA A 471 -26.03 4.77 -15.85
N ASP A 472 -24.95 5.15 -15.16
CA ASP A 472 -24.92 6.34 -14.31
C ASP A 472 -24.69 7.64 -15.08
N GLY A 473 -24.41 7.57 -16.39
CA GLY A 473 -24.20 8.73 -17.26
C GLY A 473 -22.84 9.39 -17.06
N ASP A 474 -21.83 8.61 -16.72
CA ASP A 474 -20.46 9.09 -16.51
C ASP A 474 -19.78 9.46 -17.81
N HIS A 475 -18.86 10.41 -17.72
CA HIS A 475 -17.83 10.57 -18.73
C HIS A 475 -16.85 9.39 -18.63
N ILE A 476 -16.49 8.79 -19.76
CA ILE A 476 -15.53 7.69 -19.80
C ILE A 476 -14.33 8.16 -20.62
N HIS A 477 -13.17 8.29 -19.97
CA HIS A 477 -11.91 8.66 -20.62
C HIS A 477 -11.38 7.53 -21.52
N ALA A 478 -11.41 6.29 -20.99
CA ALA A 478 -11.00 5.09 -21.71
C ALA A 478 -11.49 3.82 -20.99
N LEU A 479 -11.23 2.67 -21.59
CA LEU A 479 -11.54 1.34 -21.05
C LEU A 479 -10.26 0.55 -20.78
N ILE A 480 -10.13 -0.01 -19.58
CA ILE A 480 -9.18 -1.08 -19.30
C ILE A 480 -9.81 -2.40 -19.72
N ARG A 481 -9.34 -2.94 -20.85
CA ARG A 481 -9.82 -4.22 -21.40
C ARG A 481 -9.35 -5.39 -20.55
N TYR A 482 -8.06 -5.40 -20.22
CA TYR A 482 -7.48 -6.37 -19.33
C TYR A 482 -6.15 -5.86 -18.75
N SER A 483 -5.72 -6.49 -17.66
CA SER A 483 -4.48 -6.17 -16.97
C SER A 483 -3.96 -7.43 -16.29
N ALA A 484 -2.65 -7.62 -16.25
CA ALA A 484 -2.06 -8.74 -15.53
C ALA A 484 -0.76 -8.31 -14.84
N GLN A 485 -0.28 -9.17 -13.95
CA GLN A 485 1.01 -9.05 -13.30
C GLN A 485 1.71 -10.41 -13.27
N ASN A 486 3.05 -10.40 -13.28
CA ASN A 486 3.83 -11.60 -13.00
C ASN A 486 5.17 -11.24 -12.34
N HIS A 487 6.03 -12.23 -12.14
CA HIS A 487 7.40 -12.02 -11.68
C HIS A 487 8.38 -12.57 -12.71
N LYS A 488 9.52 -11.89 -12.89
CA LYS A 488 10.60 -12.33 -13.79
C LYS A 488 11.25 -13.69 -13.46
N GLY A 489 10.89 -14.28 -12.32
CA GLY A 489 11.53 -15.48 -11.78
C GLY A 489 13.04 -15.33 -11.56
N LYS A 490 13.78 -16.42 -11.77
CA LYS A 490 15.24 -16.41 -11.81
C LYS A 490 15.70 -15.72 -13.11
N SER A 491 16.64 -14.79 -12.98
CA SER A 491 17.32 -14.12 -14.09
C SER A 491 18.79 -13.92 -13.74
N ALA A 492 19.56 -13.28 -14.62
CA ALA A 492 21.00 -13.12 -14.49
C ALA A 492 21.44 -12.38 -13.20
N SER A 493 20.60 -11.50 -12.64
CA SER A 493 20.80 -10.88 -11.33
C SER A 493 19.44 -10.55 -10.69
N LEU A 494 19.45 -10.15 -9.41
CA LEU A 494 18.22 -9.70 -8.74
C LEU A 494 17.56 -8.52 -9.46
N THR A 495 18.31 -7.69 -10.20
CA THR A 495 17.81 -6.48 -10.88
C THR A 495 17.71 -6.62 -12.40
N ALA A 496 18.28 -7.66 -13.00
CA ALA A 496 18.21 -7.90 -14.44
C ALA A 496 16.77 -8.23 -14.88
N PRO A 497 16.23 -7.64 -15.97
CA PRO A 497 14.92 -8.02 -16.49
C PRO A 497 14.95 -9.38 -17.21
N ASN A 498 13.77 -9.92 -17.55
CA ASN A 498 13.60 -11.18 -18.27
C ASN A 498 12.61 -11.01 -19.43
N ALA A 499 13.10 -11.10 -20.66
CA ALA A 499 12.28 -10.92 -21.88
C ALA A 499 11.16 -11.96 -22.00
N ASN A 500 11.38 -13.21 -21.57
CA ASN A 500 10.37 -14.27 -21.66
C ASN A 500 9.24 -14.02 -20.69
N ALA A 501 9.55 -13.67 -19.43
CA ALA A 501 8.52 -13.32 -18.46
C ALA A 501 7.71 -12.09 -18.88
N GLN A 502 8.35 -11.09 -19.51
CA GLN A 502 7.64 -9.96 -20.10
C GLN A 502 6.76 -10.41 -21.28
N ALA A 503 7.25 -11.30 -22.14
CA ALA A 503 6.47 -11.82 -23.26
C ALA A 503 5.23 -12.59 -22.79
N ASP A 504 5.38 -13.48 -21.81
CA ASP A 504 4.29 -14.26 -21.22
C ASP A 504 3.21 -13.36 -20.63
N LEU A 505 3.61 -12.31 -19.93
CA LEU A 505 2.71 -11.29 -19.40
C LEU A 505 1.89 -10.61 -20.49
N LEU A 506 2.55 -10.17 -21.56
CA LEU A 506 1.87 -9.50 -22.68
C LEU A 506 0.92 -10.46 -23.40
N ILE A 507 1.34 -11.71 -23.65
CA ILE A 507 0.51 -12.74 -24.27
C ILE A 507 -0.75 -12.95 -23.43
N GLU A 508 -0.62 -13.11 -22.12
CA GLU A 508 -1.76 -13.27 -21.21
C GLU A 508 -2.74 -12.09 -21.32
N VAL A 509 -2.23 -10.85 -21.25
CA VAL A 509 -3.09 -9.67 -21.31
C VAL A 509 -3.86 -9.59 -22.63
N TYR A 510 -3.18 -9.78 -23.75
CA TYR A 510 -3.81 -9.65 -25.06
C TYR A 510 -4.75 -10.81 -25.40
N ASP A 511 -4.40 -12.04 -25.01
CA ASP A 511 -5.28 -13.20 -25.17
C ASP A 511 -6.56 -13.05 -24.33
N LYS A 512 -6.43 -12.61 -23.08
CA LYS A 512 -7.57 -12.40 -22.16
C LYS A 512 -8.42 -11.19 -22.55
N ALA A 513 -7.80 -10.13 -23.09
CA ALA A 513 -8.53 -8.99 -23.65
C ALA A 513 -9.36 -9.38 -24.89
N LYS A 514 -9.07 -10.53 -25.52
CA LYS A 514 -9.71 -11.04 -26.75
C LYS A 514 -9.71 -10.01 -27.87
N ILE A 515 -8.56 -9.38 -28.12
CA ILE A 515 -8.40 -8.38 -29.17
C ILE A 515 -7.43 -8.87 -30.25
N ASP A 516 -7.66 -8.42 -31.48
CA ASP A 516 -6.73 -8.65 -32.58
C ASP A 516 -5.43 -7.82 -32.36
N PRO A 517 -4.26 -8.46 -32.23
CA PRO A 517 -2.99 -7.75 -32.00
C PRO A 517 -2.57 -6.81 -33.13
N THR A 518 -3.19 -6.86 -34.32
CA THR A 518 -2.95 -5.92 -35.42
C THR A 518 -3.62 -4.57 -35.20
N THR A 519 -4.50 -4.46 -34.21
CA THR A 519 -5.23 -3.23 -33.89
C THR A 519 -4.55 -2.36 -32.83
N ILE A 520 -3.49 -2.87 -32.19
CA ILE A 520 -2.76 -2.17 -31.13
C ILE A 520 -1.83 -1.14 -31.79
N GLY A 521 -2.17 0.13 -31.65
CA GLY A 521 -1.47 1.23 -32.33
C GLY A 521 -0.34 1.85 -31.52
N TYR A 522 -0.29 1.62 -30.20
CA TYR A 522 0.69 2.28 -29.33
C TYR A 522 1.09 1.40 -28.14
N ILE A 523 2.36 1.41 -27.76
CA ILE A 523 2.84 0.88 -26.47
C ILE A 523 3.64 1.97 -25.77
N GLU A 524 3.17 2.33 -24.58
CA GLU A 524 3.94 3.11 -23.62
C GLU A 524 4.78 2.14 -22.79
N THR A 525 6.08 2.12 -23.10
CA THR A 525 7.04 1.15 -22.55
C THR A 525 7.50 1.51 -21.15
N HIS A 526 8.01 0.52 -20.42
CA HIS A 526 8.74 0.77 -19.17
C HIS A 526 10.08 1.45 -19.42
N SER A 527 10.70 1.20 -20.57
CA SER A 527 12.09 1.51 -20.93
C SER A 527 12.62 2.79 -20.30
N THR A 528 13.74 2.64 -19.61
CA THR A 528 14.30 3.61 -18.67
C THR A 528 15.52 4.34 -19.22
N GLY A 529 15.96 4.01 -20.43
CA GLY A 529 17.18 4.55 -21.04
C GLY A 529 18.41 3.75 -20.64
N THR A 530 18.23 2.47 -20.31
CA THR A 530 19.33 1.60 -19.90
C THR A 530 19.82 0.80 -21.10
N ARG A 531 21.16 0.67 -21.21
CA ARG A 531 21.81 0.07 -22.38
C ARG A 531 21.31 -1.35 -22.73
N LEU A 532 20.99 -2.16 -21.72
CA LEU A 532 20.49 -3.53 -21.88
C LEU A 532 19.01 -3.71 -21.53
N GLY A 533 18.46 -2.91 -20.62
CA GLY A 533 17.05 -3.05 -20.23
C GLY A 533 16.10 -2.71 -21.38
N ASP A 534 16.40 -1.64 -22.13
CA ASP A 534 15.60 -1.24 -23.29
C ASP A 534 15.58 -2.36 -24.37
N PRO A 535 16.74 -2.92 -24.83
CA PRO A 535 16.73 -4.09 -25.71
C PRO A 535 15.97 -5.32 -25.19
N ILE A 536 16.03 -5.61 -23.88
CA ILE A 536 15.33 -6.75 -23.28
C ILE A 536 13.82 -6.56 -23.34
N GLU A 537 13.32 -5.34 -23.08
CA GLU A 537 11.90 -5.04 -23.23
C GLU A 537 11.43 -5.14 -24.68
N ILE A 538 12.22 -4.64 -25.64
CA ILE A 538 11.89 -4.79 -27.06
C ILE A 538 11.89 -6.26 -27.48
N ALA A 539 12.81 -7.08 -26.97
CA ALA A 539 12.81 -8.52 -27.21
C ALA A 539 11.53 -9.17 -26.65
N GLY A 540 11.12 -8.83 -25.42
CA GLY A 540 9.87 -9.32 -24.82
C GLY A 540 8.63 -8.94 -25.65
N LEU A 541 8.53 -7.68 -26.09
CA LEU A 541 7.48 -7.19 -26.99
C LEU A 541 7.44 -7.96 -28.32
N LYS A 542 8.59 -8.13 -28.97
CA LYS A 542 8.70 -8.87 -30.24
C LYS A 542 8.31 -10.33 -30.08
N ASN A 543 8.76 -10.98 -29.00
CA ASN A 543 8.44 -12.38 -28.71
C ASN A 543 6.94 -12.55 -28.49
N ALA A 544 6.32 -11.69 -27.67
CA ALA A 544 4.88 -11.70 -27.44
C ALA A 544 4.07 -11.51 -28.74
N PHE A 545 4.36 -10.44 -29.50
CA PHE A 545 3.59 -10.13 -30.71
C PHE A 545 3.81 -11.15 -31.83
N SER A 546 5.01 -11.73 -31.94
CA SER A 546 5.26 -12.81 -32.90
C SER A 546 4.39 -14.02 -32.59
N GLU A 547 4.28 -14.39 -31.31
CA GLU A 547 3.43 -15.49 -30.87
C GLU A 547 1.94 -15.17 -31.05
N LEU A 548 1.50 -13.97 -30.66
CA LEU A 548 0.12 -13.53 -30.86
C LEU A 548 -0.27 -13.51 -32.34
N TYR A 549 0.60 -13.02 -33.23
CA TYR A 549 0.37 -13.06 -34.68
C TYR A 549 0.31 -14.47 -35.25
N ARG A 550 1.20 -15.35 -34.79
CA ARG A 550 1.16 -16.77 -35.17
C ARG A 550 -0.16 -17.43 -34.75
N ARG A 551 -0.63 -17.17 -33.52
CA ARG A 551 -1.92 -17.67 -33.00
C ARG A 551 -3.12 -17.12 -33.79
N ASN A 552 -3.03 -15.88 -34.26
CA ASN A 552 -4.08 -15.21 -35.03
C ASN A 552 -3.94 -15.36 -36.56
N GLY A 553 -3.02 -16.21 -37.05
CA GLY A 553 -2.86 -16.50 -38.48
C GLY A 553 -2.27 -15.36 -39.33
N VAL A 554 -1.62 -14.37 -38.70
CA VAL A 554 -0.99 -13.23 -39.37
C VAL A 554 0.41 -13.62 -39.84
N SER A 555 0.64 -13.65 -41.16
CA SER A 555 1.86 -14.19 -41.80
C SER A 555 2.87 -13.14 -42.26
N SER A 556 2.45 -11.87 -42.37
CA SER A 556 3.31 -10.73 -42.72
C SER A 556 2.82 -9.50 -41.99
N VAL A 557 3.73 -8.79 -41.33
CA VAL A 557 3.42 -7.64 -40.48
C VAL A 557 4.20 -6.43 -40.98
N GLN A 558 3.49 -5.38 -41.37
CA GLN A 558 4.08 -4.06 -41.55
C GLN A 558 4.14 -3.35 -40.19
N SER A 559 5.09 -2.43 -40.01
CA SER A 559 5.16 -1.62 -38.80
C SER A 559 3.91 -0.74 -38.68
N HIS A 560 3.20 -0.83 -37.57
CA HIS A 560 1.94 -0.10 -37.30
C HIS A 560 1.79 0.34 -35.85
N CYS A 561 2.57 -0.23 -34.93
CA CYS A 561 2.49 0.01 -33.49
C CYS A 561 3.63 0.94 -33.06
N ALA A 562 3.30 2.15 -32.59
CA ALA A 562 4.29 3.11 -32.13
C ALA A 562 4.79 2.73 -30.72
N LEU A 563 6.06 2.99 -30.44
CA LEU A 563 6.66 2.86 -29.12
C LEU A 563 7.05 4.24 -28.58
N GLY A 564 6.83 4.45 -27.28
CA GLY A 564 7.28 5.64 -26.56
C GLY A 564 7.61 5.35 -25.10
N SER A 565 8.21 6.35 -24.44
CA SER A 565 8.43 6.36 -22.99
C SER A 565 8.37 7.79 -22.45
N LEU A 566 7.49 8.01 -21.49
CA LEU A 566 7.30 9.27 -20.77
C LEU A 566 8.57 9.70 -20.03
N LYS A 567 9.45 8.74 -19.70
CA LYS A 567 10.69 9.00 -18.96
C LYS A 567 11.65 9.90 -19.72
N THR A 568 11.53 9.99 -21.05
CA THR A 568 12.29 10.92 -21.87
C THR A 568 11.91 12.38 -21.65
N ASN A 569 10.64 12.64 -21.30
CA ASN A 569 10.14 13.98 -20.98
C ASN A 569 10.46 14.34 -19.53
N ILE A 570 10.10 13.47 -18.58
CA ILE A 570 10.02 13.86 -17.16
C ILE A 570 10.91 13.04 -16.23
N GLY A 571 11.65 12.05 -16.73
CA GLY A 571 12.43 11.12 -15.90
C GLY A 571 11.58 9.98 -15.33
N HIS A 572 12.19 9.18 -14.47
CA HIS A 572 11.57 8.00 -13.88
C HIS A 572 10.89 8.33 -12.56
N LEU A 573 9.55 8.30 -12.59
CA LEU A 573 8.66 8.56 -11.44
C LEU A 573 8.61 7.42 -10.41
N GLU A 574 9.52 6.45 -10.48
CA GLU A 574 9.59 5.28 -9.59
C GLU A 574 8.22 4.64 -9.30
N THR A 575 7.69 4.77 -8.09
CA THR A 575 6.39 4.22 -7.66
C THR A 575 5.19 4.79 -8.44
N ALA A 576 5.29 6.03 -8.93
CA ALA A 576 4.28 6.71 -9.75
C ALA A 576 4.49 6.55 -11.27
N ALA A 577 5.50 5.79 -11.72
CA ALA A 577 5.83 5.66 -13.14
C ALA A 577 4.71 5.02 -13.97
N GLY A 578 4.02 4.02 -13.41
CA GLY A 578 2.91 3.34 -14.07
C GLY A 578 1.72 4.27 -14.30
N ILE A 579 1.28 5.00 -13.27
CA ILE A 579 0.13 5.91 -13.40
C ILE A 579 0.44 7.11 -14.31
N GLY A 580 1.65 7.66 -14.28
CA GLY A 580 2.06 8.71 -15.22
C GLY A 580 1.99 8.25 -16.67
N ALA A 581 2.43 7.02 -16.95
CA ALA A 581 2.33 6.40 -18.27
C ALA A 581 0.88 6.16 -18.71
N VAL A 582 0.01 5.69 -17.79
CA VAL A 582 -1.44 5.57 -18.04
C VAL A 582 -2.04 6.92 -18.39
N ILE A 583 -1.78 7.96 -17.61
CA ILE A 583 -2.32 9.32 -17.85
C ILE A 583 -1.85 9.87 -19.19
N LYS A 584 -0.57 9.68 -19.57
CA LYS A 584 -0.09 10.03 -20.91
C LYS A 584 -0.91 9.35 -22.01
N VAL A 585 -1.22 8.05 -21.87
CA VAL A 585 -2.05 7.31 -22.84
C VAL A 585 -3.48 7.85 -22.88
N LEU A 586 -4.09 8.16 -21.72
CA LEU A 586 -5.43 8.75 -21.66
C LEU A 586 -5.48 10.11 -22.36
N LEU A 587 -4.50 10.98 -22.11
CA LEU A 587 -4.38 12.26 -22.80
C LEU A 587 -4.14 12.09 -24.30
N SER A 588 -3.36 11.08 -24.70
CA SER A 588 -3.12 10.73 -26.10
C SER A 588 -4.41 10.28 -26.81
N LEU A 589 -5.26 9.50 -26.13
CA LEU A 589 -6.57 9.09 -26.62
C LEU A 589 -7.51 10.28 -26.74
N LYS A 590 -7.62 11.10 -25.68
CA LYS A 590 -8.46 12.30 -25.62
C LYS A 590 -8.15 13.29 -26.76
N ASN A 591 -6.87 13.47 -27.05
CA ASN A 591 -6.39 14.44 -28.04
C ASN A 591 -6.08 13.81 -29.41
N GLU A 592 -6.30 12.50 -29.57
CA GLU A 592 -6.05 11.76 -30.81
C GLU A 592 -4.62 11.93 -31.37
N MET A 593 -3.62 11.98 -30.48
CA MET A 593 -2.22 12.26 -30.81
C MET A 593 -1.29 11.37 -30.00
N ILE A 594 -0.25 10.80 -30.62
CA ILE A 594 0.84 10.11 -29.91
C ILE A 594 2.00 11.11 -29.76
N PRO A 595 2.41 11.49 -28.53
CA PRO A 595 3.55 12.38 -28.32
C PRO A 595 4.86 11.78 -28.83
N GLY A 596 5.75 12.65 -29.33
CA GLY A 596 7.10 12.27 -29.76
C GLY A 596 7.99 11.83 -28.59
N THR A 597 9.10 11.16 -28.91
CA THR A 597 10.10 10.69 -27.96
C THR A 597 11.32 11.62 -27.98
N PRO A 598 11.36 12.67 -27.15
CA PRO A 598 12.42 13.67 -27.22
C PRO A 598 13.79 13.10 -26.88
N GLY A 599 14.77 13.33 -27.76
CA GLY A 599 16.16 12.93 -27.54
C GLY A 599 16.60 11.63 -28.14
N PHE A 600 15.69 10.94 -28.80
CA PHE A 600 16.06 9.89 -29.73
C PHE A 600 16.75 10.49 -30.97
N ASN A 601 17.93 9.97 -31.33
CA ASN A 601 18.68 10.34 -32.52
C ASN A 601 19.10 9.12 -33.34
N GLU A 602 19.66 8.11 -32.68
CA GLU A 602 20.17 6.91 -33.35
C GLU A 602 19.81 5.66 -32.54
N LEU A 603 19.22 4.67 -33.21
CA LEU A 603 18.76 3.44 -32.58
C LEU A 603 19.91 2.69 -31.90
N ASN A 604 19.64 2.21 -30.67
CA ASN A 604 20.55 1.31 -29.98
C ASN A 604 20.83 0.08 -30.87
N PRO A 605 22.11 -0.26 -31.13
CA PRO A 605 22.47 -1.35 -32.04
C PRO A 605 21.98 -2.75 -31.59
N TYR A 606 21.58 -2.91 -30.33
CA TYR A 606 20.99 -4.15 -29.81
C TYR A 606 19.47 -4.24 -30.04
N ILE A 607 18.85 -3.19 -30.60
CA ILE A 607 17.44 -3.15 -30.97
C ILE A 607 17.32 -3.27 -32.49
N ASN A 608 16.50 -4.21 -32.96
CA ASN A 608 16.19 -4.37 -34.37
C ASN A 608 14.68 -4.52 -34.59
N PHE A 609 14.08 -3.52 -35.25
CA PHE A 609 12.65 -3.51 -35.59
C PHE A 609 12.30 -4.18 -36.92
N SER A 610 13.30 -4.65 -37.67
CA SER A 610 13.06 -5.39 -38.91
C SER A 610 12.12 -6.57 -38.66
N GLN A 611 11.08 -6.69 -39.50
CA GLN A 611 10.06 -7.74 -39.40
C GLN A 611 9.27 -7.72 -38.07
N SER A 612 9.11 -6.55 -37.44
CA SER A 612 8.29 -6.36 -36.24
C SER A 612 7.18 -5.33 -36.49
N PRO A 613 6.08 -5.35 -35.71
CA PRO A 613 5.03 -4.32 -35.81
C PRO A 613 5.48 -2.95 -35.29
N PHE A 614 6.63 -2.89 -34.62
CA PHE A 614 7.02 -1.74 -33.81
C PHE A 614 7.86 -0.72 -34.57
N TYR A 615 7.69 0.55 -34.22
CA TYR A 615 8.57 1.66 -34.60
C TYR A 615 8.61 2.70 -33.47
N ILE A 616 9.66 3.50 -33.40
CA ILE A 616 9.77 4.58 -32.40
C ILE A 616 9.00 5.80 -32.90
N ASN A 617 8.15 6.37 -32.05
CA ASN A 617 7.48 7.62 -32.37
C ASN A 617 8.42 8.80 -32.08
N GLU A 618 9.21 9.20 -33.07
CA GLU A 618 10.23 10.26 -32.92
C GLU A 618 9.61 11.64 -32.70
N LYS A 619 8.46 11.91 -33.34
CA LYS A 619 7.76 13.20 -33.27
C LYS A 619 6.30 13.00 -32.93
N SER A 620 5.67 14.03 -32.39
CA SER A 620 4.23 14.01 -32.13
C SER A 620 3.45 13.79 -33.43
N THR A 621 2.63 12.75 -33.47
CA THR A 621 1.89 12.32 -34.68
C THR A 621 0.39 12.15 -34.40
N PRO A 622 -0.49 12.46 -35.37
CA PRO A 622 -1.91 12.13 -35.25
C PRO A 622 -2.12 10.63 -35.08
N TRP A 623 -2.85 10.26 -34.03
CA TRP A 623 -3.24 8.88 -33.79
C TRP A 623 -4.54 8.62 -34.53
N ASN A 624 -4.47 8.23 -35.80
CA ASN A 624 -5.68 7.92 -36.55
C ASN A 624 -6.19 6.52 -36.21
N ARG A 625 -7.51 6.33 -36.17
CA ARG A 625 -8.10 4.98 -36.13
C ARG A 625 -7.75 4.22 -37.41
N ILE A 626 -7.50 2.92 -37.27
CA ILE A 626 -7.22 2.04 -38.42
C ILE A 626 -8.46 1.95 -39.33
N GLN A 627 -9.64 1.83 -38.72
CA GLN A 627 -10.95 1.92 -39.36
C GLN A 627 -11.90 2.70 -38.44
N PRO A 628 -12.93 3.38 -38.95
CA PRO A 628 -13.81 4.25 -38.15
C PRO A 628 -14.45 3.58 -36.93
N ASP A 629 -14.72 2.27 -37.03
CA ASP A 629 -15.36 1.41 -36.04
C ASP A 629 -14.37 0.67 -35.12
N ILE A 630 -13.07 0.70 -35.42
CA ILE A 630 -12.04 0.08 -34.58
C ILE A 630 -11.46 1.15 -33.63
N PRO A 631 -11.61 0.98 -32.31
CA PRO A 631 -11.08 1.93 -31.33
C PRO A 631 -9.56 1.96 -31.34
N ARG A 632 -8.97 3.11 -30.97
CA ARG A 632 -7.54 3.21 -30.66
C ARG A 632 -7.22 2.35 -29.44
N ARG A 633 -6.06 1.71 -29.48
CA ARG A 633 -5.66 0.67 -28.52
C ARG A 633 -4.20 0.84 -28.14
N ALA A 634 -3.93 0.89 -26.83
CA ALA A 634 -2.58 1.00 -26.30
C ALA A 634 -2.29 0.04 -25.14
N GLY A 635 -1.05 -0.45 -25.10
CA GLY A 635 -0.51 -1.15 -23.92
C GLY A 635 0.36 -0.22 -23.07
N VAL A 636 0.33 -0.41 -21.76
CA VAL A 636 1.24 0.27 -20.81
C VAL A 636 2.02 -0.78 -20.03
N SER A 637 3.34 -0.70 -20.03
CA SER A 637 4.23 -1.62 -19.28
C SER A 637 4.93 -0.91 -18.12
N ALA A 638 5.03 -1.60 -16.98
CA ALA A 638 5.88 -1.17 -15.88
C ALA A 638 6.57 -2.37 -15.20
N PHE A 639 7.89 -2.32 -15.05
CA PHE A 639 8.70 -3.41 -14.51
C PHE A 639 9.49 -2.93 -13.30
N GLY A 640 9.21 -3.49 -12.13
CA GLY A 640 9.97 -3.21 -10.91
C GLY A 640 11.35 -3.85 -11.00
N PHE A 641 12.40 -3.13 -10.57
CA PHE A 641 13.76 -3.70 -10.57
C PHE A 641 13.85 -5.00 -9.73
N GLY A 642 13.01 -5.14 -8.69
CA GLY A 642 12.88 -6.38 -7.91
C GLY A 642 12.32 -7.58 -8.70
N GLY A 643 11.63 -7.33 -9.81
CA GLY A 643 11.19 -8.37 -10.75
C GLY A 643 9.68 -8.48 -10.97
N VAL A 644 8.87 -7.71 -10.24
CA VAL A 644 7.40 -7.66 -10.43
C VAL A 644 7.09 -6.84 -11.68
N ASN A 645 6.41 -7.46 -12.64
CA ASN A 645 6.01 -6.85 -13.90
C ASN A 645 4.50 -6.64 -13.93
N ALA A 646 4.06 -5.54 -14.54
CA ALA A 646 2.65 -5.26 -14.83
C ALA A 646 2.49 -4.81 -16.29
N HIS A 647 1.37 -5.19 -16.89
CA HIS A 647 0.96 -4.70 -18.20
C HIS A 647 -0.56 -4.46 -18.23
N VAL A 648 -0.98 -3.31 -18.77
CA VAL A 648 -2.39 -2.90 -18.85
C VAL A 648 -2.74 -2.55 -20.28
N MET A 649 -3.85 -3.12 -20.77
CA MET A 649 -4.39 -2.84 -22.09
C MET A 649 -5.53 -1.83 -22.02
N ILE A 650 -5.34 -0.66 -22.63
CA ILE A 650 -6.25 0.48 -22.64
C ILE A 650 -6.85 0.65 -24.05
N GLU A 651 -8.16 0.88 -24.12
CA GLU A 651 -8.93 1.07 -25.34
C GLU A 651 -9.72 2.37 -25.30
N GLU A 652 -9.79 3.07 -26.43
CA GLU A 652 -10.67 4.22 -26.64
C GLU A 652 -12.13 3.88 -26.39
N TYR A 653 -12.82 4.69 -25.58
CA TYR A 653 -14.26 4.54 -25.41
C TYR A 653 -15.02 5.13 -26.61
N MET A 654 -15.66 4.26 -27.37
CA MET A 654 -16.46 4.62 -28.54
C MET A 654 -17.90 4.93 -28.12
N ALA A 655 -18.14 6.17 -27.70
CA ALA A 655 -19.47 6.60 -27.29
C ALA A 655 -20.49 6.40 -28.44
N GLN A 656 -21.55 5.64 -28.17
CA GLN A 656 -22.74 5.69 -29.01
C GLN A 656 -23.38 7.05 -28.76
N ARG A 657 -23.33 7.96 -29.75
CA ARG A 657 -24.08 9.23 -29.69
C ARG A 657 -25.53 8.87 -29.43
N SER A 658 -25.95 9.01 -28.17
CA SER A 658 -27.34 8.89 -27.82
C SER A 658 -28.04 10.09 -28.47
N GLU A 659 -28.91 9.83 -29.44
CA GLU A 659 -29.91 10.79 -29.93
C GLU A 659 -30.97 11.05 -28.83
N ARG A 660 -30.54 11.17 -27.57
CA ARG A 660 -31.43 11.54 -26.47
C ARG A 660 -31.76 13.02 -26.69
N PRO A 661 -33.04 13.39 -26.82
CA PRO A 661 -33.42 14.78 -26.95
C PRO A 661 -33.00 15.53 -25.68
N GLN A 662 -31.90 16.27 -25.75
CA GLN A 662 -31.54 17.24 -24.72
C GLN A 662 -32.51 18.42 -24.82
N GLU A 663 -32.95 18.94 -23.67
CA GLU A 663 -33.73 20.17 -23.65
C GLU A 663 -32.88 21.32 -24.20
N LYS A 664 -33.43 22.05 -25.18
CA LYS A 664 -32.73 23.19 -25.77
C LYS A 664 -32.65 24.32 -24.76
N ILE A 665 -31.42 24.74 -24.46
CA ILE A 665 -31.17 25.97 -23.71
C ILE A 665 -31.65 27.15 -24.55
N THR A 666 -32.44 28.03 -23.92
CA THR A 666 -32.97 29.25 -24.55
C THR A 666 -32.95 30.39 -23.54
N GLN A 667 -33.27 31.60 -23.96
CA GLN A 667 -33.43 32.73 -23.02
C GLN A 667 -34.59 32.51 -22.03
N GLN A 668 -35.62 31.73 -22.42
CA GLN A 668 -36.75 31.39 -21.55
C GLN A 668 -36.47 30.18 -20.65
N ASN A 669 -35.52 29.32 -21.05
CA ASN A 669 -35.05 28.18 -20.27
C ASN A 669 -33.51 28.15 -20.22
N PRO A 670 -32.87 29.09 -19.49
CA PRO A 670 -31.41 29.17 -19.45
C PRO A 670 -30.81 28.06 -18.58
N ALA A 671 -29.55 27.72 -18.84
CA ALA A 671 -28.78 26.82 -17.98
C ALA A 671 -28.44 27.50 -16.64
N ILE A 672 -28.45 26.72 -15.57
CA ILE A 672 -28.13 27.18 -14.21
C ILE A 672 -26.69 26.76 -13.88
N ILE A 673 -25.80 27.73 -13.77
CA ILE A 673 -24.37 27.54 -13.49
C ILE A 673 -24.10 27.88 -12.03
N MET A 674 -23.40 26.99 -11.36
CA MET A 674 -23.21 27.03 -9.91
C MET A 674 -21.76 26.76 -9.58
N LEU A 675 -21.19 27.59 -8.70
CA LEU A 675 -19.84 27.43 -8.20
C LEU A 675 -19.87 27.62 -6.69
N SER A 676 -19.11 26.83 -5.98
CA SER A 676 -18.90 27.05 -4.55
C SER A 676 -17.49 26.68 -4.14
N ALA A 677 -16.98 27.34 -3.09
CA ALA A 677 -15.69 27.01 -2.51
C ALA A 677 -15.67 27.31 -1.01
N ALA A 678 -14.64 26.84 -0.30
CA ALA A 678 -14.51 27.06 1.14
C ALA A 678 -14.39 28.54 1.50
N ASN A 679 -13.80 29.36 0.63
CA ASN A 679 -13.67 30.80 0.82
C ASN A 679 -13.70 31.58 -0.51
N ILE A 680 -13.77 32.91 -0.41
CA ILE A 680 -13.94 33.79 -1.58
C ILE A 680 -12.73 33.75 -2.51
N GLY A 681 -11.52 33.59 -1.96
CA GLY A 681 -10.31 33.47 -2.77
C GLY A 681 -10.34 32.22 -3.65
N ARG A 682 -10.82 31.10 -3.11
CA ARG A 682 -11.00 29.84 -3.85
C ARG A 682 -12.16 29.91 -4.86
N LEU A 683 -13.27 30.55 -4.50
CA LEU A 683 -14.40 30.74 -5.42
C LEU A 683 -13.99 31.61 -6.61
N THR A 684 -13.20 32.66 -6.37
CA THR A 684 -12.65 33.50 -7.43
C THR A 684 -11.71 32.71 -8.34
N GLU A 685 -10.85 31.85 -7.79
CA GLU A 685 -9.94 31.04 -8.60
C GLU A 685 -10.70 29.99 -9.43
N LEU A 686 -11.68 29.31 -8.85
CA LEU A 686 -12.51 28.34 -9.56
C LEU A 686 -13.30 29.00 -10.72
N ALA A 687 -13.79 30.23 -10.52
CA ALA A 687 -14.45 30.99 -11.57
C ALA A 687 -13.50 31.38 -12.72
N LYS A 688 -12.23 31.70 -12.42
CA LYS A 688 -11.21 31.91 -13.45
C LYS A 688 -10.89 30.62 -14.20
N GLN A 689 -10.67 29.52 -13.48
CA GLN A 689 -10.39 28.22 -14.08
C GLN A 689 -11.53 27.78 -15.00
N LEU A 690 -12.80 27.96 -14.59
CA LEU A 690 -13.94 27.67 -15.46
C LEU A 690 -13.96 28.58 -16.69
N LEU A 691 -13.73 29.89 -16.53
CA LEU A 691 -13.64 30.83 -17.65
C LEU A 691 -12.55 30.39 -18.65
N ASP A 692 -11.33 30.14 -18.17
CA ASP A 692 -10.19 29.70 -18.97
C ASP A 692 -10.48 28.37 -19.67
N ALA A 693 -11.13 27.42 -18.97
CA ALA A 693 -11.52 26.14 -19.55
C ALA A 693 -12.53 26.32 -20.69
N THR A 694 -13.50 27.24 -20.56
CA THR A 694 -14.41 27.52 -21.68
C THR A 694 -13.69 28.08 -22.90
N GLU A 695 -12.58 28.79 -22.73
CA GLU A 695 -11.79 29.34 -23.84
C GLU A 695 -10.87 28.28 -24.46
N LYS A 696 -10.13 27.54 -23.65
CA LYS A 696 -9.14 26.55 -24.09
C LYS A 696 -9.77 25.28 -24.67
N ARG A 697 -10.81 24.74 -24.04
CA ARG A 697 -11.44 23.45 -24.40
C ARG A 697 -12.48 23.56 -25.52
N GLN A 698 -12.73 24.78 -26.03
CA GLN A 698 -13.65 25.06 -27.14
C GLN A 698 -15.07 24.48 -26.95
N PHE A 699 -15.61 24.53 -25.73
CA PHE A 699 -17.00 24.15 -25.47
C PHE A 699 -17.97 24.90 -26.39
N GLN A 700 -18.97 24.17 -26.89
CA GLN A 700 -20.03 24.71 -27.72
C GLN A 700 -21.32 24.89 -26.89
N ASP A 701 -22.31 25.59 -27.45
CA ASP A 701 -23.58 25.83 -26.76
C ASP A 701 -24.32 24.51 -26.43
N GLU A 702 -24.07 23.44 -27.17
CA GLU A 702 -24.59 22.09 -26.92
C GLU A 702 -24.00 21.44 -25.64
N ASP A 703 -22.83 21.89 -25.17
CA ASP A 703 -22.19 21.36 -23.96
C ASP A 703 -22.74 22.00 -22.68
N LEU A 704 -23.37 23.18 -22.80
CA LEU A 704 -23.83 23.97 -21.67
C LEU A 704 -24.78 23.22 -20.71
N PRO A 705 -25.72 22.36 -21.16
CA PRO A 705 -26.49 21.49 -20.26
C PRO A 705 -25.63 20.53 -19.43
N ASN A 706 -24.59 19.94 -20.02
CA ASN A 706 -23.68 19.02 -19.35
C ASN A 706 -22.79 19.76 -18.34
N ILE A 707 -22.31 20.97 -18.68
CA ILE A 707 -21.57 21.85 -17.76
C ILE A 707 -22.44 22.16 -16.54
N ALA A 708 -23.66 22.65 -16.78
CA ALA A 708 -24.59 23.00 -15.72
C ALA A 708 -24.90 21.81 -14.81
N TYR A 709 -25.25 20.66 -15.40
CA TYR A 709 -25.57 19.45 -14.66
C TYR A 709 -24.39 18.97 -13.81
N THR A 710 -23.19 18.91 -14.37
CA THR A 710 -21.98 18.49 -13.64
C THR A 710 -21.71 19.39 -12.44
N LEU A 711 -21.82 20.71 -12.59
CA LEU A 711 -21.63 21.66 -11.49
C LEU A 711 -22.73 21.60 -10.42
N GLN A 712 -23.93 21.17 -10.78
CA GLN A 712 -25.07 21.04 -9.87
C GLN A 712 -25.02 19.76 -9.04
N VAL A 713 -24.73 18.62 -9.68
CA VAL A 713 -24.82 17.30 -9.04
C VAL A 713 -23.47 16.68 -8.69
N GLY A 714 -22.38 17.16 -9.29
CA GLY A 714 -21.04 16.58 -9.19
C GLY A 714 -20.01 17.45 -8.47
N ARG A 715 -20.44 18.47 -7.73
CA ARG A 715 -19.57 19.33 -6.92
C ARG A 715 -20.14 19.53 -5.52
N GLU A 716 -19.26 19.52 -4.52
CA GLU A 716 -19.64 19.86 -3.15
C GLU A 716 -20.18 21.28 -3.07
N ALA A 717 -21.18 21.49 -2.21
CA ALA A 717 -21.83 22.79 -2.04
C ALA A 717 -21.26 23.51 -0.80
N HIS A 718 -20.08 24.10 -0.95
CA HIS A 718 -19.34 24.80 0.10
C HIS A 718 -19.99 26.13 0.56
N GLY A 719 -19.32 26.82 1.49
CA GLY A 719 -19.84 28.01 2.18
C GLY A 719 -19.92 29.28 1.32
N GLU A 720 -18.94 29.57 0.47
CA GLU A 720 -19.00 30.70 -0.47
C GLU A 720 -19.60 30.23 -1.80
N ARG A 721 -20.68 30.87 -2.24
CA ARG A 721 -21.49 30.42 -3.39
C ARG A 721 -21.69 31.52 -4.42
N LEU A 722 -21.52 31.15 -5.69
CA LEU A 722 -21.84 31.94 -6.87
C LEU A 722 -22.79 31.14 -7.76
N ALA A 723 -23.89 31.75 -8.17
CA ALA A 723 -24.82 31.15 -9.12
C ALA A 723 -25.22 32.14 -10.20
N LEU A 724 -25.33 31.67 -11.43
CA LEU A 724 -25.77 32.50 -12.55
C LEU A 724 -26.59 31.68 -13.55
N THR A 725 -27.41 32.36 -14.35
CA THR A 725 -28.03 31.75 -15.53
C THR A 725 -27.24 32.08 -16.79
N ALA A 726 -27.23 31.20 -17.79
CA ALA A 726 -26.64 31.47 -19.09
C ALA A 726 -27.43 30.78 -20.20
N ALA A 727 -27.70 31.48 -21.31
CA ALA A 727 -28.35 30.88 -22.47
C ALA A 727 -27.35 30.43 -23.56
N SER A 728 -26.07 30.75 -23.41
CA SER A 728 -24.97 30.33 -24.30
C SER A 728 -23.63 30.36 -23.56
N ILE A 729 -22.62 29.69 -24.13
CA ILE A 729 -21.23 29.71 -23.61
C ILE A 729 -20.67 31.14 -23.61
N ASP A 730 -20.97 31.94 -24.63
CA ASP A 730 -20.54 33.34 -24.68
C ASP A 730 -21.20 34.20 -23.60
N GLU A 731 -22.46 33.93 -23.25
CA GLU A 731 -23.11 34.61 -22.13
C GLU A 731 -22.49 34.21 -20.79
N LEU A 732 -22.16 32.92 -20.62
CA LEU A 732 -21.44 32.41 -19.45
C LEU A 732 -20.08 33.12 -19.29
N ARG A 733 -19.27 33.18 -20.35
CA ARG A 733 -17.96 33.87 -20.35
C ARG A 733 -18.09 35.33 -19.93
N LYS A 734 -19.05 36.05 -20.52
CA LYS A 734 -19.29 37.47 -20.19
C LYS A 734 -19.68 37.67 -18.73
N LYS A 735 -20.56 36.82 -18.19
CA LYS A 735 -21.01 36.92 -16.79
C LYS A 735 -19.90 36.57 -15.79
N LEU A 736 -19.13 35.51 -16.04
CA LEU A 736 -17.96 35.17 -15.22
C LEU A 736 -16.92 36.29 -15.26
N SER A 737 -16.57 36.78 -16.46
CA SER A 737 -15.62 37.88 -16.64
C SER A 737 -16.08 39.16 -15.92
N ALA A 738 -17.34 39.55 -16.06
CA ALA A 738 -17.89 40.72 -15.37
C ALA A 738 -17.83 40.58 -13.84
N TRP A 739 -18.19 39.41 -13.31
CA TRP A 739 -18.10 39.13 -11.87
C TRP A 739 -16.66 39.20 -11.37
N LEU A 740 -15.69 38.62 -12.11
CA LEU A 740 -14.27 38.68 -11.79
C LEU A 740 -13.70 40.11 -11.79
N HIS A 741 -14.24 41.01 -12.61
CA HIS A 741 -13.85 42.43 -12.66
C HIS A 741 -14.59 43.32 -11.64
N GLY A 742 -15.45 42.74 -10.78
CA GLY A 742 -16.23 43.48 -9.80
C GLY A 742 -17.38 44.31 -10.40
N ASP A 743 -17.77 44.03 -11.64
CA ASP A 743 -18.90 44.70 -12.28
C ASP A 743 -20.23 44.06 -11.85
N HIS A 744 -20.79 44.58 -10.76
CA HIS A 744 -22.09 44.18 -10.24
C HIS A 744 -23.28 44.72 -11.06
N THR A 745 -23.05 45.44 -12.16
CA THR A 745 -24.12 45.99 -13.02
C THR A 745 -24.66 44.99 -14.03
N VAL A 746 -24.02 43.82 -14.17
CA VAL A 746 -24.43 42.74 -15.09
C VAL A 746 -25.60 41.91 -14.52
N GLY A 747 -26.77 42.55 -14.44
CA GLY A 747 -28.06 41.92 -14.74
C GLY A 747 -28.74 41.08 -13.65
N LYS A 748 -30.08 41.06 -13.72
CA LYS A 748 -31.03 40.23 -12.95
C LYS A 748 -30.81 38.72 -13.17
N ALA A 749 -29.67 38.16 -12.77
CA ALA A 749 -29.35 36.74 -13.02
C ALA A 749 -28.09 36.21 -12.32
N VAL A 750 -27.26 37.05 -11.68
CA VAL A 750 -26.06 36.62 -10.93
C VAL A 750 -26.32 36.79 -9.44
N HIS A 751 -26.16 35.71 -8.69
CA HIS A 751 -26.39 35.64 -7.25
C HIS A 751 -25.11 35.22 -6.56
N ARG A 752 -24.75 35.91 -5.50
CA ARG A 752 -23.64 35.55 -4.62
C ARG A 752 -24.15 35.54 -3.18
N GLY A 753 -23.67 34.58 -2.40
CA GLY A 753 -23.96 34.52 -0.97
C GLY A 753 -22.91 33.71 -0.22
N THR A 754 -22.89 33.93 1.08
CA THR A 754 -22.14 33.12 2.04
C THR A 754 -23.18 32.37 2.87
N VAL A 755 -23.03 31.05 2.99
CA VAL A 755 -23.92 30.23 3.81
C VAL A 755 -23.77 30.65 5.27
N ASN A 756 -24.88 31.07 5.89
CA ASN A 756 -24.93 31.35 7.31
C ASN A 756 -25.77 30.27 8.00
N LYS A 757 -25.12 29.42 8.81
CA LYS A 757 -25.79 28.34 9.56
C LYS A 757 -26.85 28.87 10.55
N ARG A 758 -26.87 30.17 10.87
CA ARG A 758 -27.85 30.86 11.74
C ARG A 758 -28.97 31.60 10.99
N ASP A 759 -29.10 31.38 9.69
CA ASP A 759 -30.20 31.99 8.92
C ASP A 759 -31.52 31.27 9.21
N ASP A 760 -32.23 31.71 10.26
CA ASP A 760 -33.51 31.14 10.73
C ASP A 760 -34.54 30.99 9.61
N VAL A 761 -34.48 31.86 8.58
CA VAL A 761 -35.39 31.79 7.43
C VAL A 761 -35.09 30.57 6.56
N VAL A 762 -33.82 30.25 6.32
CA VAL A 762 -33.45 29.06 5.53
C VAL A 762 -33.74 27.79 6.30
N ALA A 763 -33.48 27.78 7.62
CA ALA A 763 -33.80 26.64 8.48
C ALA A 763 -35.30 26.34 8.53
N LEU A 764 -36.14 27.39 8.64
CA LEU A 764 -37.60 27.25 8.61
C LEU A 764 -38.09 26.71 7.26
N LEU A 765 -37.56 27.23 6.15
CA LEU A 765 -37.93 26.77 4.81
C LEU A 765 -37.48 25.33 4.54
N ALA A 766 -36.36 24.88 5.11
CA ALA A 766 -35.87 23.51 4.96
C ALA A 766 -36.74 22.47 5.69
N GLN A 767 -37.48 22.87 6.72
CA GLN A 767 -38.34 21.98 7.52
C GLN A 767 -39.81 21.96 7.04
N ASP A 768 -40.19 22.81 6.10
CA ASP A 768 -41.56 22.93 5.61
C ASP A 768 -41.82 21.96 4.46
N GLU A 769 -42.69 20.97 4.68
CA GLU A 769 -43.09 19.97 3.67
C GLU A 769 -43.71 20.63 2.41
N GLY A 770 -44.35 21.79 2.56
CA GLY A 770 -44.94 22.54 1.43
C GLY A 770 -43.91 23.26 0.55
N MET A 771 -42.66 23.37 0.99
CA MET A 771 -41.61 24.00 0.20
C MET A 771 -41.21 23.19 -1.02
N GLU A 772 -41.36 21.87 -0.99
CA GLU A 772 -41.10 21.02 -2.16
C GLU A 772 -42.04 21.33 -3.33
N ASP A 773 -43.34 21.47 -3.06
CA ASP A 773 -44.36 21.83 -4.05
C ASP A 773 -44.11 23.23 -4.64
N ILE A 774 -43.64 24.17 -3.80
CA ILE A 774 -43.30 25.53 -4.22
C ILE A 774 -42.08 25.52 -5.14
N ILE A 775 -41.04 24.75 -4.80
CA ILE A 775 -39.85 24.59 -5.65
C ILE A 775 -40.25 23.99 -6.99
N GLU A 776 -41.07 22.94 -7.02
CA GLU A 776 -41.55 22.34 -8.27
C GLU A 776 -42.36 23.34 -9.11
N ALA A 777 -43.22 24.13 -8.47
CA ALA A 777 -43.97 25.19 -9.14
C ALA A 777 -43.06 26.30 -9.70
N TRP A 778 -41.96 26.64 -9.03
CA TRP A 778 -40.97 27.61 -9.52
C TRP A 778 -40.14 27.06 -10.69
N ILE A 779 -39.74 25.79 -10.64
CA ILE A 779 -39.08 25.12 -11.76
C ILE A 779 -40.01 25.14 -12.99
N LYS A 780 -41.28 24.72 -12.85
CA LYS A 780 -42.27 24.73 -13.96
C LYS A 780 -42.55 26.14 -14.52
N LYS A 781 -42.41 27.18 -13.70
CA LYS A 781 -42.62 28.58 -14.11
C LYS A 781 -41.35 29.28 -14.61
N GLY A 782 -40.18 28.62 -14.59
CA GLY A 782 -38.89 29.23 -14.95
C GLY A 782 -38.43 30.31 -13.97
N GLU A 783 -38.84 30.23 -12.70
CA GLU A 783 -38.56 31.23 -11.66
C GLU A 783 -37.17 31.02 -11.02
N TYR A 784 -36.14 30.78 -11.85
CA TYR A 784 -34.80 30.37 -11.42
C TYR A 784 -34.10 31.37 -10.51
N ASN A 785 -34.35 32.66 -10.67
CA ASN A 785 -33.79 33.69 -9.79
C ASN A 785 -34.17 33.49 -8.30
N LYS A 786 -35.37 32.98 -8.02
CA LYS A 786 -35.79 32.69 -6.64
C LYS A 786 -35.00 31.50 -6.08
N LEU A 787 -34.88 30.43 -6.87
CA LEU A 787 -34.10 29.24 -6.50
C LEU A 787 -32.63 29.59 -6.23
N LEU A 788 -32.00 30.35 -7.13
CA LEU A 788 -30.60 30.75 -6.98
C LEU A 788 -30.38 31.62 -5.75
N SER A 789 -31.29 32.56 -5.46
CA SER A 789 -31.20 33.42 -4.27
C SER A 789 -31.26 32.63 -2.95
N LEU A 790 -31.96 31.50 -2.93
CA LEU A 790 -32.05 30.62 -1.76
C LEU A 790 -30.84 29.68 -1.68
N TRP A 791 -30.40 29.13 -2.82
CA TRP A 791 -29.25 28.24 -2.85
C TRP A 791 -27.96 28.94 -2.39
N VAL A 792 -27.70 30.18 -2.84
CA VAL A 792 -26.50 30.91 -2.40
C VAL A 792 -26.51 31.27 -0.91
N ARG A 793 -27.69 31.19 -0.26
CA ARG A 793 -27.86 31.38 1.19
C ARG A 793 -27.78 30.07 1.99
N GLY A 794 -27.69 28.92 1.32
CA GLY A 794 -27.50 27.62 1.98
C GLY A 794 -28.65 26.63 1.84
N LEU A 795 -29.77 26.99 1.19
CA LEU A 795 -30.87 26.03 1.01
C LEU A 795 -30.43 24.86 0.14
N ALA A 796 -30.60 23.63 0.64
CA ALA A 796 -30.35 22.41 -0.11
C ALA A 796 -31.45 22.20 -1.15
N LEU A 797 -31.06 21.95 -2.40
CA LEU A 797 -31.98 21.74 -3.52
C LEU A 797 -31.58 20.48 -4.28
N ASP A 798 -32.56 19.65 -4.64
CA ASP A 798 -32.34 18.52 -5.53
C ASP A 798 -32.44 18.96 -7.00
N TRP A 799 -31.27 19.20 -7.60
CA TRP A 799 -31.15 19.66 -8.98
C TRP A 799 -31.58 18.61 -10.01
N ASN A 800 -31.71 17.32 -9.65
CA ASN A 800 -32.24 16.31 -10.56
C ASN A 800 -33.68 16.63 -10.99
N ARG A 801 -34.43 17.38 -10.19
CA ARG A 801 -35.81 17.80 -10.51
C ARG A 801 -35.88 18.75 -11.71
N LEU A 802 -34.77 19.38 -12.12
CA LEU A 802 -34.70 20.15 -13.37
C LEU A 802 -34.76 19.28 -14.62
N TYR A 803 -34.50 17.97 -14.51
CA TYR A 803 -34.32 17.06 -15.63
C TYR A 803 -35.24 15.83 -15.55
N PRO A 804 -36.58 16.01 -15.55
CA PRO A 804 -37.53 14.93 -15.31
C PRO A 804 -37.58 13.89 -16.46
N ASN A 805 -37.21 14.28 -17.67
CA ASN A 805 -37.32 13.45 -18.87
C ASN A 805 -36.01 12.75 -19.24
N ALA A 806 -34.90 13.49 -19.22
CA ALA A 806 -33.57 13.00 -19.56
C ALA A 806 -32.50 13.85 -18.88
N LYS A 807 -31.61 13.19 -18.13
CA LYS A 807 -30.48 13.83 -17.47
C LYS A 807 -29.36 14.11 -18.48
N PRO A 808 -28.73 15.30 -18.45
CA PRO A 808 -27.48 15.56 -19.16
C PRO A 808 -26.37 14.60 -18.66
N CYS A 809 -25.29 14.48 -19.43
CA CYS A 809 -24.14 13.66 -19.05
C CYS A 809 -23.21 14.45 -18.14
N ARG A 810 -22.49 13.76 -17.24
CA ARG A 810 -21.34 14.35 -16.56
C ARG A 810 -20.20 14.56 -17.56
N ILE A 811 -19.42 15.62 -17.36
CA ILE A 811 -18.23 15.93 -18.18
C ILE A 811 -17.07 16.41 -17.31
N SER A 812 -15.83 16.24 -17.80
CA SER A 812 -14.63 16.78 -17.15
C SER A 812 -14.64 18.31 -17.15
N LEU A 813 -14.56 18.89 -15.95
CA LEU A 813 -14.46 20.33 -15.68
C LEU A 813 -13.31 20.57 -14.71
N PRO A 814 -12.79 21.82 -14.61
CA PRO A 814 -11.83 22.16 -13.56
C PRO A 814 -12.26 21.68 -12.17
N THR A 815 -11.28 21.20 -11.41
CA THR A 815 -11.45 20.67 -10.06
C THR A 815 -11.12 21.75 -9.03
N TYR A 816 -11.32 21.43 -7.74
CA TYR A 816 -11.14 22.38 -6.66
C TYR A 816 -9.73 22.99 -6.61
N PRO A 817 -9.58 24.34 -6.63
CA PRO A 817 -8.29 25.00 -6.58
C PRO A 817 -7.76 25.10 -5.15
N PHE A 818 -7.20 24.02 -4.59
CA PHE A 818 -6.72 23.97 -3.21
C PHE A 818 -5.85 25.17 -2.77
N GLU A 819 -5.91 25.53 -1.49
CA GLU A 819 -4.96 26.46 -0.89
C GLU A 819 -3.51 25.96 -0.94
N ARG A 820 -2.61 26.87 -1.33
CA ARG A 820 -1.18 26.63 -1.46
C ARG A 820 -0.47 27.05 -0.17
N GLN A 821 -0.89 26.49 0.96
CA GLN A 821 -0.27 26.77 2.28
C GLN A 821 0.92 25.87 2.53
N ARG A 822 1.98 26.41 3.11
CA ARG A 822 3.22 25.66 3.35
C ARG A 822 3.13 24.85 4.64
N HIS A 823 3.35 23.55 4.56
CA HIS A 823 3.50 22.67 5.72
C HIS A 823 4.81 21.88 5.62
N TRP A 824 5.73 22.08 6.58
CA TRP A 824 7.03 21.42 6.59
C TRP A 824 7.66 21.47 7.98
N ILE A 825 8.42 20.44 8.36
CA ILE A 825 9.21 20.47 9.59
C ILE A 825 10.25 21.60 9.59
N LYS A 826 10.57 22.14 10.76
CA LYS A 826 11.62 23.15 10.91
C LYS A 826 13.01 22.50 10.85
N ILE A 827 13.70 22.67 9.73
CA ILE A 827 15.09 22.20 9.56
C ILE A 827 16.05 23.25 10.12
N SER A 828 16.69 22.94 11.25
CA SER A 828 17.74 23.79 11.83
C SER A 828 19.08 23.45 11.18
N ASN A 829 19.61 24.32 10.33
CA ASN A 829 20.84 24.05 9.58
C ASN A 829 22.09 24.20 10.49
N PRO A 830 22.97 23.19 10.67
CA PRO A 830 24.13 23.29 11.56
C PRO A 830 25.27 24.21 11.07
N GLU A 831 25.30 24.58 9.78
CA GLU A 831 26.47 25.26 9.18
C GLU A 831 26.32 26.77 8.93
N MET A 832 25.15 27.39 9.16
CA MET A 832 25.01 28.85 9.15
C MET A 832 25.05 29.44 10.56
N ARG A 833 26.17 29.22 11.26
CA ARG A 833 26.59 30.07 12.37
C ARG A 833 27.86 30.82 11.98
N HIS A 834 27.73 31.85 11.15
CA HIS A 834 28.53 33.06 11.30
C HIS A 834 27.93 34.23 10.49
N ALA A 835 27.63 35.29 11.22
CA ALA A 835 27.36 36.66 10.77
C ALA A 835 26.02 36.91 10.06
N GLU A 836 24.97 37.16 10.85
CA GLU A 836 24.33 38.47 10.83
C GLU A 836 23.70 38.78 12.19
N LYS A 837 24.05 39.95 12.73
CA LYS A 837 23.51 40.47 13.98
C LYS A 837 22.08 40.95 13.72
N GLU A 838 21.16 40.37 14.47
CA GLU A 838 19.83 40.87 14.79
C GLU A 838 19.80 42.39 15.08
N PRO A 839 18.66 43.09 14.88
CA PRO A 839 17.52 42.87 15.79
C PRO A 839 16.13 42.98 15.16
N SER A 840 15.26 42.01 15.47
CA SER A 840 13.93 42.24 16.09
C SER A 840 12.95 41.10 15.78
N ARG A 841 12.87 40.10 16.67
CA ARG A 841 11.57 39.52 17.06
C ARG A 841 11.68 38.98 18.47
N GLN A 842 10.82 39.51 19.32
CA GLN A 842 10.78 39.29 20.76
C GLN A 842 10.70 37.81 21.09
N THR A 843 11.69 37.36 21.86
CA THR A 843 11.62 36.17 22.68
C THR A 843 10.44 36.29 23.64
N ALA A 844 9.33 35.62 23.32
CA ALA A 844 8.33 35.28 24.32
C ALA A 844 8.94 34.20 25.22
N LYS A 845 9.55 34.66 26.33
CA LYS A 845 9.86 33.84 27.49
C LYS A 845 8.61 33.05 27.83
N ILE A 846 8.75 31.74 28.01
CA ILE A 846 7.87 30.96 28.89
C ILE A 846 8.05 31.57 30.28
N ALA A 847 7.23 32.58 30.55
CA ALA A 847 7.04 33.13 31.87
C ALA A 847 6.31 32.04 32.65
N THR A 848 7.05 31.44 33.57
CA THR A 848 6.51 30.84 34.78
C THR A 848 5.48 31.82 35.35
N VAL A 849 4.19 31.49 35.25
CA VAL A 849 3.14 32.19 35.99
C VAL A 849 3.21 31.69 37.42
N ASN A 850 4.16 32.24 38.17
CA ASN A 850 4.15 32.25 39.62
C ASN A 850 4.41 33.69 40.06
N ALA A 851 3.33 34.48 40.21
CA ALA A 851 3.12 35.37 41.35
C ALA A 851 1.84 36.23 41.18
N SER A 852 0.81 35.84 41.95
CA SER A 852 -0.08 36.70 42.75
C SER A 852 -0.84 37.87 42.11
N VAL A 853 -2.16 37.71 41.97
CA VAL A 853 -3.13 38.49 42.77
C VAL A 853 -4.26 37.55 43.17
N ASN A 854 -4.63 37.60 44.45
CA ASN A 854 -5.84 37.04 45.03
C ASN A 854 -7.09 37.44 44.22
N GLY A 855 -7.54 36.60 43.30
CA GLY A 855 -8.79 36.76 42.56
C GLY A 855 -9.23 35.41 42.00
N ILE A 856 -10.49 35.06 42.26
CA ILE A 856 -11.16 33.86 41.72
C ILE A 856 -11.15 33.95 40.18
N PRO A 857 -10.87 32.86 39.42
CA PRO A 857 -10.92 32.91 37.96
C PRO A 857 -12.32 33.36 37.52
N THR A 858 -12.42 34.45 36.77
CA THR A 858 -13.66 34.85 36.12
C THR A 858 -13.90 33.98 34.88
N GLU A 859 -15.15 33.80 34.47
CA GLU A 859 -15.58 33.03 33.29
C GLU A 859 -14.83 33.45 32.00
N ALA A 860 -14.54 34.75 31.86
CA ALA A 860 -13.73 35.29 30.77
C ALA A 860 -12.27 34.77 30.77
N SER A 861 -11.65 34.56 31.94
CA SER A 861 -10.25 34.10 32.05
C SER A 861 -10.07 32.62 31.74
N ILE A 862 -11.09 31.79 31.96
CA ILE A 862 -11.08 30.35 31.64
C ILE A 862 -11.34 30.18 30.14
N SER A 863 -12.31 30.91 29.60
CA SER A 863 -12.62 30.94 28.18
C SER A 863 -11.38 31.27 27.33
N ASP A 864 -10.65 32.33 27.67
CA ASP A 864 -9.45 32.72 26.93
C ASP A 864 -8.32 31.68 27.06
N ARG A 865 -8.22 30.97 28.19
CA ARG A 865 -7.25 29.88 28.38
C ARG A 865 -7.52 28.68 27.48
N ILE A 866 -8.78 28.31 27.30
CA ILE A 866 -9.20 27.17 26.47
C ILE A 866 -8.99 27.49 25.00
N VAL A 867 -9.36 28.70 24.57
CA VAL A 867 -9.09 29.16 23.20
C VAL A 867 -7.59 29.14 22.91
N ASN A 868 -6.75 29.61 23.85
CA ASN A 868 -5.28 29.55 23.69
C ASN A 868 -4.74 28.11 23.66
N LEU A 869 -5.35 27.17 24.40
CA LEU A 869 -4.98 25.76 24.37
C LEU A 869 -5.29 25.13 23.01
N PHE A 870 -6.50 25.32 22.49
CA PHE A 870 -6.87 24.84 21.15
C PHE A 870 -5.98 25.49 20.08
N ALA A 871 -5.74 26.81 20.15
CA ALA A 871 -4.82 27.51 19.26
C ALA A 871 -3.44 26.86 19.22
N SER A 872 -2.87 26.58 20.40
CA SER A 872 -1.56 25.94 20.49
C SER A 872 -1.54 24.50 19.97
N LEU A 873 -2.60 23.72 20.19
CA LEU A 873 -2.65 22.31 19.79
C LEU A 873 -2.94 22.13 18.29
N LEU A 874 -3.73 23.04 17.72
CA LEU A 874 -4.08 23.09 16.30
C LEU A 874 -3.01 23.78 15.45
N GLY A 875 -2.18 24.64 16.05
CA GLY A 875 -1.13 25.40 15.35
C GLY A 875 -1.60 26.75 14.79
N VAL A 876 -2.76 27.26 15.21
CA VAL A 876 -3.40 28.50 14.69
C VAL A 876 -3.34 29.66 15.70
N ASN A 877 -3.62 30.90 15.29
CA ASN A 877 -3.70 32.01 16.24
C ASN A 877 -5.03 31.99 17.01
N ALA A 878 -5.00 32.33 18.31
CA ALA A 878 -6.20 32.39 19.15
C ALA A 878 -7.28 33.36 18.63
N SER A 879 -6.90 34.39 17.86
CA SER A 879 -7.83 35.33 17.22
C SER A 879 -8.53 34.78 15.98
N GLU A 880 -8.04 33.69 15.41
CA GLU A 880 -8.59 33.04 14.20
C GLU A 880 -9.62 31.95 14.54
N ILE A 881 -9.73 31.58 15.82
CA ILE A 881 -10.68 30.58 16.29
C ILE A 881 -12.06 31.20 16.50
N ASP A 882 -13.02 30.78 15.68
CA ASP A 882 -14.44 30.97 15.99
C ASP A 882 -14.88 29.95 17.05
N ARG A 883 -15.37 30.45 18.19
CA ARG A 883 -15.73 29.62 19.35
C ARG A 883 -16.94 28.74 19.09
N ASP A 884 -17.81 29.15 18.17
CA ASP A 884 -19.04 28.44 17.82
C ASP A 884 -18.83 27.50 16.61
N GLN A 885 -17.64 27.48 16.01
CA GLN A 885 -17.29 26.55 14.94
C GLN A 885 -17.12 25.13 15.46
N SER A 886 -17.42 24.14 14.61
CA SER A 886 -17.23 22.73 14.95
C SER A 886 -15.75 22.44 15.25
N VAL A 887 -15.46 21.77 16.37
CA VAL A 887 -14.10 21.37 16.73
C VAL A 887 -13.48 20.42 15.71
N VAL A 888 -14.29 19.60 15.06
CA VAL A 888 -13.86 18.72 13.97
C VAL A 888 -13.54 19.52 12.71
N GLU A 889 -14.34 20.57 12.40
CA GLU A 889 -14.05 21.49 11.28
C GLU A 889 -12.78 22.32 11.53
N LEU A 890 -12.40 22.53 12.80
CA LEU A 890 -11.13 23.15 13.19
C LEU A 890 -9.92 22.21 13.06
N GLY A 891 -10.14 20.92 12.75
CA GLY A 891 -9.09 19.90 12.65
C GLY A 891 -8.74 19.24 13.99
N ALA A 892 -9.60 19.35 15.00
CA ALA A 892 -9.45 18.62 16.26
C ALA A 892 -9.89 17.16 16.08
N ASP A 893 -8.94 16.25 16.16
CA ASP A 893 -9.17 14.81 16.11
C ASP A 893 -9.14 14.18 17.51
N SER A 894 -9.17 12.85 17.58
CA SER A 894 -9.11 12.12 18.85
C SER A 894 -7.81 12.37 19.63
N ILE A 895 -6.70 12.68 18.96
CA ILE A 895 -5.42 12.98 19.62
C ILE A 895 -5.47 14.37 20.26
N ILE A 896 -5.91 15.40 19.53
CA ILE A 896 -6.09 16.76 20.08
C ILE A 896 -7.12 16.75 21.20
N LEU A 897 -8.27 16.09 21.02
CA LEU A 897 -9.30 16.01 22.06
C LEU A 897 -8.79 15.30 23.33
N THR A 898 -7.94 14.29 23.20
CA THR A 898 -7.30 13.63 24.35
C THR A 898 -6.30 14.57 25.05
N GLN A 899 -5.52 15.34 24.30
CA GLN A 899 -4.59 16.33 24.87
C GLN A 899 -5.32 17.49 25.54
N VAL A 900 -6.40 17.98 24.92
CA VAL A 900 -7.30 19.00 25.48
C VAL A 900 -7.92 18.47 26.77
N LEU A 901 -8.44 17.24 26.76
CA LEU A 901 -9.03 16.60 27.93
C LEU A 901 -8.04 16.53 29.09
N GLN A 902 -6.80 16.09 28.85
CA GLN A 902 -5.75 16.02 29.88
C GLN A 902 -5.49 17.39 30.52
N GLN A 903 -5.50 18.45 29.73
CA GLN A 903 -5.29 19.83 30.20
C GLN A 903 -6.54 20.40 30.88
N LEU A 904 -7.75 20.12 30.37
CA LEU A 904 -9.01 20.54 30.97
C LEU A 904 -9.29 19.84 32.29
N GLN A 905 -8.92 18.57 32.42
CA GLN A 905 -9.00 17.81 33.68
C GLN A 905 -8.11 18.41 34.79
N SER A 906 -7.12 19.22 34.43
CA SER A 906 -6.34 20.00 35.42
C SER A 906 -7.10 21.22 35.96
N ILE A 907 -8.15 21.68 35.27
CA ILE A 907 -8.99 22.83 35.62
C ILE A 907 -10.32 22.37 36.25
N ASP A 908 -10.98 21.42 35.61
CA ASP A 908 -12.21 20.77 36.09
C ASP A 908 -12.08 19.25 35.88
N PRO A 909 -11.73 18.50 36.94
CA PRO A 909 -11.56 17.05 36.88
C PRO A 909 -12.85 16.28 36.53
N SER A 910 -14.02 16.94 36.53
CA SER A 910 -15.30 16.32 36.22
C SER A 910 -15.57 16.19 34.72
N ILE A 911 -14.80 16.88 33.87
CA ILE A 911 -14.88 16.73 32.41
C ILE A 911 -14.22 15.39 32.03
N ASP A 912 -15.00 14.51 31.43
CA ASP A 912 -14.53 13.26 30.83
C ASP A 912 -14.52 13.33 29.30
N PHE A 913 -13.89 12.34 28.67
CA PHE A 913 -13.79 12.29 27.21
C PHE A 913 -15.17 12.26 26.55
N GLU A 914 -16.16 11.63 27.18
CA GLU A 914 -17.51 11.50 26.63
C GLU A 914 -18.22 12.86 26.59
N THR A 915 -18.12 13.63 27.68
CA THR A 915 -18.60 15.01 27.76
C THR A 915 -17.92 15.89 26.73
N LEU A 916 -16.60 15.79 26.59
CA LEU A 916 -15.82 16.59 25.63
C LEU A 916 -16.09 16.18 24.17
N TYR A 917 -16.25 14.88 23.90
CA TYR A 917 -16.51 14.33 22.57
C TYR A 917 -17.92 14.68 22.07
N HIS A 918 -18.89 14.83 22.98
CA HIS A 918 -20.23 15.31 22.64
C HIS A 918 -20.32 16.83 22.46
N CYS A 919 -19.29 17.58 22.85
CA CYS A 919 -19.22 19.01 22.54
C CYS A 919 -18.84 19.18 21.07
N THR A 920 -19.70 19.88 20.35
CA THR A 920 -19.49 20.19 18.94
C THR A 920 -18.64 21.44 18.76
N SER A 921 -18.64 22.38 19.70
CA SER A 921 -17.92 23.67 19.59
C SER A 921 -17.13 24.02 20.85
N ILE A 922 -16.17 24.95 20.74
CA ILE A 922 -15.40 25.45 21.90
C ILE A 922 -16.32 26.17 22.90
N SER A 923 -17.37 26.85 22.42
CA SER A 923 -18.40 27.45 23.27
C SER A 923 -19.15 26.42 24.11
N GLU A 924 -19.48 25.26 23.55
CA GLU A 924 -20.07 24.15 24.31
C GLU A 924 -19.08 23.60 25.34
N ILE A 925 -17.81 23.43 24.97
CA ILE A 925 -16.73 23.02 25.90
C ILE A 925 -16.58 24.01 27.07
N ILE A 926 -16.70 25.31 26.80
CA ILE A 926 -16.68 26.32 27.87
C ILE A 926 -17.94 26.19 28.74
N GLY A 927 -19.10 25.92 28.15
CA GLY A 927 -20.38 25.78 28.85
C GLY A 927 -20.50 24.54 29.75
N VAL A 928 -19.77 23.46 29.47
CA VAL A 928 -19.71 22.29 30.39
C VAL A 928 -18.77 22.48 31.58
N ILE A 929 -17.92 23.51 31.60
CA ILE A 929 -17.01 23.80 32.71
C ILE A 929 -17.78 24.51 33.83
N ARG A 930 -17.85 23.89 35.01
CA ARG A 930 -18.54 24.50 36.17
C ARG A 930 -17.62 25.45 36.91
N ILE A 931 -17.95 26.74 36.90
CA ILE A 931 -17.30 27.74 37.77
C ILE A 931 -18.01 27.73 39.13
N PRO A 932 -17.29 27.65 40.26
CA PRO A 932 -17.92 27.69 41.58
C PRO A 932 -18.55 29.06 41.85
N GLU A 933 -19.88 29.14 41.94
CA GLU A 933 -20.58 30.35 42.38
C GLU A 933 -20.43 30.59 43.90
N GLU A 934 -20.24 31.86 44.25
CA GLU A 934 -20.22 32.38 45.61
C GLU A 934 -21.50 32.06 46.37
N SER A 935 -21.41 31.32 47.49
CA SER A 935 -22.47 31.35 48.49
C SER A 935 -21.95 31.36 49.93
N SER A 936 -22.30 32.46 50.60
CA SER A 936 -22.52 32.60 52.05
C SER A 936 -21.30 32.60 52.99
N THR A 937 -20.94 33.84 53.31
CA THR A 937 -20.05 34.40 54.34
C THR A 937 -20.32 33.93 55.79
N GLU A 938 -21.14 32.90 56.03
CA GLU A 938 -21.48 32.44 57.39
C GLU A 938 -20.62 31.27 57.88
N LYS A 939 -19.94 30.53 57.00
CA LYS A 939 -19.06 29.41 57.41
C LYS A 939 -17.65 29.83 57.83
N ARG A 940 -17.17 31.02 57.42
CA ARG A 940 -15.80 31.48 57.72
C ARG A 940 -15.59 31.89 59.19
N ILE A 941 -16.62 32.39 59.87
CA ILE A 941 -16.48 32.88 61.26
C ILE A 941 -16.50 31.74 62.29
N ARG A 942 -17.11 30.58 61.96
CA ARG A 942 -17.13 29.43 62.87
C ARG A 942 -15.82 28.63 62.90
N ILE A 943 -15.06 28.65 61.81
CA ILE A 943 -13.85 27.82 61.67
C ILE A 943 -12.61 28.50 62.28
N GLU A 944 -12.57 29.84 62.35
CA GLU A 944 -11.45 30.56 62.98
C GLU A 944 -11.44 30.51 64.52
N GLN A 945 -12.56 30.15 65.17
CA GLN A 945 -12.61 30.07 66.65
C GLN A 945 -12.32 28.68 67.23
N GLU A 946 -12.52 27.60 66.48
CA GLU A 946 -12.31 26.24 67.01
C GLU A 946 -10.89 25.68 66.74
N ALA A 947 -10.10 26.32 65.86
CA ALA A 947 -8.75 25.85 65.50
C ALA A 947 -7.59 26.49 66.31
N LEU A 948 -7.87 27.36 67.28
CA LEU A 948 -6.84 27.98 68.13
C LEU A 948 -6.50 27.18 69.40
N GLU A 949 -7.19 26.06 69.69
CA GLU A 949 -6.98 25.31 70.95
C GLU A 949 -6.59 23.82 70.86
N VAL A 950 -6.50 23.19 69.68
CA VAL A 950 -6.13 21.76 69.62
C VAL A 950 -5.08 21.48 68.52
N ALA A 951 -3.92 22.11 68.63
CA ALA A 951 -2.75 21.84 67.78
C ALA A 951 -1.56 21.29 68.58
N VAL A 952 -1.78 20.23 69.37
CA VAL A 952 -0.74 19.27 69.78
C VAL A 952 -1.36 17.86 69.76
N THR A 953 -1.42 17.25 68.57
CA THR A 953 -1.17 15.81 68.24
C THR A 953 -1.92 15.36 66.98
N ARG A 954 -1.13 15.05 65.94
CA ARG A 954 -1.34 14.11 64.81
C ARG A 954 -2.37 14.44 63.68
N PRO A 955 -2.10 13.92 62.45
CA PRO A 955 -2.36 14.63 61.19
C PRO A 955 -3.45 14.00 60.29
N SER A 956 -4.00 14.83 59.40
CA SER A 956 -4.85 14.44 58.26
C SER A 956 -4.04 14.45 56.96
N VAL A 957 -4.20 13.43 56.11
CA VAL A 957 -3.65 13.37 54.75
C VAL A 957 -4.78 13.13 53.75
N THR A 958 -4.80 13.97 52.70
CA THR A 958 -5.52 13.79 51.44
C THR A 958 -4.51 13.99 50.32
N THR A 959 -4.30 12.99 49.47
CA THR A 959 -3.43 13.01 48.30
C THR A 959 -3.97 12.02 47.26
N GLU A 960 -4.56 12.52 46.17
CA GLU A 960 -4.76 11.75 44.93
C GLU A 960 -4.53 12.68 43.73
N PHE A 961 -3.26 13.00 43.52
CA PHE A 961 -2.66 13.18 42.20
C PHE A 961 -1.25 12.60 42.31
N ASP A 962 -0.89 11.73 41.35
CA ASP A 962 0.41 11.04 41.17
C ASP A 962 0.58 9.60 41.71
N GLN A 963 -0.38 8.69 41.46
CA GLN A 963 -0.21 7.25 41.77
C GLN A 963 0.16 6.36 40.56
N ARG A 964 -0.12 6.78 39.31
CA ARG A 964 0.20 5.98 38.11
C ARG A 964 1.69 5.92 37.79
N SER A 965 2.52 6.78 38.38
CA SER A 965 3.98 6.68 38.26
C SER A 965 4.59 5.67 39.23
N GLU A 966 3.87 5.29 40.30
CA GLU A 966 4.39 4.43 41.38
C GLU A 966 4.08 2.95 41.13
N TYR A 967 2.89 2.63 40.61
CA TYR A 967 2.44 1.25 40.34
C TYR A 967 1.92 1.08 38.91
N PRO A 968 2.80 0.85 37.91
CA PRO A 968 2.40 0.64 36.52
C PRO A 968 1.56 -0.62 36.32
N GLU A 969 1.55 -1.55 37.29
CA GLU A 969 0.75 -2.78 37.24
C GLU A 969 -0.75 -2.57 37.53
N LEU A 970 -1.14 -1.39 38.01
CA LEU A 970 -2.52 -1.09 38.34
C LEU A 970 -3.26 -0.45 37.15
N ILE A 971 -4.04 -1.26 36.44
CA ILE A 971 -4.75 -0.83 35.23
C ILE A 971 -6.23 -0.61 35.55
N ARG A 972 -6.73 0.61 35.37
CA ARG A 972 -8.17 0.87 35.43
C ARG A 972 -8.83 0.39 34.12
N LEU A 973 -9.71 -0.61 34.21
CA LEU A 973 -10.29 -1.30 33.05
C LEU A 973 -11.63 -0.71 32.58
N ASN A 974 -12.28 0.14 33.38
CA ASN A 974 -13.49 0.87 32.97
C ASN A 974 -13.44 2.35 33.34
N LYS A 975 -14.45 3.11 32.87
CA LYS A 975 -14.56 4.57 33.09
C LYS A 975 -15.17 4.95 34.45
N ALA A 976 -15.77 4.01 35.17
CA ALA A 976 -16.48 4.28 36.42
C ALA A 976 -15.53 4.81 37.50
N ASN A 977 -15.89 5.94 38.14
CA ASN A 977 -15.09 6.63 39.15
C ASN A 977 -15.81 6.95 40.46
N GLN A 978 -17.07 6.54 40.56
CA GLN A 978 -17.89 6.69 41.76
C GLN A 978 -18.21 5.32 42.32
N LYS A 979 -18.41 5.23 43.64
CA LYS A 979 -18.61 4.00 44.42
C LYS A 979 -17.31 3.21 44.67
N ARG A 980 -17.42 2.22 45.55
CA ARG A 980 -16.32 1.35 46.02
C ARG A 980 -15.65 0.62 44.84
N PRO A 981 -14.32 0.68 44.68
CA PRO A 981 -13.63 -0.08 43.64
C PRO A 981 -13.78 -1.60 43.74
N VAL A 982 -13.48 -2.31 42.64
CA VAL A 982 -13.28 -3.76 42.58
C VAL A 982 -11.91 -4.03 41.94
N PHE A 983 -11.20 -5.05 42.43
CA PHE A 983 -9.83 -5.35 42.01
C PHE A 983 -9.72 -6.79 41.53
N TRP A 984 -9.24 -6.99 40.29
CA TRP A 984 -9.12 -8.31 39.67
C TRP A 984 -7.67 -8.59 39.27
N PHE A 985 -7.18 -9.78 39.60
CA PHE A 985 -5.76 -10.14 39.46
C PHE A 985 -5.51 -10.95 38.20
N HIS A 986 -4.33 -10.78 37.60
CA HIS A 986 -3.90 -11.52 36.41
C HIS A 986 -3.90 -13.04 36.61
N GLY A 987 -4.13 -13.78 35.52
CA GLY A 987 -3.99 -15.24 35.48
C GLY A 987 -2.55 -15.69 35.20
N GLY A 988 -2.37 -16.97 34.86
CA GLY A 988 -1.05 -17.58 34.58
C GLY A 988 -0.35 -17.09 33.30
N PHE A 989 -0.92 -16.10 32.60
CA PHE A 989 -0.32 -15.42 31.45
C PHE A 989 0.08 -13.96 31.73
N GLY A 990 -0.25 -13.43 32.92
CA GLY A 990 0.22 -12.12 33.39
C GLY A 990 -0.60 -10.89 32.98
N GLY A 991 -1.39 -10.95 31.90
CA GLY A 991 -2.27 -9.84 31.47
C GLY A 991 -3.64 -9.81 32.16
N VAL A 992 -4.34 -8.67 32.05
CA VAL A 992 -5.69 -8.44 32.62
C VAL A 992 -6.75 -8.05 31.59
N GLU A 993 -6.38 -8.07 30.32
CA GLU A 993 -7.17 -7.50 29.21
C GLU A 993 -8.46 -8.28 28.98
N ILE A 994 -8.44 -9.57 29.31
CA ILE A 994 -9.60 -10.46 29.23
C ILE A 994 -10.76 -10.01 30.13
N TYR A 995 -10.47 -9.27 31.21
CA TYR A 995 -11.51 -8.76 32.12
C TYR A 995 -12.24 -7.54 31.59
N ARG A 996 -11.80 -6.90 30.49
CA ARG A 996 -12.53 -5.76 29.88
C ARG A 996 -13.97 -6.10 29.53
N LEU A 997 -14.22 -7.35 29.13
CA LEU A 997 -15.55 -7.86 28.80
C LEU A 997 -16.51 -7.80 30.01
N ILE A 998 -15.97 -7.97 31.21
CA ILE A 998 -16.70 -7.82 32.48
C ILE A 998 -16.76 -6.34 32.87
N ALA A 999 -15.60 -5.68 32.93
CA ALA A 999 -15.45 -4.31 33.41
C ALA A 999 -16.36 -3.31 32.67
N ASN A 1000 -16.59 -3.51 31.37
CA ASN A 1000 -17.46 -2.67 30.55
C ASN A 1000 -18.94 -2.68 30.98
N LYS A 1001 -19.38 -3.69 31.74
CA LYS A 1001 -20.75 -3.78 32.27
C LYS A 1001 -20.86 -3.41 33.75
N ILE A 1002 -19.73 -3.21 34.42
CA ILE A 1002 -19.71 -2.86 35.84
C ILE A 1002 -19.70 -1.34 36.02
N VAL A 1003 -20.65 -0.84 36.82
CA VAL A 1003 -20.82 0.59 37.12
C VAL A 1003 -19.93 1.11 38.27
N ARG A 1004 -19.17 0.22 38.91
CA ARG A 1004 -18.17 0.52 39.95
C ARG A 1004 -16.77 0.62 39.33
N PRO A 1005 -15.81 1.38 39.92
CA PRO A 1005 -14.45 1.45 39.41
C PRO A 1005 -13.82 0.07 39.39
N PHE A 1006 -13.37 -0.38 38.22
CA PHE A 1006 -12.85 -1.72 38.02
C PHE A 1006 -11.36 -1.65 37.68
N TYR A 1007 -10.54 -2.23 38.55
CA TYR A 1007 -9.09 -2.27 38.41
C TYR A 1007 -8.62 -3.69 38.11
N GLY A 1008 -7.85 -3.85 37.05
CA GLY A 1008 -7.05 -5.04 36.76
C GLY A 1008 -5.63 -4.85 37.29
N ILE A 1009 -5.09 -5.89 37.92
CA ILE A 1009 -3.73 -5.92 38.45
C ILE A 1009 -2.91 -6.90 37.60
N GLN A 1010 -2.04 -6.36 36.74
CA GLN A 1010 -1.18 -7.17 35.87
C GLN A 1010 0.06 -7.70 36.62
N ALA A 1011 0.69 -8.74 36.08
CA ALA A 1011 1.94 -9.25 36.63
C ALA A 1011 3.05 -8.21 36.49
N LYS A 1012 3.88 -8.05 37.53
CA LYS A 1012 5.06 -7.20 37.46
C LYS A 1012 6.01 -7.70 36.37
N GLY A 1013 6.48 -6.79 35.52
CA GLY A 1013 7.28 -7.12 34.33
C GLY A 1013 6.47 -7.41 33.07
N TYR A 1014 5.14 -7.57 33.16
CA TYR A 1014 4.29 -7.81 31.98
C TYR A 1014 4.28 -6.58 31.06
N MET A 1015 4.77 -6.73 29.84
CA MET A 1015 4.99 -5.69 28.82
C MET A 1015 5.93 -4.54 29.27
N THR A 1016 6.61 -4.66 30.42
CA THR A 1016 7.57 -3.66 30.93
C THR A 1016 8.98 -4.24 30.99
N GLU A 1017 9.99 -3.51 31.47
CA GLU A 1017 11.36 -4.01 31.69
C GLU A 1017 11.61 -4.52 33.13
N ASP A 1018 10.57 -4.56 33.96
CA ASP A 1018 10.70 -4.91 35.39
C ASP A 1018 10.84 -6.42 35.62
N GLU A 1019 11.52 -6.80 36.70
CA GLU A 1019 11.67 -8.20 37.11
C GLU A 1019 10.38 -8.71 37.80
N PRO A 1020 9.93 -9.95 37.50
CA PRO A 1020 8.74 -10.54 38.11
C PRO A 1020 8.94 -10.81 39.60
N ILE A 1021 7.84 -10.85 40.36
CA ILE A 1021 7.85 -11.15 41.80
C ILE A 1021 7.72 -12.66 41.99
N GLU A 1022 8.64 -13.28 42.72
CA GLU A 1022 8.60 -14.72 43.02
C GLU A 1022 7.70 -15.01 44.24
N GLY A 1023 6.74 -15.94 44.08
CA GLY A 1023 5.85 -16.40 45.15
C GLY A 1023 4.53 -15.62 45.24
N ILE A 1024 3.42 -16.33 45.44
CA ILE A 1024 2.07 -15.73 45.52
C ILE A 1024 1.96 -14.82 46.74
N GLU A 1025 2.58 -15.18 47.86
CA GLU A 1025 2.58 -14.40 49.10
C GLU A 1025 3.27 -13.04 48.91
N ALA A 1026 4.39 -13.01 48.18
CA ALA A 1026 5.13 -11.79 47.88
C ALA A 1026 4.39 -10.92 46.85
N MET A 1027 3.79 -11.53 45.83
CA MET A 1027 2.92 -10.83 44.88
C MET A 1027 1.74 -10.18 45.62
N ALA A 1028 1.09 -10.94 46.50
CA ALA A 1028 -0.04 -10.44 47.29
C ALA A 1028 0.37 -9.30 48.22
N ALA A 1029 1.53 -9.38 48.88
CA ALA A 1029 2.02 -8.29 49.72
C ALA A 1029 2.21 -6.99 48.93
N TYR A 1030 2.84 -7.07 47.75
CA TYR A 1030 2.99 -5.94 46.84
C TYR A 1030 1.64 -5.40 46.37
N TYR A 1031 0.70 -6.30 46.01
CA TYR A 1031 -0.63 -5.89 45.56
C TYR A 1031 -1.49 -5.31 46.67
N VAL A 1032 -1.32 -5.73 47.93
CA VAL A 1032 -1.99 -5.12 49.09
C VAL A 1032 -1.58 -3.66 49.24
N GLU A 1033 -0.29 -3.35 49.17
CA GLU A 1033 0.21 -1.96 49.23
C GLU A 1033 -0.40 -1.13 48.10
N MET A 1034 -0.36 -1.66 46.88
CA MET A 1034 -0.91 -1.01 45.69
C MET A 1034 -2.43 -0.79 45.79
N ILE A 1035 -3.21 -1.77 46.23
CA ILE A 1035 -4.66 -1.64 46.41
C ILE A 1035 -4.97 -0.58 47.47
N ARG A 1036 -4.19 -0.54 48.56
CA ARG A 1036 -4.38 0.44 49.65
C ARG A 1036 -4.01 1.86 49.27
N SER A 1037 -3.19 2.04 48.23
CA SER A 1037 -2.97 3.36 47.65
C SER A 1037 -4.28 3.93 47.07
N VAL A 1038 -5.12 3.09 46.46
CA VAL A 1038 -6.39 3.47 45.83
C VAL A 1038 -7.56 3.47 46.81
N GLN A 1039 -7.62 2.45 47.67
CA GLN A 1039 -8.67 2.29 48.66
C GLN A 1039 -8.00 1.97 50.00
N PRO A 1040 -7.75 2.97 50.87
CA PRO A 1040 -6.99 2.76 52.11
C PRO A 1040 -7.63 1.77 53.10
N GLU A 1041 -8.97 1.72 53.11
CA GLU A 1041 -9.77 0.92 54.05
C GLU A 1041 -10.86 0.12 53.32
N GLY A 1042 -11.13 -1.11 53.80
CA GLY A 1042 -12.16 -2.00 53.28
C GLY A 1042 -13.59 -1.49 53.57
N PRO A 1043 -14.64 -2.16 53.04
CA PRO A 1043 -14.60 -3.50 52.45
C PRO A 1043 -14.00 -3.59 51.03
N TYR A 1044 -13.27 -4.65 50.70
CA TYR A 1044 -12.72 -4.88 49.35
C TYR A 1044 -13.47 -5.96 48.56
N ASP A 1045 -13.55 -5.84 47.24
CA ASP A 1045 -14.02 -6.91 46.36
C ASP A 1045 -12.91 -7.37 45.42
N PHE A 1046 -12.71 -8.69 45.38
CA PHE A 1046 -11.62 -9.31 44.64
C PHE A 1046 -12.12 -10.30 43.60
N GLY A 1047 -11.36 -10.48 42.53
CA GLY A 1047 -11.65 -11.52 41.54
C GLY A 1047 -10.44 -11.95 40.72
N GLY A 1048 -10.55 -13.09 40.04
CA GLY A 1048 -9.53 -13.49 39.07
C GLY A 1048 -9.78 -14.85 38.44
N LEU A 1049 -9.21 -15.02 37.25
CA LEU A 1049 -9.15 -16.25 36.49
C LEU A 1049 -7.91 -17.06 36.85
N SER A 1050 -8.08 -18.36 37.09
CA SER A 1050 -6.98 -19.29 37.34
C SER A 1050 -6.15 -18.87 38.57
N LEU A 1051 -4.84 -18.71 38.40
CA LEU A 1051 -3.90 -18.09 39.35
C LEU A 1051 -4.44 -16.79 39.98
N GLY A 1052 -5.18 -15.96 39.24
CA GLY A 1052 -5.71 -14.70 39.74
C GLY A 1052 -6.66 -14.87 40.94
N GLY A 1053 -7.42 -15.97 41.00
CA GLY A 1053 -8.25 -16.26 42.17
C GLY A 1053 -7.43 -16.75 43.37
N MET A 1054 -6.29 -17.44 43.15
CA MET A 1054 -5.35 -17.78 44.23
C MET A 1054 -4.73 -16.52 44.83
N ILE A 1055 -4.33 -15.57 43.98
CA ILE A 1055 -3.84 -14.26 44.40
C ILE A 1055 -4.94 -13.49 45.15
N ALA A 1056 -6.18 -13.49 44.64
CA ALA A 1056 -7.32 -12.87 45.32
C ALA A 1056 -7.54 -13.41 46.74
N TYR A 1057 -7.41 -14.74 46.91
CA TYR A 1057 -7.49 -15.39 48.21
C TYR A 1057 -6.36 -14.95 49.15
N GLU A 1058 -5.12 -14.94 48.66
CA GLU A 1058 -3.96 -14.57 49.48
C GLU A 1058 -3.96 -13.08 49.86
N VAL A 1059 -4.36 -12.20 48.92
CA VAL A 1059 -4.58 -10.78 49.20
C VAL A 1059 -5.67 -10.61 50.26
N ALA A 1060 -6.77 -11.35 50.16
CA ALA A 1060 -7.83 -11.32 51.16
C ALA A 1060 -7.33 -11.73 52.55
N ARG A 1061 -6.50 -12.77 52.62
CA ARG A 1061 -5.86 -13.24 53.87
C ARG A 1061 -5.01 -12.14 54.50
N GLN A 1062 -4.10 -11.56 53.73
CA GLN A 1062 -3.20 -10.50 54.20
C GLN A 1062 -3.94 -9.22 54.57
N MET A 1063 -5.02 -8.88 53.85
CA MET A 1063 -5.92 -7.76 54.22
C MET A 1063 -6.58 -8.01 55.57
N GLN A 1064 -7.11 -9.23 55.82
CA GLN A 1064 -7.71 -9.57 57.12
C GLN A 1064 -6.70 -9.53 58.27
N GLU A 1065 -5.45 -9.97 58.05
CA GLU A 1065 -4.37 -9.85 59.04
C GLU A 1065 -4.07 -8.40 59.42
N GLN A 1066 -4.29 -7.47 58.49
CA GLN A 1066 -4.20 -6.03 58.72
C GLN A 1066 -5.50 -5.43 59.28
N GLY A 1067 -6.47 -6.24 59.70
CA GLY A 1067 -7.74 -5.81 60.28
C GLY A 1067 -8.75 -5.28 59.26
N GLN A 1068 -8.52 -5.51 57.96
CA GLN A 1068 -9.40 -5.05 56.89
C GLN A 1068 -10.53 -6.05 56.59
N THR A 1069 -11.62 -5.53 56.03
CA THR A 1069 -12.77 -6.35 55.64
C THR A 1069 -12.76 -6.67 54.15
N VAL A 1070 -13.14 -7.90 53.77
CA VAL A 1070 -13.29 -8.34 52.37
C VAL A 1070 -14.75 -8.72 52.16
N ASN A 1071 -15.38 -8.10 51.17
CA ASN A 1071 -16.82 -8.20 50.91
C ASN A 1071 -17.18 -9.33 49.96
N SER A 1072 -16.35 -9.62 48.96
CA SER A 1072 -16.56 -10.75 48.06
C SER A 1072 -15.27 -11.18 47.36
N ILE A 1073 -15.20 -12.46 46.99
CA ILE A 1073 -14.18 -13.03 46.11
C ILE A 1073 -14.87 -13.75 44.95
N ILE A 1074 -14.46 -13.47 43.71
CA ILE A 1074 -14.83 -14.25 42.53
C ILE A 1074 -13.63 -15.07 42.06
N MET A 1075 -13.78 -16.39 41.98
CA MET A 1075 -12.78 -17.29 41.43
C MET A 1075 -13.32 -17.91 40.15
N LEU A 1076 -12.61 -17.72 39.04
CA LEU A 1076 -12.95 -18.39 37.79
C LEU A 1076 -11.93 -19.51 37.58
N GLU A 1077 -12.38 -20.76 37.72
CA GLU A 1077 -11.57 -21.97 37.55
C GLU A 1077 -10.18 -21.90 38.20
N SER A 1078 -10.13 -21.42 39.44
CA SER A 1078 -8.88 -21.29 40.21
C SER A 1078 -8.40 -22.64 40.73
N ILE A 1079 -7.22 -23.05 40.28
CA ILE A 1079 -6.61 -24.33 40.62
C ILE A 1079 -6.34 -24.43 42.14
N TYR A 1080 -6.49 -25.62 42.71
CA TYR A 1080 -6.06 -25.94 44.07
C TYR A 1080 -4.91 -26.96 44.02
N VAL A 1081 -3.71 -26.55 44.46
CA VAL A 1081 -2.52 -27.40 44.44
C VAL A 1081 -2.33 -28.09 45.79
N ASP A 1082 -2.54 -29.41 45.84
CA ASP A 1082 -2.27 -30.24 47.01
C ASP A 1082 -0.91 -30.95 46.94
N GLU A 1083 -0.49 -31.62 48.02
CA GLU A 1083 0.80 -32.34 48.09
C GLU A 1083 0.97 -33.35 46.95
N MET A 1084 -0.11 -34.04 46.55
CA MET A 1084 -0.08 -34.99 45.43
C MET A 1084 0.20 -34.31 44.09
N MET A 1085 -0.41 -33.15 43.84
CA MET A 1085 -0.08 -32.36 42.65
C MET A 1085 1.35 -31.85 42.72
N LYS A 1086 1.81 -31.33 43.86
CA LYS A 1086 3.19 -30.84 44.03
C LYS A 1086 4.21 -31.92 43.66
N ASP A 1087 4.03 -33.13 44.17
CA ASP A 1087 4.88 -34.27 43.84
C ASP A 1087 4.82 -34.62 42.34
N TYR A 1088 3.63 -34.60 41.73
CA TYR A 1088 3.48 -34.82 40.29
C TYR A 1088 4.19 -33.75 39.44
N TRP A 1089 4.05 -32.47 39.79
CA TRP A 1089 4.71 -31.36 39.11
C TRP A 1089 6.25 -31.48 39.15
N LEU A 1090 6.79 -32.00 40.26
CA LEU A 1090 8.24 -32.26 40.41
C LEU A 1090 8.76 -33.40 39.52
N THR A 1091 7.87 -34.25 38.98
CA THR A 1091 8.26 -35.34 38.06
C THR A 1091 8.32 -34.94 36.58
N ILE A 1092 7.86 -33.73 36.22
CA ILE A 1092 7.82 -33.27 34.83
C ILE A 1092 9.25 -32.98 34.34
N PRO A 1093 9.69 -33.54 33.18
CA PRO A 1093 11.04 -33.32 32.66
C PRO A 1093 11.35 -31.82 32.40
N GLN A 1094 12.26 -31.27 33.20
CA GLN A 1094 12.63 -29.84 33.19
C GLN A 1094 13.23 -29.35 31.85
N ALA A 1095 13.82 -30.24 31.04
CA ALA A 1095 14.57 -29.87 29.84
C ALA A 1095 13.71 -29.20 28.73
N ASN A 1096 12.38 -29.38 28.74
CA ASN A 1096 11.49 -28.87 27.70
C ASN A 1096 10.48 -27.81 28.18
N LEU A 1097 10.32 -27.61 29.50
CA LEU A 1097 9.38 -26.63 30.06
C LEU A 1097 9.69 -25.18 29.66
N LYS A 1098 10.98 -24.85 29.53
CA LYS A 1098 11.41 -23.55 29.03
C LYS A 1098 10.96 -23.29 27.60
N LYS A 1099 10.97 -24.31 26.74
CA LYS A 1099 10.52 -24.21 25.35
C LYS A 1099 9.00 -24.08 25.26
N ASP A 1100 8.25 -24.77 26.13
CA ASP A 1100 6.80 -24.55 26.27
C ASP A 1100 6.49 -23.08 26.57
N ARG A 1101 7.23 -22.49 27.51
CA ARG A 1101 7.05 -21.07 27.87
C ARG A 1101 7.49 -20.12 26.76
N MET A 1102 8.56 -20.43 26.03
CA MET A 1102 8.94 -19.66 24.84
C MET A 1102 7.85 -19.71 23.76
N LEU A 1103 7.24 -20.87 23.52
CA LEU A 1103 6.11 -21.02 22.60
C LEU A 1103 4.90 -20.20 23.07
N ARG A 1104 4.52 -20.32 24.34
CA ARG A 1104 3.45 -19.52 24.95
C ARG A 1104 3.72 -18.03 24.81
N ALA A 1105 4.95 -17.59 25.13
CA ALA A 1105 5.37 -16.19 25.04
C ALA A 1105 5.24 -15.62 23.63
N ILE A 1106 5.73 -16.33 22.60
CA ILE A 1106 5.64 -15.83 21.22
C ILE A 1106 4.21 -15.87 20.67
N ASN A 1107 3.41 -16.87 21.04
CA ASN A 1107 2.01 -16.95 20.62
C ASN A 1107 1.14 -15.86 21.27
N LEU A 1108 1.42 -15.48 22.51
CA LEU A 1108 0.82 -14.28 23.11
C LEU A 1108 1.19 -13.01 22.35
N LEU A 1109 2.48 -12.84 22.02
CA LEU A 1109 2.94 -11.68 21.23
C LEU A 1109 2.30 -11.64 19.83
N LEU A 1110 2.08 -12.81 19.20
CA LEU A 1110 1.36 -12.92 17.94
C LEU A 1110 -0.12 -12.54 18.09
N ALA A 1111 -0.78 -13.03 19.13
CA ALA A 1111 -2.18 -12.70 19.43
C ALA A 1111 -2.40 -11.18 19.65
N PHE A 1112 -1.41 -10.47 20.22
CA PHE A 1112 -1.47 -9.00 20.36
C PHE A 1112 -1.10 -8.22 19.09
N SER A 1113 -0.57 -8.88 18.07
CA SER A 1113 -0.05 -8.22 16.85
C SER A 1113 -1.03 -8.21 15.67
N SER A 1114 -2.13 -8.96 15.74
CA SER A 1114 -3.12 -9.10 14.67
C SER A 1114 -4.51 -8.73 15.17
N ALA A 1115 -5.18 -7.80 14.48
CA ALA A 1115 -6.56 -7.38 14.79
C ALA A 1115 -7.63 -8.11 13.97
N GLU A 1116 -7.24 -8.83 12.92
CA GLU A 1116 -8.18 -9.40 11.93
C GLU A 1116 -8.26 -10.93 11.95
N GLN A 1117 -7.18 -11.65 12.32
CA GLN A 1117 -7.19 -13.12 12.45
C GLN A 1117 -6.11 -13.62 13.41
N LEU A 1118 -6.47 -14.54 14.33
CA LEU A 1118 -5.52 -15.20 15.24
C LEU A 1118 -4.70 -16.25 14.47
N VAL A 1119 -3.43 -15.93 14.18
CA VAL A 1119 -2.49 -16.84 13.50
C VAL A 1119 -1.37 -17.20 14.48
N LEU A 1120 -1.49 -18.37 15.11
CA LEU A 1120 -0.55 -18.87 16.13
C LEU A 1120 0.41 -19.92 15.54
N ILE A 1121 1.50 -20.19 16.25
CA ILE A 1121 2.47 -21.26 15.96
C ILE A 1121 2.02 -22.51 16.71
N ALA A 1122 1.73 -23.59 15.99
CA ALA A 1122 1.41 -24.89 16.55
C ALA A 1122 2.67 -25.73 16.83
N ASP A 1123 2.54 -26.66 17.77
CA ASP A 1123 3.57 -27.62 18.19
C ASP A 1123 4.25 -28.40 17.04
N HIS A 1124 3.51 -28.81 16.01
CA HIS A 1124 4.02 -29.57 14.88
C HIS A 1124 4.81 -28.71 13.88
N GLU A 1125 4.76 -27.38 14.01
CA GLU A 1125 5.56 -26.45 13.22
C GLU A 1125 6.97 -26.26 13.79
N VAL A 1126 7.24 -26.78 15.01
CA VAL A 1126 8.49 -26.57 15.72
C VAL A 1126 9.26 -27.86 16.02
N GLN A 1127 10.59 -27.78 16.07
CA GLN A 1127 11.46 -28.92 16.40
C GLN A 1127 11.95 -28.78 17.84
N ILE A 1128 11.51 -29.66 18.73
CA ILE A 1128 11.86 -29.55 20.16
C ILE A 1128 13.28 -30.05 20.49
N ASP A 1129 13.85 -30.96 19.69
CA ASP A 1129 15.16 -31.59 19.93
C ASP A 1129 16.36 -30.75 19.45
N VAL A 1130 16.30 -29.44 19.68
CA VAL A 1130 17.37 -28.47 19.35
C VAL A 1130 17.77 -27.66 20.59
N SER A 1131 18.88 -26.90 20.52
CA SER A 1131 19.26 -26.00 21.62
C SER A 1131 18.22 -24.90 21.85
N ASP A 1132 18.11 -24.34 23.07
CA ASP A 1132 17.17 -23.23 23.38
C ASP A 1132 17.31 -22.05 22.41
N ASN A 1133 18.54 -21.68 22.04
CA ASN A 1133 18.78 -20.59 21.10
C ASN A 1133 18.28 -20.92 19.70
N ALA A 1134 18.51 -22.15 19.22
CA ALA A 1134 18.00 -22.60 17.93
C ALA A 1134 16.46 -22.69 17.92
N PHE A 1135 15.86 -23.10 19.04
CA PHE A 1135 14.41 -23.12 19.21
C PHE A 1135 13.81 -21.71 19.17
N LEU A 1136 14.43 -20.76 19.88
CA LEU A 1136 14.03 -19.35 19.86
C LEU A 1136 14.17 -18.74 18.45
N ASP A 1137 15.24 -19.06 17.73
CA ASP A 1137 15.43 -18.61 16.35
C ASP A 1137 14.34 -19.15 15.41
N GLN A 1138 13.94 -20.42 15.60
CA GLN A 1138 12.82 -21.02 14.87
C GLN A 1138 11.51 -20.30 15.15
N LEU A 1139 11.19 -20.03 16.42
CA LEU A 1139 9.97 -19.33 16.80
C LEU A 1139 9.93 -17.90 16.24
N VAL A 1140 11.05 -17.18 16.29
CA VAL A 1140 11.16 -15.82 15.72
C VAL A 1140 10.95 -15.84 14.20
N LEU A 1141 11.52 -16.82 13.50
CA LEU A 1141 11.32 -16.97 12.06
C LEU A 1141 9.85 -17.25 11.72
N LEU A 1142 9.23 -18.20 12.40
CA LEU A 1142 7.82 -18.56 12.19
C LEU A 1142 6.87 -17.39 12.52
N ALA A 1143 7.14 -16.65 13.59
CA ALA A 1143 6.35 -15.46 13.93
C ALA A 1143 6.48 -14.35 12.88
N LYS A 1144 7.66 -14.17 12.27
CA LYS A 1144 7.84 -13.24 11.14
C LYS A 1144 7.05 -13.67 9.91
N GLN A 1145 7.00 -14.97 9.63
CA GLN A 1145 6.17 -15.51 8.54
C GLN A 1145 4.67 -15.34 8.82
N LYS A 1146 4.25 -15.43 10.09
CA LYS A 1146 2.87 -15.20 10.54
C LYS A 1146 2.51 -13.71 10.75
N GLY A 1147 3.37 -12.79 10.31
CA GLY A 1147 3.04 -11.36 10.17
C GLY A 1147 3.51 -10.43 11.28
N ILE A 1148 4.32 -10.88 12.25
CA ILE A 1148 4.79 -9.99 13.32
C ILE A 1148 5.76 -8.91 12.78
N THR A 1149 5.45 -7.64 13.00
CA THR A 1149 6.21 -6.51 12.44
C THR A 1149 7.49 -6.18 13.23
N LYS A 1150 7.59 -6.59 14.51
CA LYS A 1150 8.75 -6.35 15.37
C LYS A 1150 10.07 -6.87 14.76
N PRO A 1151 11.19 -6.12 14.83
CA PRO A 1151 12.50 -6.61 14.38
C PRO A 1151 12.94 -7.89 15.10
N PRO A 1152 13.65 -8.84 14.43
CA PRO A 1152 14.00 -10.13 15.03
C PRO A 1152 14.77 -10.02 16.36
N HIS A 1153 15.63 -9.03 16.53
CA HIS A 1153 16.40 -8.84 17.77
C HIS A 1153 15.50 -8.37 18.93
N GLN A 1154 14.53 -7.49 18.68
CA GLN A 1154 13.58 -7.03 19.70
C GLN A 1154 12.58 -8.14 20.05
N LEU A 1155 12.18 -8.94 19.06
CA LEU A 1155 11.30 -10.08 19.29
C LEU A 1155 11.99 -11.13 20.17
N ARG A 1156 13.27 -11.46 19.91
CA ARG A 1156 14.07 -12.33 20.79
C ARG A 1156 14.11 -11.83 22.23
N LYS A 1157 14.42 -10.53 22.43
CA LYS A 1157 14.43 -9.91 23.75
C LYS A 1157 13.07 -10.03 24.44
N SER A 1158 11.99 -9.76 23.71
CA SER A 1158 10.61 -9.85 24.23
C SER A 1158 10.26 -11.27 24.66
N VAL A 1159 10.55 -12.28 23.83
CA VAL A 1159 10.26 -13.69 24.15
C VAL A 1159 11.03 -14.16 25.38
N ILE A 1160 12.33 -13.84 25.48
CA ILE A 1160 13.16 -14.22 26.64
C ILE A 1160 12.61 -13.58 27.93
N GLN A 1161 12.21 -12.31 27.85
CA GLN A 1161 11.68 -11.62 28.99
C GLN A 1161 10.32 -12.20 29.44
N TYR A 1162 9.43 -12.44 28.49
CA TYR A 1162 8.13 -13.04 28.75
C TYR A 1162 8.23 -14.44 29.32
N GLU A 1163 9.18 -15.22 28.81
CA GLU A 1163 9.46 -16.56 29.31
C GLU A 1163 9.79 -16.56 30.80
N ARG A 1164 10.60 -15.60 31.29
CA ARG A 1164 10.91 -15.46 32.74
C ARG A 1164 9.69 -15.15 33.58
N ILE A 1165 8.77 -14.33 33.07
CA ILE A 1165 7.52 -14.02 33.76
C ILE A 1165 6.69 -15.29 33.86
N LEU A 1166 6.49 -16.00 32.75
CA LEU A 1166 5.75 -17.26 32.73
C LEU A 1166 6.39 -18.32 33.63
N ASP A 1167 7.73 -18.39 33.70
CA ASP A 1167 8.45 -19.26 34.62
C ASP A 1167 8.11 -18.96 36.07
N THR A 1168 8.20 -17.69 36.45
CA THR A 1168 7.91 -17.24 37.81
C THR A 1168 6.45 -17.51 38.19
N LEU A 1169 5.50 -17.26 37.28
CA LEU A 1169 4.08 -17.52 37.52
C LEU A 1169 3.78 -19.02 37.66
N ASP A 1170 4.32 -19.85 36.76
CA ASP A 1170 4.16 -21.31 36.81
C ASP A 1170 4.74 -21.85 38.13
N MET A 1171 5.96 -21.47 38.50
CA MET A 1171 6.61 -21.92 39.74
C MET A 1171 5.84 -21.47 40.97
N SER A 1172 5.44 -20.19 41.05
CA SER A 1172 4.71 -19.64 42.20
C SER A 1172 3.38 -20.36 42.42
N THR A 1173 2.70 -20.75 41.34
CA THR A 1173 1.47 -21.55 41.41
C THR A 1173 1.71 -22.92 42.06
N THR A 1174 2.80 -23.59 41.70
CA THR A 1174 3.09 -24.95 42.19
C THR A 1174 3.49 -25.01 43.66
N ILE A 1175 4.12 -23.96 44.20
CA ILE A 1175 4.68 -23.99 45.56
C ILE A 1175 3.72 -23.45 46.62
N TYR A 1176 2.68 -22.71 46.24
CA TYR A 1176 1.77 -22.06 47.17
C TYR A 1176 0.97 -23.06 48.04
N ASP A 1177 0.88 -22.78 49.34
CA ASP A 1177 0.24 -23.67 50.34
C ASP A 1177 -1.15 -23.22 50.81
N GLY A 1178 -1.56 -21.97 50.53
CA GLY A 1178 -2.89 -21.48 50.87
C GLY A 1178 -3.19 -21.50 52.38
N LEU A 1179 -2.59 -20.58 53.14
CA LEU A 1179 -2.86 -20.42 54.57
C LEU A 1179 -4.32 -19.99 54.82
N PRO A 1180 -4.95 -20.44 55.92
CA PRO A 1180 -6.36 -20.14 56.19
C PRO A 1180 -6.62 -18.63 56.42
N LEU A 1181 -7.80 -18.16 56.02
CA LEU A 1181 -8.30 -16.82 56.36
C LEU A 1181 -8.54 -16.70 57.87
N LEU A 1182 -8.39 -15.49 58.43
CA LEU A 1182 -8.68 -15.23 59.85
C LEU A 1182 -10.18 -15.29 60.14
N ASP A 1183 -11.01 -14.87 59.18
CA ASP A 1183 -12.47 -14.96 59.25
C ASP A 1183 -13.02 -15.61 57.96
N PRO A 1184 -12.92 -16.95 57.84
CA PRO A 1184 -13.28 -17.67 56.63
C PRO A 1184 -14.79 -17.77 56.39
N ASN A 1185 -15.62 -17.51 57.41
CA ASN A 1185 -17.08 -17.62 57.32
C ASN A 1185 -17.76 -16.33 56.81
N ASN A 1186 -17.09 -15.18 56.93
CA ASN A 1186 -17.66 -13.88 56.58
C ASN A 1186 -17.14 -13.31 55.25
N VAL A 1187 -16.47 -14.11 54.42
CA VAL A 1187 -16.05 -13.73 53.07
C VAL A 1187 -16.82 -14.56 52.04
N PRO A 1188 -17.90 -14.02 51.45
CA PRO A 1188 -18.59 -14.67 50.34
C PRO A 1188 -17.63 -14.93 49.17
N CYS A 1189 -17.56 -16.18 48.73
CA CYS A 1189 -16.76 -16.57 47.57
C CYS A 1189 -17.65 -17.24 46.51
N TYR A 1190 -17.53 -16.80 45.25
CA TYR A 1190 -18.27 -17.35 44.12
C TYR A 1190 -17.29 -18.00 43.16
N TYR A 1191 -17.31 -19.32 43.10
CA TYR A 1191 -16.37 -20.10 42.30
C TYR A 1191 -17.07 -20.62 41.04
N PHE A 1192 -16.69 -20.09 39.89
CA PHE A 1192 -17.20 -20.53 38.59
C PHE A 1192 -16.34 -21.65 38.05
N CYS A 1193 -16.96 -22.76 37.66
CA CYS A 1193 -16.25 -23.80 36.93
C CYS A 1193 -17.11 -24.57 35.95
N ASN A 1194 -16.45 -25.08 34.92
CA ASN A 1194 -16.98 -26.10 34.03
C ASN A 1194 -16.75 -27.51 34.61
N PRO A 1195 -17.81 -28.29 34.89
CA PRO A 1195 -17.70 -29.68 35.34
C PRO A 1195 -17.11 -30.64 34.28
N GLU A 1196 -17.14 -30.28 33.00
CA GLU A 1196 -16.76 -31.14 31.86
C GLU A 1196 -15.52 -30.62 31.09
N GLY A 1197 -14.88 -29.54 31.58
CA GLY A 1197 -13.85 -28.79 30.86
C GLY A 1197 -12.43 -29.35 30.97
N THR A 1198 -11.60 -29.03 29.98
CA THR A 1198 -10.14 -29.30 29.99
C THR A 1198 -9.34 -27.99 30.08
N LEU A 1199 -8.04 -28.06 30.39
CA LEU A 1199 -7.21 -26.85 30.54
C LEU A 1199 -7.01 -26.09 29.22
N PHE A 1200 -6.70 -26.78 28.13
CA PHE A 1200 -6.47 -26.14 26.82
C PHE A 1200 -7.34 -26.68 25.70
N GLY A 1201 -8.07 -27.79 25.90
CA GLY A 1201 -8.94 -28.37 24.88
C GLY A 1201 -8.24 -28.61 23.54
N GLU A 1202 -8.90 -28.21 22.45
CA GLU A 1202 -8.35 -28.30 21.09
C GLU A 1202 -7.16 -27.33 20.86
N ASP A 1203 -7.00 -26.31 21.71
CA ASP A 1203 -5.94 -25.30 21.59
C ASP A 1203 -4.60 -25.74 22.22
N GLU A 1204 -4.52 -26.94 22.80
CA GLU A 1204 -3.34 -27.44 23.50
C GLU A 1204 -2.06 -27.40 22.63
N SER A 1205 -2.21 -27.61 21.32
CA SER A 1205 -1.11 -27.56 20.35
C SER A 1205 -0.42 -26.20 20.26
N TYR A 1206 -1.06 -25.10 20.69
CA TYR A 1206 -0.48 -23.75 20.64
C TYR A 1206 0.19 -23.33 21.96
N PHE A 1207 -0.07 -24.02 23.05
CA PHE A 1207 0.36 -23.59 24.39
C PHE A 1207 1.21 -24.62 25.13
N ARG A 1208 1.31 -25.87 24.65
CA ARG A 1208 2.07 -26.95 25.29
C ARG A 1208 2.86 -27.77 24.28
N LEU A 1209 4.12 -28.04 24.57
CA LEU A 1209 4.92 -29.03 23.82
C LEU A 1209 5.10 -30.31 24.64
N VAL A 1210 5.07 -30.21 25.97
CA VAL A 1210 5.14 -31.36 26.88
C VAL A 1210 3.92 -31.48 27.79
N ASP A 1211 3.73 -32.68 28.38
CA ASP A 1211 2.68 -32.96 29.38
C ASP A 1211 1.28 -32.52 28.87
N LYS A 1212 0.90 -33.10 27.72
CA LYS A 1212 -0.37 -32.87 27.01
C LYS A 1212 -1.50 -33.80 27.49
N GLY A 1213 -2.74 -33.40 27.25
CA GLY A 1213 -3.95 -34.13 27.62
C GLY A 1213 -4.30 -34.00 29.10
N ARG A 1214 -3.80 -32.97 29.78
CA ARG A 1214 -4.03 -32.78 31.21
C ARG A 1214 -5.45 -32.29 31.47
N VAL A 1215 -6.18 -33.04 32.29
CA VAL A 1215 -7.53 -32.71 32.73
C VAL A 1215 -7.50 -32.23 34.17
N TYR A 1216 -8.14 -31.09 34.44
CA TYR A 1216 -8.32 -30.58 35.79
C TYR A 1216 -9.76 -30.78 36.23
N ASP A 1217 -9.93 -31.34 37.42
CA ASP A 1217 -11.23 -31.44 38.06
C ASP A 1217 -11.50 -30.18 38.88
N TYR A 1218 -12.04 -29.16 38.22
CA TYR A 1218 -12.35 -27.88 38.86
C TYR A 1218 -13.46 -28.00 39.91
N VAL A 1219 -14.31 -29.03 39.86
CA VAL A 1219 -15.32 -29.31 40.89
C VAL A 1219 -14.64 -29.81 42.16
N SER A 1220 -13.66 -30.71 42.01
CA SER A 1220 -12.81 -31.12 43.14
C SER A 1220 -12.00 -29.96 43.71
N PHE A 1221 -11.54 -29.01 42.88
CA PHE A 1221 -10.89 -27.79 43.39
C PHE A 1221 -11.84 -26.89 44.14
N ALA A 1222 -13.07 -26.69 43.65
CA ALA A 1222 -14.11 -25.94 44.37
C ALA A 1222 -14.36 -26.56 45.76
N ALA A 1223 -14.42 -27.89 45.87
CA ALA A 1223 -14.59 -28.59 47.14
C ALA A 1223 -13.43 -28.31 48.11
N LYS A 1224 -12.17 -28.36 47.63
CA LYS A 1224 -10.99 -28.05 48.44
C LYS A 1224 -10.94 -26.57 48.86
N TRP A 1225 -11.27 -25.65 47.95
CA TRP A 1225 -11.41 -24.24 48.29
C TRP A 1225 -12.52 -23.99 49.32
N LYS A 1226 -13.62 -24.76 49.28
CA LYS A 1226 -14.72 -24.68 50.26
C LYS A 1226 -14.29 -25.09 51.66
N GLU A 1227 -13.31 -25.98 51.82
CA GLU A 1227 -12.72 -26.29 53.12
C GLU A 1227 -12.01 -25.08 53.75
N LYS A 1228 -11.44 -24.21 52.91
CA LYS A 1228 -10.74 -22.98 53.32
C LYS A 1228 -11.67 -21.76 53.40
N MET A 1229 -12.75 -21.75 52.63
CA MET A 1229 -13.79 -20.72 52.60
C MET A 1229 -15.17 -21.39 52.69
N PRO A 1230 -15.69 -21.65 53.90
CA PRO A 1230 -16.97 -22.33 54.08
C PRO A 1230 -18.16 -21.61 53.44
N ALA A 1231 -18.06 -20.29 53.21
CA ALA A 1231 -19.06 -19.48 52.52
C ALA A 1231 -18.97 -19.56 50.97
N LEU A 1232 -18.10 -20.41 50.41
CA LEU A 1232 -17.94 -20.59 48.98
C LEU A 1232 -19.16 -21.26 48.34
N THR A 1233 -19.66 -20.64 47.27
CA THR A 1233 -20.72 -21.18 46.40
C THR A 1233 -20.12 -21.56 45.05
N ALA A 1234 -20.22 -22.83 44.67
CA ALA A 1234 -19.78 -23.33 43.38
C ALA A 1234 -20.88 -23.12 42.31
N LEU A 1235 -20.53 -22.39 41.25
CA LEU A 1235 -21.44 -21.97 40.18
C LEU A 1235 -21.02 -22.63 38.87
N ARG A 1236 -22.00 -23.20 38.16
CA ARG A 1236 -21.76 -23.87 36.87
C ARG A 1236 -21.55 -22.83 35.79
N VAL A 1237 -20.60 -23.08 34.89
CA VAL A 1237 -20.47 -22.42 33.58
C VAL A 1237 -20.16 -23.46 32.54
N ASP A 1238 -20.68 -23.28 31.33
CA ASP A 1238 -20.45 -24.20 30.22
C ASP A 1238 -19.52 -23.50 29.23
N ALA A 1239 -18.28 -23.97 29.12
CA ALA A 1239 -17.25 -23.44 28.22
C ALA A 1239 -16.43 -24.59 27.62
N SER A 1240 -15.93 -24.51 26.38
CA SER A 1240 -15.20 -25.64 25.80
C SER A 1240 -13.90 -25.97 26.55
N ASN A 1241 -13.18 -24.96 27.07
CA ASN A 1241 -11.99 -25.13 27.88
C ASN A 1241 -11.72 -23.91 28.79
N HIS A 1242 -10.69 -23.99 29.63
CA HIS A 1242 -10.33 -22.95 30.59
C HIS A 1242 -9.97 -21.59 29.97
N LEU A 1243 -9.33 -21.57 28.79
CA LEU A 1243 -8.95 -20.32 28.13
C LEU A 1243 -10.15 -19.58 27.53
N THR A 1244 -11.18 -20.32 27.11
CA THR A 1244 -12.35 -19.74 26.46
C THR A 1244 -13.46 -19.32 27.42
N LEU A 1245 -13.25 -19.52 28.73
CA LEU A 1245 -14.22 -19.27 29.79
C LEU A 1245 -14.84 -17.85 29.80
N LEU A 1246 -14.07 -16.84 29.34
CA LEU A 1246 -14.51 -15.45 29.26
C LEU A 1246 -14.77 -14.95 27.84
N THR A 1247 -14.55 -15.78 26.83
CA THR A 1247 -14.67 -15.41 25.41
C THR A 1247 -15.79 -16.16 24.69
N GLU A 1248 -16.23 -17.30 25.22
CA GLU A 1248 -17.41 -18.00 24.70
C GLU A 1248 -18.70 -17.30 25.13
N PRO A 1249 -19.66 -17.05 24.22
CA PRO A 1249 -20.80 -16.18 24.51
C PRO A 1249 -21.63 -16.58 25.73
N GLU A 1250 -21.92 -17.87 25.92
CA GLU A 1250 -22.81 -18.35 26.98
C GLU A 1250 -22.16 -18.28 28.38
N SER A 1251 -20.91 -18.76 28.50
CA SER A 1251 -20.13 -18.66 29.74
C SER A 1251 -19.84 -17.19 30.09
N GLN A 1252 -19.45 -16.39 29.10
CA GLN A 1252 -19.19 -14.97 29.26
C GLN A 1252 -20.44 -14.22 29.75
N GLU A 1253 -21.58 -14.36 29.06
CA GLU A 1253 -22.82 -13.67 29.43
C GLU A 1253 -23.24 -14.02 30.86
N ARG A 1254 -23.10 -15.29 31.24
CA ARG A 1254 -23.42 -15.78 32.58
C ARG A 1254 -22.55 -15.14 33.66
N ILE A 1255 -21.22 -15.10 33.45
CA ILE A 1255 -20.26 -14.50 34.39
C ILE A 1255 -20.47 -12.99 34.49
N VAL A 1256 -20.64 -12.31 33.35
CA VAL A 1256 -20.86 -10.86 33.28
C VAL A 1256 -22.14 -10.46 33.99
N THR A 1257 -23.26 -11.16 33.71
CA THR A 1257 -24.56 -10.90 34.35
C THR A 1257 -24.49 -11.11 35.86
N PHE A 1258 -23.75 -12.13 36.31
CA PHE A 1258 -23.55 -12.36 37.73
C PHE A 1258 -22.74 -11.22 38.38
N CYS A 1259 -21.63 -10.81 37.76
CA CYS A 1259 -20.80 -9.72 38.27
C CYS A 1259 -21.56 -8.39 38.30
N GLU A 1260 -22.37 -8.10 37.28
CA GLU A 1260 -23.23 -6.90 37.22
C GLU A 1260 -24.19 -6.86 38.42
N LYS A 1261 -24.83 -7.98 38.73
CA LYS A 1261 -25.74 -8.09 39.89
C LYS A 1261 -24.99 -8.02 41.22
N LEU A 1262 -23.87 -8.75 41.36
CA LEU A 1262 -23.09 -8.76 42.60
C LEU A 1262 -22.55 -7.37 42.94
N TYR A 1263 -22.13 -6.62 41.92
CA TYR A 1263 -21.55 -5.29 42.07
C TYR A 1263 -22.59 -4.17 41.95
N SER A 1264 -23.88 -4.50 41.85
CA SER A 1264 -24.98 -3.56 41.99
C SER A 1264 -25.28 -3.27 43.46
N ASP A 1265 -26.16 -2.29 43.72
CA ASP A 1265 -26.63 -2.00 45.07
C ASP A 1265 -27.75 -2.98 45.52
N GLU A 1266 -28.13 -3.96 44.69
CA GLU A 1266 -29.17 -4.95 44.98
C GLU A 1266 -28.61 -6.26 45.54
N PRO A 1267 -29.20 -6.84 46.59
CA PRO A 1267 -28.75 -8.12 47.13
C PRO A 1267 -29.07 -9.28 46.17
N LEU A 1268 -28.12 -10.20 45.98
CA LEU A 1268 -28.32 -11.41 45.20
C LEU A 1268 -29.41 -12.30 45.84
N SER A 1269 -30.49 -12.56 45.11
CA SER A 1269 -31.55 -13.43 45.62
C SER A 1269 -31.08 -14.88 45.75
N THR A 1270 -31.50 -15.57 46.81
CA THR A 1270 -31.18 -16.99 47.03
C THR A 1270 -31.71 -17.88 45.90
N ALA A 1271 -32.81 -17.50 45.26
CA ALA A 1271 -33.35 -18.22 44.10
C ALA A 1271 -32.44 -18.11 42.86
N TYR A 1272 -31.87 -16.93 42.63
CA TYR A 1272 -30.91 -16.71 41.54
C TYR A 1272 -29.61 -17.49 41.76
N LEU A 1273 -29.07 -17.47 42.99
CA LEU A 1273 -27.88 -18.27 43.33
C LEU A 1273 -28.11 -19.77 43.16
N LYS A 1274 -29.27 -20.29 43.60
CA LYS A 1274 -29.64 -21.69 43.38
C LYS A 1274 -29.77 -22.05 41.89
N SER A 1275 -30.24 -21.13 41.05
CA SER A 1275 -30.35 -21.37 39.61
C SER A 1275 -29.00 -21.50 38.90
N LEU A 1276 -27.93 -20.99 39.51
CA LEU A 1276 -26.57 -21.02 38.97
C LEU A 1276 -25.68 -22.08 39.61
N SER A 1277 -26.13 -22.66 40.73
CA SER A 1277 -25.41 -23.65 41.55
C SER A 1277 -25.09 -24.94 40.78
N ILE A 1278 -23.94 -25.54 41.09
CA ILE A 1278 -23.61 -26.92 40.69
C ILE A 1278 -24.27 -27.94 41.63
N GLU A 1279 -24.53 -27.55 42.88
CA GLU A 1279 -25.19 -28.36 43.92
C GLU A 1279 -26.71 -28.44 43.76
#